data_AF-B9WGM9-F1
#
_entry.id   AF-B9WGM9-F1
#
_cell.length_a   1.000
_cell.length_b   1.000
_cell.length_c   1.000
_cell.angle_alpha   90.00
_cell.angle_beta   90.00
_cell.angle_gamma   90.00
#
_symmetry.space_group_name_H-M   'P 1'
#
loop_
_entity.id
_entity.type
_entity.pdbx_description
1 polymer ?
#
loop_
_entity_poly.entity_id
_entity_poly.type
_entity_poly.pdbx_seq_one_letter_code
_entity_poly.pdbx_strand_id
1 'polypeptide(L)'
;MANPVKIGYYDPFGIYPLIKDELKKISPISSLHIRFHPSQPLKTTHDLPIGFTEEIPKKSDSSFLENHNVYARLMLIKIESLDKYRTQVRPLIKEWLKTLVFNGKVNASSPSWMILLYVPSDAKDKSSTIIKMSHYDKLLKDFSNEGGKELVALFSESASSSASVGVQSNESMGYCFKLKQNEFELNEFLVQIKNLLGFTFNQKYHLNSDLITTSGDDEKNTLTKYVATYNLAELFYDMKLFNDCINFFNRLSEQLNNLVEHNPDLFNYKVDLPAEVFSNDFDFNEFYNRKCQHIHDANSFANVNLFELKCFIFFRQASTLEMLATNNFKTSISLAELQISKLFRNLVLFLNDLLQIFHNEQVLIEFEYSIIEYFLSLDIVNKLIEQGTKIHEAEPANNNNSHQLKRMFESRGELKLLQRSSLSKLAQKNSIEIKGLDQVFEDVSLDEEEALKEHRDSTKETKLDLSHPKLLQALQNKNAFIDEFTKLTEGILEDFMGCDRSKTIDVLSIDLAILNYEKGNYSECLEILRDSYDFFIQNGWNYLGGILLEIYYGCMEKTKSTNYEEILSTCLKLLSCLEGNHTDINSFRLINNKLQIKKLFDRIEVYANKLDSTKRFEKSLNQFFKTDIIPYINADESTSRDKYLIRLKIKNPFSLAFVFKHVELIIVDEEGSEIVFQADNVEITEKLDNTIQLSTNNFILGSFSPYRLTIQFYNSLFLILDYGEKELQMSHASFLSDTVIEHNNNNNVFDYEGSNTLPLFKPRHEKTLLAYQNINKLTAQFCCANDLKLGSTEVVLKIKSGSNPISDIRIKMFSTTPGLTIVEPELEISELDSQETRTFLIPYTYVRSVNKIINMRAKIEYNVDGEEQYSFQVSYNIDTALTVSVTVQDIFKRDFIYSKFQVGTSNPKYPIRIINNDLTTESNYEIIKPSRFSSYDIIAFGEQPSNFFYKIKPKSDEVYLNDTLNLTVDYTNLQEECEEYVSKEIIHCLEHNQLVKYWYLIKDIIVTKLKFDLNGFAVYKTIKFLNGLELNLLAERIVLQYVENSVDQKNLLKLMSNILVNHNFETSLDSYEYNNVLHLHISVPVPVLKYLQIVEYQYDKKQYTVGEPINVNLKINTIIRWSPKDQDHEFDYSENQSQPLAVSSPQRNKSKNSNENMDNSTPVVTKDQFQLVIQQDDNWLMSGFRRFTFSGGQETTKQLTLIPLNVGKIPLPQVVIKELADGVNPINDDDDEEENDSDDLDIEFINGLETILVIPEVNSITFSF
;
A
#
# COMPACT_ATOMS: atom_id res chain seq x y z
N MET A 1 -18.99 47.67 -33.69
CA MET A 1 -18.11 48.85 -33.52
C MET A 1 -18.62 49.69 -32.36
N ALA A 2 -17.83 49.95 -31.32
CA ALA A 2 -18.24 50.81 -30.21
C ALA A 2 -18.37 52.27 -30.70
N ASN A 3 -19.46 52.94 -30.31
CA ASN A 3 -19.67 54.35 -30.65
C ASN A 3 -18.61 55.22 -29.95
N PRO A 4 -18.03 56.23 -30.63
CA PRO A 4 -17.06 57.11 -30.02
C PRO A 4 -17.70 57.98 -28.93
N VAL A 5 -16.99 58.21 -27.84
CA VAL A 5 -17.41 59.12 -26.77
C VAL A 5 -17.55 60.53 -27.36
N LYS A 6 -18.71 61.16 -27.17
CA LYS A 6 -18.99 62.48 -27.77
C LYS A 6 -18.62 63.63 -26.84
N ILE A 7 -18.00 64.67 -27.41
CA ILE A 7 -17.78 65.97 -26.80
C ILE A 7 -18.62 66.99 -27.57
N GLY A 8 -19.64 67.53 -26.91
CA GLY A 8 -20.46 68.60 -27.48
C GLY A 8 -19.67 69.90 -27.49
N TYR A 9 -19.79 70.73 -28.52
CA TYR A 9 -19.22 72.09 -28.50
C TYR A 9 -20.19 73.14 -29.04
N TYR A 10 -20.08 74.35 -28.50
CA TYR A 10 -20.79 75.52 -28.99
C TYR A 10 -19.79 76.60 -29.39
N ASP A 11 -19.85 77.04 -30.65
CA ASP A 11 -18.91 77.99 -31.24
C ASP A 11 -19.62 79.23 -31.83
N PRO A 12 -20.10 80.16 -30.99
CA PRO A 12 -20.72 81.39 -31.47
C PRO A 12 -19.74 82.37 -32.14
N PHE A 13 -18.43 82.11 -32.11
CA PHE A 13 -17.39 83.02 -32.58
C PHE A 13 -16.57 82.48 -33.77
N GLY A 14 -16.88 81.29 -34.29
CA GLY A 14 -16.19 80.70 -35.45
C GLY A 14 -14.75 80.25 -35.18
N ILE A 15 -14.46 79.81 -33.96
CA ILE A 15 -13.14 79.38 -33.49
C ILE A 15 -12.84 77.91 -33.87
N TYR A 16 -13.83 77.02 -33.89
CA TYR A 16 -13.64 75.58 -34.09
C TYR A 16 -12.87 75.23 -35.38
N PRO A 17 -13.14 75.85 -36.55
CA PRO A 17 -12.35 75.59 -37.76
C PRO A 17 -10.86 75.89 -37.61
N LEU A 18 -10.48 76.80 -36.71
CA LEU A 18 -9.08 77.20 -36.47
C LEU A 18 -8.33 76.20 -35.58
N ILE A 19 -9.04 75.39 -34.79
CA ILE A 19 -8.46 74.43 -33.83
C ILE A 19 -8.80 72.97 -34.16
N LYS A 20 -9.62 72.71 -35.18
CA LYS A 20 -10.14 71.38 -35.56
C LYS A 20 -9.04 70.34 -35.78
N ASP A 21 -7.95 70.71 -36.47
CA ASP A 21 -6.87 69.77 -36.76
C ASP A 21 -6.04 69.42 -35.51
N GLU A 22 -5.91 70.36 -34.56
CA GLU A 22 -5.30 70.09 -33.26
C GLU A 22 -6.21 69.23 -32.37
N LEU A 23 -7.52 69.49 -32.37
CA LEU A 23 -8.50 68.67 -31.63
C LEU A 23 -8.60 67.24 -32.16
N LYS A 24 -8.42 67.02 -33.47
CA LYS A 24 -8.39 65.66 -34.04
C LYS A 24 -7.20 64.83 -33.56
N LYS A 25 -6.05 65.45 -33.25
CA LYS A 25 -4.86 64.75 -32.73
C LYS A 25 -5.08 64.14 -31.33
N ILE A 26 -6.13 64.53 -30.64
CA ILE A 26 -6.51 64.03 -29.31
C ILE A 26 -7.19 62.67 -29.38
N SER A 27 -7.80 62.33 -30.51
CA SER A 27 -8.47 61.04 -30.71
C SER A 27 -7.55 60.05 -31.43
N PRO A 28 -7.34 58.85 -30.90
CA PRO A 28 -7.87 58.33 -29.64
C PRO A 28 -7.08 58.82 -28.41
N ILE A 29 -7.76 58.98 -27.28
CA ILE A 29 -7.10 59.24 -26.00
C ILE A 29 -6.36 57.98 -25.55
N SER A 30 -5.05 58.12 -25.36
CA SER A 30 -4.20 57.10 -24.76
C SER A 30 -4.17 57.24 -23.23
N SER A 31 -4.35 56.12 -22.53
CA SER A 31 -4.24 56.00 -21.07
C SER A 31 -5.14 56.98 -20.30
N LEU A 32 -6.45 56.84 -20.44
CA LEU A 32 -7.43 57.47 -19.55
C LEU A 32 -7.52 56.66 -18.25
N HIS A 33 -7.19 57.28 -17.12
CA HIS A 33 -7.22 56.65 -15.81
C HIS A 33 -8.49 57.04 -15.06
N ILE A 34 -9.28 56.05 -14.65
CA ILE A 34 -10.57 56.25 -13.97
C ILE A 34 -10.55 55.54 -12.62
N ARG A 35 -10.93 56.26 -11.56
CA ARG A 35 -11.21 55.71 -10.23
C ARG A 35 -12.60 56.15 -9.80
N PHE A 36 -13.53 55.20 -9.80
CA PHE A 36 -14.95 55.42 -9.49
C PHE A 36 -15.35 54.89 -8.11
N HIS A 37 -14.47 54.18 -7.41
CA HIS A 37 -14.68 53.79 -6.02
C HIS A 37 -13.37 53.85 -5.21
N PRO A 38 -13.36 54.38 -3.97
CA PRO A 38 -12.14 54.51 -3.18
C PRO A 38 -11.43 53.18 -2.91
N SER A 39 -12.17 52.09 -2.78
CA SER A 39 -11.59 50.76 -2.53
C SER A 39 -11.14 50.01 -3.80
N GLN A 40 -11.42 50.54 -5.01
CA GLN A 40 -11.07 49.86 -6.26
C GLN A 40 -9.77 50.40 -6.88
N PRO A 41 -9.00 49.54 -7.59
CA PRO A 41 -7.81 49.96 -8.30
C PRO A 41 -8.13 50.92 -9.45
N LEU A 42 -7.15 51.75 -9.81
CA LEU A 42 -7.22 52.65 -10.96
C LEU A 42 -7.36 51.83 -12.25
N LYS A 43 -8.43 52.06 -13.03
CA LYS A 43 -8.63 51.42 -14.33
C LYS A 43 -8.11 52.30 -15.44
N THR A 44 -7.53 51.69 -16.48
CA THR A 44 -6.90 52.43 -17.58
C THR A 44 -7.48 52.00 -18.92
N THR A 45 -7.97 52.95 -19.71
CA THR A 45 -8.37 52.74 -21.11
C THR A 45 -7.26 53.20 -22.04
N HIS A 46 -6.74 52.30 -22.89
CA HIS A 46 -5.58 52.58 -23.74
C HIS A 46 -5.90 53.23 -25.08
N ASP A 47 -7.13 53.11 -25.58
CA ASP A 47 -7.52 53.58 -26.92
C ASP A 47 -8.99 54.02 -26.92
N LEU A 48 -9.27 55.24 -26.45
CA LEU A 48 -10.64 55.79 -26.40
C LEU A 48 -10.91 56.78 -27.55
N PRO A 49 -11.72 56.44 -28.56
CA PRO A 49 -12.03 57.34 -29.67
C PRO A 49 -13.01 58.42 -29.25
N ILE A 50 -12.77 59.66 -29.71
CA ILE A 50 -13.60 60.83 -29.41
C ILE A 50 -14.23 61.39 -30.67
N GLY A 51 -15.53 61.70 -30.59
CA GLY A 51 -16.25 62.48 -31.59
C GLY A 51 -16.57 63.88 -31.08
N PHE A 52 -16.40 64.91 -31.91
CA PHE A 52 -16.84 66.27 -31.60
C PHE A 52 -18.13 66.61 -32.36
N THR A 53 -19.17 67.06 -31.65
CA THR A 53 -20.48 67.39 -32.22
C THR A 53 -20.90 68.81 -31.85
N GLU A 54 -21.35 69.61 -32.83
CA GLU A 54 -21.79 70.98 -32.56
C GLU A 54 -23.20 71.00 -31.96
N GLU A 55 -23.40 71.72 -30.86
CA GLU A 55 -24.68 71.86 -30.16
C GLU A 55 -25.05 73.35 -30.03
N ILE A 56 -26.27 73.72 -30.46
CA ILE A 56 -26.74 75.13 -30.44
C ILE A 56 -27.88 75.28 -29.41
N PRO A 57 -27.76 76.19 -28.41
CA PRO A 57 -28.73 76.37 -27.31
C PRO A 57 -30.21 76.59 -27.67
N LYS A 58 -30.55 76.97 -28.92
CA LYS A 58 -31.91 77.36 -29.35
C LYS A 58 -32.59 76.40 -30.32
N LYS A 59 -31.95 75.27 -30.66
CA LYS A 59 -32.41 74.31 -31.69
C LYS A 59 -32.76 72.92 -31.12
N SER A 60 -32.98 72.78 -29.82
CA SER A 60 -33.17 71.47 -29.18
C SER A 60 -34.57 70.87 -29.45
N ASP A 61 -34.81 70.48 -30.70
CA ASP A 61 -35.71 69.38 -31.08
C ASP A 61 -34.92 68.06 -31.25
N SER A 62 -33.66 68.01 -30.79
CA SER A 62 -32.89 66.75 -30.77
C SER A 62 -33.49 65.81 -29.72
N SER A 63 -33.77 64.59 -30.14
CA SER A 63 -34.35 63.55 -29.30
C SER A 63 -33.48 63.29 -28.07
N PHE A 64 -34.11 62.92 -26.95
CA PHE A 64 -33.44 62.55 -25.70
C PHE A 64 -32.31 61.50 -25.90
N LEU A 65 -32.40 60.69 -26.95
CA LEU A 65 -31.43 59.63 -27.30
C LEU A 65 -30.08 60.16 -27.82
N GLU A 66 -30.01 61.32 -28.47
CA GLU A 66 -28.74 61.77 -29.09
C GLU A 66 -27.72 62.28 -28.06
N ASN A 67 -28.19 62.69 -26.88
CA ASN A 67 -27.39 63.36 -25.85
C ASN A 67 -26.81 62.41 -24.79
N HIS A 68 -27.18 61.12 -24.76
CA HIS A 68 -26.77 60.21 -23.67
C HIS A 68 -25.26 59.89 -23.69
N ASN A 69 -24.65 59.87 -24.88
CA ASN A 69 -23.22 59.61 -25.10
C ASN A 69 -22.35 60.91 -25.12
N VAL A 70 -22.89 62.04 -24.67
CA VAL A 70 -22.11 63.28 -24.49
C VAL A 70 -21.52 63.31 -23.08
N TYR A 71 -20.20 63.34 -22.97
CA TYR A 71 -19.50 63.30 -21.67
C TYR A 71 -18.91 64.64 -21.24
N ALA A 72 -18.63 65.53 -22.20
CA ALA A 72 -18.15 66.88 -21.91
C ALA A 72 -18.74 67.88 -22.90
N ARG A 73 -18.96 69.12 -22.45
CA ARG A 73 -19.42 70.23 -23.30
C ARG A 73 -18.42 71.38 -23.32
N LEU A 74 -18.04 71.84 -24.49
CA LEU A 74 -17.10 72.92 -24.69
C LEU A 74 -17.80 74.19 -25.18
N MET A 75 -17.46 75.34 -24.63
CA MET A 75 -17.86 76.63 -25.21
C MET A 75 -16.61 77.37 -25.68
N LEU A 76 -16.56 77.67 -26.97
CA LEU A 76 -15.45 78.42 -27.55
C LEU A 76 -15.79 79.91 -27.50
N ILE A 77 -14.92 80.72 -26.88
CA ILE A 77 -15.14 82.16 -26.72
C ILE A 77 -13.92 82.97 -27.14
N LYS A 78 -14.16 84.19 -27.62
CA LYS A 78 -13.14 85.20 -27.93
C LYS A 78 -13.52 86.51 -27.24
N ILE A 79 -12.57 87.11 -26.50
CA ILE A 79 -12.80 88.37 -25.79
C ILE A 79 -12.02 89.50 -26.47
N GLU A 80 -12.73 90.45 -27.06
CA GLU A 80 -12.13 91.64 -27.68
C GLU A 80 -11.91 92.77 -26.66
N SER A 81 -12.84 92.99 -25.73
CA SER A 81 -12.75 93.98 -24.66
C SER A 81 -13.56 93.55 -23.43
N LEU A 82 -13.23 94.08 -22.25
CA LEU A 82 -13.97 93.81 -21.02
C LEU A 82 -15.44 94.29 -21.08
N ASP A 83 -15.73 95.35 -21.85
CA ASP A 83 -17.10 95.83 -22.03
C ASP A 83 -17.92 94.86 -22.90
N LYS A 84 -17.36 94.41 -24.03
CA LYS A 84 -18.00 93.38 -24.87
C LYS A 84 -18.16 92.05 -24.12
N TYR A 85 -17.20 91.71 -23.27
CA TYR A 85 -17.34 90.54 -22.40
C TYR A 85 -18.56 90.65 -21.48
N ARG A 86 -18.77 91.80 -20.82
CA ARG A 86 -19.91 92.02 -19.91
C ARG A 86 -21.26 92.04 -20.65
N THR A 87 -21.32 92.62 -21.85
CA THR A 87 -22.58 92.83 -22.58
C THR A 87 -22.96 91.69 -23.53
N GLN A 88 -21.99 90.95 -24.08
CA GLN A 88 -22.24 89.94 -25.14
C GLN A 88 -21.77 88.54 -24.75
N VAL A 89 -20.50 88.39 -24.32
CA VAL A 89 -19.91 87.05 -24.07
C VAL A 89 -20.49 86.42 -22.80
N ARG A 90 -20.57 87.16 -21.70
CA ARG A 90 -21.07 86.65 -20.41
C ARG A 90 -22.54 86.20 -20.47
N PRO A 91 -23.49 86.93 -21.07
CA PRO A 91 -24.86 86.44 -21.24
C PRO A 91 -24.95 85.15 -22.07
N LEU A 92 -24.16 85.01 -23.14
CA LEU A 92 -24.12 83.79 -23.94
C LEU A 92 -23.61 82.58 -23.14
N ILE A 93 -22.57 82.77 -22.31
CA ILE A 93 -22.07 81.72 -21.41
C ILE A 93 -23.16 81.29 -20.43
N LYS A 94 -23.88 82.25 -19.83
CA LYS A 94 -24.99 81.95 -18.91
C LYS A 94 -26.12 81.17 -19.60
N GLU A 95 -26.51 81.57 -20.81
CA GLU A 95 -27.56 80.89 -21.57
C GLU A 95 -27.15 79.45 -21.92
N TRP A 96 -25.93 79.26 -22.43
CA TRP A 96 -25.37 77.94 -22.74
C TRP A 96 -25.30 77.02 -21.52
N LEU A 97 -24.77 77.52 -20.40
CA LEU A 97 -24.73 76.76 -19.13
C LEU A 97 -26.13 76.37 -18.67
N LYS A 98 -27.10 77.28 -18.77
CA LYS A 98 -28.49 77.02 -18.35
C LYS A 98 -29.22 76.01 -19.24
N THR A 99 -29.03 76.06 -20.56
CA THR A 99 -29.83 75.26 -21.51
C THR A 99 -29.22 73.91 -21.85
N LEU A 100 -27.89 73.82 -21.98
CA LEU A 100 -27.19 72.62 -22.42
C LEU A 100 -26.42 71.91 -21.30
N VAL A 101 -25.98 72.60 -20.25
CA VAL A 101 -25.19 71.97 -19.17
C VAL A 101 -26.08 71.60 -17.98
N PHE A 102 -26.76 72.58 -17.37
CA PHE A 102 -27.54 72.41 -16.13
C PHE A 102 -29.02 72.09 -16.35
N ASN A 103 -29.43 71.77 -17.58
CA ASN A 103 -30.83 71.49 -17.88
C ASN A 103 -31.18 70.02 -17.56
N GLY A 104 -31.81 69.79 -16.41
CA GLY A 104 -32.25 68.46 -15.98
C GLY A 104 -33.32 67.81 -16.86
N LYS A 105 -33.96 68.56 -17.78
CA LYS A 105 -34.87 67.99 -18.79
C LYS A 105 -34.15 67.50 -20.04
N VAL A 106 -32.88 67.86 -20.22
CA VAL A 106 -32.09 67.48 -21.41
C VAL A 106 -30.98 66.50 -21.02
N ASN A 107 -30.50 66.59 -19.78
CA ASN A 107 -29.45 65.72 -19.27
C ASN A 107 -29.92 65.01 -17.99
N ALA A 108 -29.82 63.68 -17.96
CA ALA A 108 -30.04 62.88 -16.74
C ALA A 108 -28.93 63.09 -15.68
N SER A 109 -27.74 63.55 -16.11
CA SER A 109 -26.59 63.93 -15.27
C SER A 109 -26.00 65.21 -15.84
N SER A 110 -25.63 66.19 -14.99
CA SER A 110 -25.02 67.44 -15.47
C SER A 110 -23.64 67.15 -16.06
N PRO A 111 -23.41 67.24 -17.38
CA PRO A 111 -22.10 66.89 -17.93
C PRO A 111 -21.06 67.91 -17.51
N SER A 112 -19.82 67.45 -17.43
CA SER A 112 -18.67 68.33 -17.23
C SER A 112 -18.56 69.32 -18.39
N TRP A 113 -18.10 70.52 -18.11
CA TRP A 113 -18.06 71.59 -19.09
C TRP A 113 -16.74 72.35 -19.06
N MET A 114 -16.39 72.94 -20.19
CA MET A 114 -15.20 73.77 -20.28
C MET A 114 -15.38 74.97 -21.20
N ILE A 115 -14.96 76.13 -20.73
CA ILE A 115 -14.97 77.38 -21.48
C ILE A 115 -13.55 77.64 -21.99
N LEU A 116 -13.39 77.63 -23.32
CA LEU A 116 -12.11 77.81 -23.98
C LEU A 116 -12.00 79.25 -24.50
N LEU A 117 -11.10 80.03 -23.90
CA LEU A 117 -10.79 81.40 -24.32
C LEU A 117 -9.69 81.39 -25.39
N TYR A 118 -10.05 81.76 -26.62
CA TYR A 118 -9.13 81.93 -27.73
C TYR A 118 -8.52 83.34 -27.73
N VAL A 119 -7.18 83.43 -27.69
CA VAL A 119 -6.40 84.68 -27.73
C VAL A 119 -5.57 84.72 -29.02
N PRO A 120 -5.83 85.67 -29.94
CA PRO A 120 -5.04 85.82 -31.17
C PRO A 120 -3.57 86.20 -30.89
N SER A 121 -2.65 85.84 -31.79
CA SER A 121 -1.19 86.00 -31.58
C SER A 121 -0.75 87.46 -31.38
N ASP A 122 -1.49 88.43 -31.92
CA ASP A 122 -1.18 89.86 -31.86
C ASP A 122 -1.71 90.59 -30.60
N ALA A 123 -2.49 89.90 -29.76
CA ALA A 123 -3.09 90.51 -28.57
C ALA A 123 -2.15 90.43 -27.37
N LYS A 124 -1.48 91.54 -27.00
CA LYS A 124 -0.89 91.68 -25.66
C LYS A 124 -2.03 91.81 -24.64
N ASP A 125 -2.11 90.91 -23.66
CA ASP A 125 -3.00 91.02 -22.50
C ASP A 125 -2.69 92.32 -21.71
N LYS A 126 -3.25 93.45 -22.16
CA LYS A 126 -3.09 94.74 -21.50
C LYS A 126 -3.99 94.76 -20.27
N SER A 127 -3.39 94.59 -19.10
CA SER A 127 -4.03 94.92 -17.82
C SER A 127 -4.55 96.36 -17.86
N SER A 128 -5.80 96.57 -17.47
CA SER A 128 -6.42 97.89 -17.40
C SER A 128 -5.72 98.72 -16.31
N THR A 129 -5.49 100.01 -16.55
CA THR A 129 -4.69 100.89 -15.69
C THR A 129 -5.29 101.22 -14.32
N ILE A 130 -6.48 100.70 -13.97
CA ILE A 130 -7.15 101.02 -12.70
C ILE A 130 -7.40 99.76 -11.84
N ILE A 131 -7.38 98.56 -12.42
CA ILE A 131 -7.40 97.26 -11.70
C ILE A 131 -6.60 96.27 -12.57
N LYS A 132 -5.46 95.78 -12.07
CA LYS A 132 -4.61 94.79 -12.77
C LYS A 132 -5.32 93.43 -12.85
N MET A 133 -6.25 93.24 -13.79
CA MET A 133 -6.95 91.97 -14.00
C MET A 133 -7.01 91.70 -15.51
N SER A 134 -6.53 90.53 -15.94
CA SER A 134 -6.55 90.11 -17.35
C SER A 134 -7.95 89.67 -17.80
N HIS A 135 -8.15 89.50 -19.11
CA HIS A 135 -9.41 88.95 -19.65
C HIS A 135 -9.69 87.55 -19.10
N TYR A 136 -8.64 86.73 -18.92
CA TYR A 136 -8.73 85.41 -18.34
C TYR A 136 -9.03 85.45 -16.84
N ASP A 137 -8.39 86.34 -16.07
CA ASP A 137 -8.67 86.51 -14.63
C ASP A 137 -10.12 86.96 -14.40
N LYS A 138 -10.67 87.78 -15.30
CA LYS A 138 -12.08 88.17 -15.25
C LYS A 138 -13.02 87.00 -15.50
N LEU A 139 -12.73 86.19 -16.52
CA LEU A 139 -13.47 84.97 -16.84
C LEU A 139 -13.46 84.00 -15.65
N LEU A 140 -12.28 83.78 -15.07
CA LEU A 140 -12.09 82.89 -13.93
C LEU A 140 -12.84 83.40 -12.69
N LYS A 141 -12.81 84.71 -12.39
CA LYS A 141 -13.59 85.28 -11.28
C LYS A 141 -15.12 85.16 -11.44
N ASP A 142 -15.60 85.11 -12.68
CA ASP A 142 -17.03 85.03 -12.97
C ASP A 142 -17.52 83.58 -13.05
N PHE A 143 -16.71 82.66 -13.58
CA PHE A 143 -17.09 81.27 -13.90
C PHE A 143 -16.12 80.19 -13.37
N SER A 144 -15.28 80.45 -12.38
CA SER A 144 -14.49 79.40 -11.73
C SER A 144 -15.36 78.48 -10.88
N ASN A 145 -14.99 77.19 -10.82
CA ASN A 145 -15.60 76.23 -9.92
C ASN A 145 -15.39 76.59 -8.43
N GLU A 146 -14.31 77.31 -8.08
CA GLU A 146 -14.04 77.84 -6.74
C GLU A 146 -14.81 79.14 -6.44
N GLY A 147 -16.14 79.13 -6.54
CA GLY A 147 -16.98 80.25 -6.10
C GLY A 147 -17.10 81.43 -7.08
N GLY A 148 -17.10 81.17 -8.39
CA GLY A 148 -17.35 82.18 -9.42
C GLY A 148 -18.70 82.89 -9.24
N LYS A 149 -18.69 84.23 -9.25
CA LYS A 149 -19.87 85.05 -8.88
C LYS A 149 -21.09 84.78 -9.75
N GLU A 150 -20.89 84.53 -11.04
CA GLU A 150 -21.99 84.35 -12.00
C GLU A 150 -22.54 82.92 -11.95
N LEU A 151 -21.71 81.92 -11.60
CA LEU A 151 -22.16 80.54 -11.36
C LEU A 151 -23.04 80.45 -10.10
N VAL A 152 -22.61 81.08 -9.00
CA VAL A 152 -23.41 81.12 -7.75
C VAL A 152 -24.76 81.79 -7.99
N ALA A 153 -24.81 82.84 -8.81
CA ALA A 153 -26.05 83.50 -9.20
C ALA A 153 -26.97 82.59 -10.04
N LEU A 154 -26.43 81.81 -10.99
CA LEU A 154 -27.19 80.86 -11.80
C LEU A 154 -27.84 79.75 -10.95
N PHE A 155 -27.12 79.21 -9.96
CA PHE A 155 -27.65 78.20 -9.05
C PHE A 155 -28.70 78.78 -8.07
N SER A 156 -28.51 80.03 -7.64
CA SER A 156 -29.46 80.72 -6.76
C SER A 156 -30.77 81.07 -7.47
N GLU A 157 -30.73 81.42 -8.77
CA GLU A 157 -31.92 81.68 -9.60
C GLU A 157 -32.71 80.41 -9.94
N SER A 158 -32.06 79.23 -9.89
CA SER A 158 -32.69 77.93 -10.19
C SER A 158 -33.23 77.19 -8.96
N ALA A 159 -32.91 77.65 -7.74
CA ALA A 159 -33.35 77.06 -6.48
C ALA A 159 -34.79 77.46 -6.04
N SER A 160 -35.74 77.48 -6.97
CA SER A 160 -37.16 77.64 -6.64
C SER A 160 -37.96 76.37 -6.95
N SER A 161 -38.62 75.88 -5.89
CA SER A 161 -39.64 74.82 -5.79
C SER A 161 -39.22 73.35 -5.94
N SER A 162 -39.34 72.65 -4.79
CA SER A 162 -39.65 71.23 -4.56
C SER A 162 -38.65 70.14 -4.96
N ALA A 163 -37.83 69.68 -3.99
CA ALA A 163 -37.95 68.37 -3.35
C ALA A 163 -36.73 68.13 -2.45
N SER A 164 -36.98 68.03 -1.14
CA SER A 164 -35.98 67.79 -0.11
C SER A 164 -35.95 66.31 0.27
N VAL A 165 -35.10 65.52 -0.39
CA VAL A 165 -34.45 64.32 0.16
C VAL A 165 -33.12 64.16 -0.59
N GLY A 166 -32.00 64.20 0.13
CA GLY A 166 -30.69 63.75 -0.38
C GLY A 166 -29.94 64.67 -1.35
N VAL A 167 -29.91 65.99 -1.12
CA VAL A 167 -29.05 66.91 -1.88
C VAL A 167 -27.60 66.76 -1.41
N GLN A 168 -26.84 65.87 -2.04
CA GLN A 168 -25.40 66.08 -2.21
C GLN A 168 -25.19 66.72 -3.58
N SER A 169 -24.86 68.01 -3.56
CA SER A 169 -24.13 68.76 -4.59
C SER A 169 -24.38 68.41 -6.06
N ASN A 170 -25.15 69.26 -6.77
CA ASN A 170 -25.02 69.43 -8.23
C ASN A 170 -23.65 70.07 -8.57
N GLU A 171 -22.56 69.38 -8.25
CA GLU A 171 -21.20 69.75 -8.63
C GLU A 171 -20.97 69.22 -10.05
N SER A 172 -21.28 70.01 -11.08
CA SER A 172 -20.68 69.76 -12.40
C SER A 172 -19.21 70.22 -12.36
N MET A 173 -18.28 69.43 -12.87
CA MET A 173 -16.90 69.90 -13.04
C MET A 173 -16.82 70.90 -14.20
N GLY A 174 -16.38 72.11 -13.88
CA GLY A 174 -16.28 73.25 -14.79
C GLY A 174 -14.86 73.77 -14.84
N TYR A 175 -14.32 73.92 -16.05
CA TYR A 175 -12.96 74.42 -16.25
C TYR A 175 -12.92 75.58 -17.24
N CYS A 176 -12.16 76.63 -16.94
CA CYS A 176 -11.84 77.68 -17.91
C CYS A 176 -10.42 77.44 -18.42
N PHE A 177 -10.24 77.35 -19.74
CA PHE A 177 -8.94 77.11 -20.36
C PHE A 177 -8.55 78.28 -21.25
N LYS A 178 -7.31 78.73 -21.16
CA LYS A 178 -6.77 79.79 -22.02
C LYS A 178 -5.98 79.17 -23.16
N LEU A 179 -6.29 79.58 -24.39
CA LEU A 179 -5.62 79.10 -25.58
C LEU A 179 -5.09 80.30 -26.38
N LYS A 180 -3.78 80.33 -26.59
CA LYS A 180 -3.11 81.38 -27.37
C LYS A 180 -2.73 80.86 -28.75
N GLN A 181 -3.01 81.63 -29.78
CA GLN A 181 -2.72 81.28 -31.17
C GLN A 181 -1.21 81.09 -31.36
N ASN A 182 -0.81 79.90 -31.82
CA ASN A 182 0.56 79.36 -31.99
C ASN A 182 1.25 78.77 -30.72
N GLU A 183 0.59 78.78 -29.56
CA GLU A 183 1.05 78.14 -28.31
C GLU A 183 -0.05 77.21 -27.79
N PHE A 184 -0.47 76.22 -28.59
CA PHE A 184 -1.46 75.24 -28.15
C PHE A 184 -0.78 74.18 -27.27
N GLU A 185 -0.91 74.30 -25.95
CA GLU A 185 -0.42 73.31 -24.99
C GLU A 185 -1.33 72.06 -25.01
N LEU A 186 -1.15 71.22 -26.03
CA LEU A 186 -1.98 70.04 -26.28
C LEU A 186 -1.99 69.09 -25.08
N ASN A 187 -0.87 68.96 -24.37
CA ASN A 187 -0.76 68.09 -23.19
C ASN A 187 -1.57 68.61 -22.00
N GLU A 188 -1.55 69.93 -21.73
CA GLU A 188 -2.35 70.52 -20.65
C GLU A 188 -3.84 70.40 -20.96
N PHE A 189 -4.22 70.70 -22.21
CA PHE A 189 -5.58 70.53 -22.70
C PHE A 189 -6.06 69.07 -22.59
N LEU A 190 -5.22 68.11 -22.98
CA LEU A 190 -5.50 66.68 -22.86
C LEU A 190 -5.74 66.25 -21.41
N VAL A 191 -4.94 66.73 -20.45
CA VAL A 191 -5.13 66.45 -19.02
C VAL A 191 -6.49 66.94 -18.56
N GLN A 192 -6.91 68.15 -18.98
CA GLN A 192 -8.21 68.67 -18.60
C GLN A 192 -9.37 67.90 -19.24
N ILE A 193 -9.28 67.54 -20.52
CA ILE A 193 -10.28 66.67 -21.16
C ILE A 193 -10.39 65.32 -20.44
N LYS A 194 -9.27 64.68 -20.08
CA LYS A 194 -9.26 63.43 -19.31
C LYS A 194 -9.98 63.60 -17.96
N ASN A 195 -9.74 64.70 -17.25
CA ASN A 195 -10.40 65.00 -15.98
C ASN A 195 -11.92 65.19 -16.14
N LEU A 196 -12.36 65.91 -17.17
CA LEU A 196 -13.79 66.14 -17.46
C LEU A 196 -14.50 64.82 -17.80
N LEU A 197 -13.89 63.98 -18.64
CA LEU A 197 -14.44 62.67 -19.00
C LEU A 197 -14.53 61.74 -17.77
N GLY A 198 -13.46 61.68 -16.96
CA GLY A 198 -13.43 60.89 -15.73
C GLY A 198 -14.45 61.36 -14.68
N PHE A 199 -14.66 62.67 -14.56
CA PHE A 199 -15.65 63.24 -13.65
C PHE A 199 -17.07 62.86 -14.06
N THR A 200 -17.44 63.08 -15.33
CA THR A 200 -18.79 62.73 -15.83
C THR A 200 -19.04 61.23 -15.71
N PHE A 201 -18.02 60.40 -15.97
CA PHE A 201 -18.12 58.96 -15.75
C PHE A 201 -18.44 58.62 -14.28
N ASN A 202 -17.66 59.16 -13.33
CA ASN A 202 -17.88 58.92 -11.90
C ASN A 202 -19.27 59.36 -11.46
N GLN A 203 -19.74 60.52 -11.94
CA GLN A 203 -21.07 61.01 -11.63
C GLN A 203 -22.17 60.06 -12.15
N LYS A 204 -22.11 59.67 -13.43
CA LYS A 204 -23.06 58.70 -14.00
C LYS A 204 -23.00 57.34 -13.30
N TYR A 205 -21.81 56.91 -12.87
CA TYR A 205 -21.63 55.69 -12.10
C TYR A 205 -22.33 55.76 -10.75
N HIS A 206 -22.07 56.80 -9.96
CA HIS A 206 -22.70 56.96 -8.64
C HIS A 206 -24.22 57.12 -8.74
N LEU A 207 -24.72 57.91 -9.69
CA LEU A 207 -26.16 58.06 -9.91
C LEU A 207 -26.86 56.71 -10.14
N ASN A 208 -26.36 55.88 -11.06
CA ASN A 208 -26.97 54.57 -11.32
C ASN A 208 -26.71 53.56 -10.19
N SER A 209 -25.55 53.62 -9.53
CA SER A 209 -25.24 52.76 -8.38
C SER A 209 -26.13 53.07 -7.17
N ASP A 210 -26.43 54.35 -6.93
CA ASP A 210 -27.32 54.80 -5.87
C ASP A 210 -28.74 54.35 -6.16
N LEU A 211 -29.19 54.44 -7.42
CA LEU A 211 -30.50 53.90 -7.83
C LEU A 211 -30.62 52.38 -7.59
N ILE A 212 -29.55 51.62 -7.74
CA ILE A 212 -29.55 50.17 -7.47
C ILE A 212 -29.59 49.87 -5.97
N THR A 213 -28.92 50.67 -5.13
CA THR A 213 -28.81 50.44 -3.68
C THR A 213 -29.98 51.00 -2.86
N THR A 214 -30.61 52.07 -3.33
CA THR A 214 -31.71 52.76 -2.61
C THR A 214 -33.10 52.25 -2.96
N SER A 215 -33.22 51.46 -4.03
CA SER A 215 -34.50 50.90 -4.47
C SER A 215 -34.85 49.64 -3.64
N GLY A 216 -36.06 49.62 -3.05
CA GLY A 216 -36.61 48.45 -2.36
C GLY A 216 -36.93 47.29 -3.31
N ASP A 217 -37.54 46.21 -2.84
CA ASP A 217 -37.82 45.01 -3.64
C ASP A 217 -39.20 45.00 -4.33
N ASP A 218 -39.92 46.13 -4.36
CA ASP A 218 -41.19 46.25 -5.10
C ASP A 218 -40.99 46.12 -6.63
N GLU A 219 -42.01 45.65 -7.37
CA GLU A 219 -41.96 45.43 -8.84
C GLU A 219 -41.43 46.63 -9.67
N LYS A 220 -41.90 47.84 -9.38
CA LYS A 220 -41.42 49.08 -10.04
C LYS A 220 -39.95 49.39 -9.71
N ASN A 221 -39.51 49.00 -8.51
CA ASN A 221 -38.15 49.18 -8.06
C ASN A 221 -37.21 48.14 -8.71
N THR A 222 -37.66 46.90 -8.91
CA THR A 222 -36.91 45.86 -9.64
C THR A 222 -36.67 46.23 -11.10
N LEU A 223 -37.68 46.81 -11.77
CA LEU A 223 -37.52 47.35 -13.12
C LEU A 223 -36.51 48.51 -13.18
N THR A 224 -36.55 49.38 -12.17
CA THR A 224 -35.61 50.50 -12.02
C THR A 224 -34.19 50.00 -11.80
N LYS A 225 -33.99 48.95 -10.98
CA LYS A 225 -32.70 48.26 -10.79
C LYS A 225 -32.17 47.68 -12.09
N TYR A 226 -33.03 47.05 -12.89
CA TYR A 226 -32.66 46.49 -14.19
C TYR A 226 -32.18 47.56 -15.17
N VAL A 227 -32.95 48.64 -15.34
CA VAL A 227 -32.58 49.77 -16.22
C VAL A 227 -31.29 50.45 -15.74
N ALA A 228 -31.13 50.67 -14.42
CA ALA A 228 -29.92 51.26 -13.87
C ALA A 228 -28.69 50.36 -14.11
N THR A 229 -28.84 49.04 -13.99
CA THR A 229 -27.77 48.06 -14.27
C THR A 229 -27.41 48.05 -15.76
N TYR A 230 -28.39 48.22 -16.65
CA TYR A 230 -28.17 48.37 -18.09
C TYR A 230 -27.42 49.65 -18.44
N ASN A 231 -27.83 50.78 -17.86
CA ASN A 231 -27.13 52.05 -18.04
C ASN A 231 -25.67 51.99 -17.55
N LEU A 232 -25.39 51.23 -16.48
CA LEU A 232 -24.02 50.94 -16.07
C LEU A 232 -23.28 50.07 -17.10
N ALA A 233 -23.90 49.03 -17.65
CA ALA A 233 -23.28 48.23 -18.71
C ALA A 233 -22.89 49.10 -19.92
N GLU A 234 -23.80 49.97 -20.40
CA GLU A 234 -23.52 50.93 -21.47
C GLU A 234 -22.40 51.91 -21.12
N LEU A 235 -22.41 52.47 -19.91
CA LEU A 235 -21.39 53.40 -19.43
C LEU A 235 -19.98 52.78 -19.50
N PHE A 236 -19.84 51.52 -19.10
CA PHE A 236 -18.56 50.79 -19.17
C PHE A 236 -18.22 50.36 -20.61
N TYR A 237 -19.22 50.05 -21.43
CA TYR A 237 -19.03 49.74 -22.85
C TYR A 237 -18.48 50.95 -23.63
N ASP A 238 -19.08 52.13 -23.46
CA ASP A 238 -18.66 53.40 -24.08
C ASP A 238 -17.19 53.74 -23.75
N MET A 239 -16.80 53.53 -22.48
CA MET A 239 -15.43 53.77 -22.00
C MET A 239 -14.45 52.64 -22.34
N LYS A 240 -14.89 51.63 -23.12
CA LYS A 240 -14.13 50.41 -23.49
C LYS A 240 -13.60 49.63 -22.28
N LEU A 241 -14.26 49.72 -21.13
CA LEU A 241 -13.97 48.93 -19.93
C LEU A 241 -14.68 47.57 -20.01
N PHE A 242 -14.37 46.81 -21.06
CA PHE A 242 -15.17 45.63 -21.44
C PHE A 242 -15.18 44.50 -20.40
N ASN A 243 -14.12 44.32 -19.62
CA ASN A 243 -14.06 43.31 -18.55
C ASN A 243 -15.10 43.56 -17.45
N ASP A 244 -15.44 44.82 -17.17
CA ASP A 244 -16.50 45.16 -16.20
C ASP A 244 -17.86 45.15 -16.87
N CYS A 245 -17.92 45.62 -18.12
CA CYS A 245 -19.13 45.61 -18.94
C CYS A 245 -19.76 44.21 -19.03
N ILE A 246 -18.95 43.17 -19.27
CA ILE A 246 -19.46 41.79 -19.34
C ILE A 246 -20.06 41.33 -18.02
N ASN A 247 -19.50 41.76 -16.87
CA ASN A 247 -20.06 41.43 -15.56
C ASN A 247 -21.42 42.07 -15.34
N PHE A 248 -21.63 43.31 -15.81
CA PHE A 248 -22.94 43.94 -15.76
C PHE A 248 -23.95 43.25 -16.67
N PHE A 249 -23.56 42.83 -17.88
CA PHE A 249 -24.45 42.05 -18.74
C PHE A 249 -24.81 40.67 -18.18
N ASN A 250 -23.87 40.00 -17.51
CA ASN A 250 -24.19 38.74 -16.81
C ASN A 250 -25.22 38.95 -15.69
N ARG A 251 -25.06 40.03 -14.90
CA ARG A 251 -26.05 40.43 -13.87
C ARG A 251 -27.42 40.76 -14.48
N LEU A 252 -27.44 41.40 -15.66
CA LEU A 252 -28.69 41.70 -16.37
C LEU A 252 -29.39 40.43 -16.82
N SER A 253 -28.66 39.43 -17.33
CA SER A 253 -29.25 38.15 -17.71
C SER A 253 -29.90 37.45 -16.49
N GLU A 254 -29.22 37.45 -15.35
CA GLU A 254 -29.74 36.90 -14.08
C GLU A 254 -30.96 37.68 -13.58
N GLN A 255 -30.90 39.02 -13.57
CA GLN A 255 -32.03 39.87 -13.21
C GLN A 255 -33.22 39.69 -14.17
N LEU A 256 -32.98 39.48 -15.47
CA LEU A 256 -34.04 39.20 -16.42
C LEU A 256 -34.72 37.86 -16.11
N ASN A 257 -33.96 36.81 -15.85
CA ASN A 257 -34.53 35.52 -15.47
C ASN A 257 -35.41 35.63 -14.21
N ASN A 258 -34.92 36.34 -13.18
CA ASN A 258 -35.71 36.62 -11.97
C ASN A 258 -36.97 37.45 -12.27
N LEU A 259 -36.88 38.45 -13.15
CA LEU A 259 -38.02 39.26 -13.56
C LEU A 259 -39.09 38.45 -14.30
N VAL A 260 -38.67 37.55 -15.18
CA VAL A 260 -39.56 36.65 -15.93
C VAL A 260 -40.27 35.68 -14.99
N GLU A 261 -39.56 35.11 -14.01
CA GLU A 261 -40.13 34.18 -13.03
C GLU A 261 -41.19 34.85 -12.14
N HIS A 262 -40.95 36.09 -11.71
CA HIS A 262 -41.85 36.81 -10.80
C HIS A 262 -42.98 37.56 -11.54
N ASN A 263 -42.80 37.93 -12.81
CA ASN A 263 -43.76 38.74 -13.58
C ASN A 263 -43.88 38.30 -15.06
N PRO A 264 -44.38 37.08 -15.35
CA PRO A 264 -44.46 36.55 -16.72
C PRO A 264 -45.38 37.38 -17.64
N ASP A 265 -46.43 38.00 -17.10
CA ASP A 265 -47.43 38.77 -17.87
C ASP A 265 -46.87 40.07 -18.51
N LEU A 266 -45.69 40.52 -18.09
CA LEU A 266 -45.02 41.69 -18.68
C LEU A 266 -44.44 41.38 -20.07
N PHE A 267 -44.26 40.10 -20.40
CA PHE A 267 -43.49 39.65 -21.56
C PHE A 267 -44.35 38.95 -22.62
N ASN A 268 -43.98 39.16 -23.88
CA ASN A 268 -44.51 38.42 -25.02
C ASN A 268 -43.52 37.32 -25.44
N TYR A 269 -44.01 36.08 -25.55
CA TYR A 269 -43.21 34.88 -25.85
C TYR A 269 -43.23 34.50 -27.34
N LYS A 270 -43.80 35.34 -28.22
CA LYS A 270 -43.92 35.05 -29.65
C LYS A 270 -42.56 35.13 -30.34
N VAL A 271 -42.13 34.03 -30.94
CA VAL A 271 -40.92 33.98 -31.78
C VAL A 271 -41.28 34.34 -33.22
N ASP A 272 -40.69 35.43 -33.73
CA ASP A 272 -40.87 35.89 -35.11
C ASP A 272 -39.50 36.10 -35.78
N LEU A 273 -39.13 35.19 -36.67
CA LEU A 273 -37.85 35.16 -37.37
C LEU A 273 -38.06 35.41 -38.88
N PRO A 274 -37.46 36.47 -39.45
CA PRO A 274 -37.51 36.72 -40.89
C PRO A 274 -36.69 35.68 -41.65
N ALA A 275 -37.09 35.40 -42.90
CA ALA A 275 -36.42 34.41 -43.76
C ALA A 275 -34.92 34.70 -43.98
N GLU A 276 -34.49 35.96 -43.85
CA GLU A 276 -33.08 36.39 -43.93
C GLU A 276 -32.17 35.67 -42.92
N VAL A 277 -32.73 35.24 -41.77
CA VAL A 277 -32.00 34.54 -40.70
C VAL A 277 -31.48 33.17 -41.15
N PHE A 278 -32.20 32.51 -42.06
CA PHE A 278 -31.86 31.18 -42.55
C PHE A 278 -31.01 31.20 -43.82
N SER A 279 -30.53 32.39 -44.23
CA SER A 279 -29.64 32.54 -45.37
C SER A 279 -28.18 32.24 -44.98
N ASN A 280 -27.35 31.88 -45.97
CA ASN A 280 -25.92 31.65 -45.75
C ASN A 280 -25.14 32.93 -45.39
N ASP A 281 -25.69 34.10 -45.70
CA ASP A 281 -25.08 35.42 -45.45
C ASP A 281 -25.65 36.06 -44.17
N PHE A 282 -26.17 35.26 -43.25
CA PHE A 282 -26.76 35.75 -42.01
C PHE A 282 -25.75 36.51 -41.17
N ASP A 283 -26.06 37.78 -40.83
CA ASP A 283 -25.32 38.56 -39.85
C ASP A 283 -26.19 38.87 -38.64
N PHE A 284 -25.80 38.30 -37.49
CA PHE A 284 -26.49 38.51 -36.22
C PHE A 284 -26.49 39.99 -35.80
N ASN A 285 -25.46 40.78 -36.17
CA ASN A 285 -25.41 42.22 -35.90
C ASN A 285 -26.52 42.97 -36.65
N GLU A 286 -26.70 42.68 -37.94
CA GLU A 286 -27.72 43.34 -38.78
C GLU A 286 -29.14 42.94 -38.36
N PHE A 287 -29.33 41.65 -38.07
CA PHE A 287 -30.59 41.10 -37.59
C PHE A 287 -31.09 41.82 -36.34
N TYR A 288 -30.18 42.04 -35.38
CA TYR A 288 -30.54 42.68 -34.13
C TYR A 288 -30.79 44.20 -34.26
N ASN A 289 -29.93 44.92 -34.99
CA ASN A 289 -30.03 46.38 -35.14
C ASN A 289 -31.35 46.86 -35.76
N ARG A 290 -32.04 46.02 -36.56
CA ARG A 290 -33.34 46.35 -37.17
C ARG A 290 -34.52 46.27 -36.20
N LYS A 291 -34.48 45.43 -35.16
CA LYS A 291 -35.64 45.13 -34.29
C LYS A 291 -35.71 45.95 -33.00
N CYS A 292 -34.63 46.58 -32.57
CA CYS A 292 -34.51 47.06 -31.17
C CYS A 292 -34.53 48.58 -30.95
N GLN A 293 -35.21 49.33 -31.80
CA GLN A 293 -35.46 50.76 -31.58
C GLN A 293 -36.33 51.05 -30.33
N HIS A 294 -36.90 50.03 -29.66
CA HIS A 294 -37.93 50.19 -28.62
C HIS A 294 -37.53 49.81 -27.17
N ILE A 295 -36.29 49.37 -26.90
CA ILE A 295 -35.89 48.88 -25.55
C ILE A 295 -35.31 49.98 -24.64
N HIS A 296 -35.10 51.20 -25.14
CA HIS A 296 -34.45 52.28 -24.40
C HIS A 296 -35.37 53.12 -23.50
N ASP A 297 -36.69 52.97 -23.63
CA ASP A 297 -37.65 53.78 -22.87
C ASP A 297 -38.05 53.10 -21.57
N ALA A 298 -37.40 53.51 -20.47
CA ALA A 298 -37.66 53.09 -19.09
C ALA A 298 -39.13 53.26 -18.63
N ASN A 299 -39.97 53.92 -19.42
CA ASN A 299 -41.34 54.29 -19.06
C ASN A 299 -42.41 53.35 -19.64
N SER A 300 -42.08 52.36 -20.48
CA SER A 300 -43.07 51.35 -20.92
C SER A 300 -42.49 49.95 -21.13
N PHE A 301 -42.20 49.23 -20.05
CA PHE A 301 -41.95 47.78 -20.07
C PHE A 301 -43.22 46.94 -20.34
N ALA A 302 -44.28 47.53 -20.86
CA ALA A 302 -45.50 46.80 -21.19
C ALA A 302 -45.34 46.12 -22.56
N ASN A 303 -45.52 44.80 -22.61
CA ASN A 303 -45.58 44.00 -23.84
C ASN A 303 -44.22 43.82 -24.56
N VAL A 304 -43.12 43.70 -23.81
CA VAL A 304 -41.77 43.49 -24.36
C VAL A 304 -41.61 42.05 -24.83
N ASN A 305 -41.10 41.84 -26.05
CA ASN A 305 -40.82 40.50 -26.55
C ASN A 305 -39.60 39.89 -25.84
N LEU A 306 -39.80 38.78 -25.11
CA LEU A 306 -38.75 38.14 -24.32
C LEU A 306 -37.65 37.52 -25.19
N PHE A 307 -38.02 36.95 -26.34
CA PHE A 307 -37.07 36.36 -27.28
C PHE A 307 -36.11 37.43 -27.81
N GLU A 308 -36.65 38.57 -28.25
CA GLU A 308 -35.87 39.70 -28.75
C GLU A 308 -34.98 40.31 -27.67
N LEU A 309 -35.48 40.41 -26.43
CA LEU A 309 -34.71 40.92 -25.29
C LEU A 309 -33.58 39.96 -24.87
N LYS A 310 -33.82 38.63 -24.85
CA LYS A 310 -32.76 37.64 -24.60
C LYS A 310 -31.71 37.67 -25.72
N CYS A 311 -32.13 37.76 -26.98
CA CYS A 311 -31.22 37.93 -28.12
C CYS A 311 -30.40 39.23 -28.00
N PHE A 312 -30.99 40.33 -27.52
CA PHE A 312 -30.27 41.58 -27.28
C PHE A 312 -29.16 41.43 -26.26
N ILE A 313 -29.50 40.90 -25.08
CA ILE A 313 -28.53 40.81 -23.98
C ILE A 313 -27.39 39.91 -24.41
N PHE A 314 -27.71 38.75 -25.02
CA PHE A 314 -26.71 37.86 -25.56
C PHE A 314 -25.86 38.54 -26.64
N PHE A 315 -26.48 39.29 -27.56
CA PHE A 315 -25.76 40.08 -28.56
C PHE A 315 -24.76 41.05 -27.92
N ARG A 316 -25.15 41.76 -26.87
CA ARG A 316 -24.26 42.70 -26.18
C ARG A 316 -23.15 41.98 -25.42
N GLN A 317 -23.44 40.84 -24.80
CA GLN A 317 -22.42 39.97 -24.21
C GLN A 317 -21.43 39.48 -25.27
N ALA A 318 -21.96 39.01 -26.41
CA ALA A 318 -21.18 38.46 -27.51
C ALA A 318 -20.27 39.52 -28.13
N SER A 319 -20.82 40.69 -28.46
CA SER A 319 -20.05 41.82 -28.97
C SER A 319 -18.99 42.30 -27.97
N THR A 320 -19.29 42.31 -26.67
CA THR A 320 -18.31 42.68 -25.64
C THR A 320 -17.15 41.68 -25.57
N LEU A 321 -17.45 40.38 -25.64
CA LEU A 321 -16.44 39.31 -25.65
C LEU A 321 -15.61 39.31 -26.94
N GLU A 322 -16.22 39.59 -28.09
CA GLU A 322 -15.53 39.74 -29.36
C GLU A 322 -14.57 40.94 -29.35
N MET A 323 -14.99 42.08 -28.79
CA MET A 323 -14.13 43.26 -28.64
C MET A 323 -12.99 43.01 -27.65
N LEU A 324 -13.24 42.27 -26.56
CA LEU A 324 -12.19 41.80 -25.64
C LEU A 324 -11.20 40.88 -26.34
N ALA A 325 -11.68 39.92 -27.12
CA ALA A 325 -10.84 39.02 -27.89
C ALA A 325 -9.98 39.79 -28.90
N THR A 326 -10.57 40.72 -29.65
CA THR A 326 -9.88 41.54 -30.66
C THR A 326 -8.83 42.46 -30.04
N ASN A 327 -9.12 43.05 -28.88
CA ASN A 327 -8.16 43.88 -28.15
C ASN A 327 -7.00 43.04 -27.59
N ASN A 328 -7.33 41.91 -26.96
CA ASN A 328 -6.34 41.00 -26.39
C ASN A 328 -5.49 40.31 -27.46
N PHE A 329 -6.02 40.13 -28.67
CA PHE A 329 -5.29 39.48 -29.77
C PHE A 329 -3.99 40.21 -30.11
N LYS A 330 -3.97 41.53 -29.97
CA LYS A 330 -2.76 42.35 -30.17
C LYS A 330 -1.72 42.16 -29.07
N THR A 331 -2.12 41.76 -27.86
CA THR A 331 -1.24 41.63 -26.70
C THR A 331 -0.83 40.19 -26.42
N SER A 332 -1.76 39.24 -26.57
CA SER A 332 -1.58 37.82 -26.23
C SER A 332 -2.69 36.96 -26.83
N ILE A 333 -2.30 35.96 -27.62
CA ILE A 333 -3.22 35.00 -28.26
C ILE A 333 -4.03 34.22 -27.22
N SER A 334 -3.41 33.77 -26.13
CA SER A 334 -4.09 33.01 -25.07
C SER A 334 -5.21 33.79 -24.36
N LEU A 335 -5.04 35.10 -24.14
CA LEU A 335 -6.12 35.93 -23.58
C LEU A 335 -7.22 36.21 -24.60
N ALA A 336 -6.95 36.16 -25.90
CA ALA A 336 -7.98 36.28 -26.93
C ALA A 336 -8.77 34.98 -27.08
N GLU A 337 -8.06 33.84 -27.14
CA GLU A 337 -8.62 32.48 -27.09
C GLU A 337 -9.57 32.31 -25.91
N LEU A 338 -9.16 32.72 -24.71
CA LEU A 338 -9.99 32.64 -23.50
C LEU A 338 -11.35 33.32 -23.65
N GLN A 339 -11.40 34.47 -24.34
CA GLN A 339 -12.65 35.23 -24.49
C GLN A 339 -13.56 34.60 -25.55
N ILE A 340 -12.99 34.04 -26.63
CA ILE A 340 -13.73 33.27 -27.63
C ILE A 340 -14.27 31.97 -27.03
N SER A 341 -13.50 31.26 -26.23
CA SER A 341 -13.97 30.07 -25.53
C SER A 341 -15.14 30.40 -24.58
N LYS A 342 -15.07 31.52 -23.86
CA LYS A 342 -16.21 32.01 -23.05
C LYS A 342 -17.43 32.38 -23.91
N LEU A 343 -17.22 33.00 -25.07
CA LEU A 343 -18.28 33.33 -26.01
C LEU A 343 -19.02 32.07 -26.46
N PHE A 344 -18.30 31.04 -26.90
CA PHE A 344 -18.86 29.78 -27.35
C PHE A 344 -19.61 29.05 -26.23
N ARG A 345 -19.06 29.00 -25.02
CA ARG A 345 -19.77 28.43 -23.87
C ARG A 345 -21.04 29.20 -23.53
N ASN A 346 -20.99 30.53 -23.54
CA ASN A 346 -22.18 31.36 -23.30
C ASN A 346 -23.22 31.19 -24.40
N LEU A 347 -22.79 30.93 -25.64
CA LEU A 347 -23.69 30.62 -26.75
C LEU A 347 -24.43 29.30 -26.52
N VAL A 348 -23.74 28.24 -26.10
CA VAL A 348 -24.40 26.96 -25.76
C VAL A 348 -25.46 27.16 -24.66
N LEU A 349 -25.12 27.89 -23.59
CA LEU A 349 -26.06 28.18 -22.51
C LEU A 349 -27.28 28.99 -22.98
N PHE A 350 -27.05 29.99 -23.84
CA PHE A 350 -28.10 30.81 -24.41
C PHE A 350 -29.04 30.01 -25.32
N LEU A 351 -28.50 29.15 -26.19
CA LEU A 351 -29.29 28.33 -27.10
C LEU A 351 -30.14 27.29 -26.33
N ASN A 352 -29.57 26.64 -25.32
CA ASN A 352 -30.31 25.73 -24.46
C ASN A 352 -31.44 26.44 -23.69
N ASP A 353 -31.18 27.64 -23.16
CA ASP A 353 -32.18 28.49 -22.49
C ASP A 353 -33.32 28.89 -23.45
N LEU A 354 -33.01 29.21 -24.71
CA LEU A 354 -34.04 29.48 -25.72
C LEU A 354 -34.90 28.26 -26.03
N LEU A 355 -34.28 27.08 -26.22
CA LEU A 355 -35.02 25.84 -26.51
C LEU A 355 -35.91 25.41 -25.34
N GLN A 356 -35.51 25.69 -24.10
CA GLN A 356 -36.31 25.39 -22.91
C GLN A 356 -37.51 26.32 -22.74
N ILE A 357 -37.36 27.61 -23.06
CA ILE A 357 -38.39 28.64 -22.81
C ILE A 357 -39.42 28.75 -23.94
N PHE A 358 -39.02 28.56 -25.21
CA PHE A 358 -39.89 28.84 -26.37
C PHE A 358 -40.37 27.54 -27.05
N HIS A 359 -41.69 27.33 -27.08
CA HIS A 359 -42.31 26.18 -27.74
C HIS A 359 -42.51 26.40 -29.25
N ASN A 360 -41.44 26.31 -30.03
CA ASN A 360 -41.49 26.23 -31.51
C ASN A 360 -40.30 25.45 -32.07
N GLU A 361 -40.24 24.15 -31.75
CA GLU A 361 -39.02 23.34 -31.84
C GLU A 361 -38.30 23.37 -33.20
N GLN A 362 -39.01 23.28 -34.33
CA GLN A 362 -38.34 23.18 -35.64
C GLN A 362 -37.62 24.48 -36.01
N VAL A 363 -38.32 25.62 -35.92
CA VAL A 363 -37.79 26.93 -36.30
C VAL A 363 -36.65 27.36 -35.38
N LEU A 364 -36.71 26.96 -34.10
CA LEU A 364 -35.65 27.24 -33.13
C LEU A 364 -34.41 26.36 -33.34
N ILE A 365 -34.58 25.07 -33.68
CA ILE A 365 -33.45 24.19 -34.04
C ILE A 365 -32.76 24.70 -35.32
N GLU A 366 -33.54 25.20 -36.29
CA GLU A 366 -32.99 25.82 -37.50
C GLU A 366 -32.25 27.13 -37.22
N PHE A 367 -32.81 27.97 -36.33
CA PHE A 367 -32.16 29.18 -35.83
C PHE A 367 -30.86 28.89 -35.07
N GLU A 368 -30.86 27.85 -34.22
CA GLU A 368 -29.68 27.37 -33.50
C GLU A 368 -28.56 27.03 -34.48
N TYR A 369 -28.88 26.25 -35.52
CA TYR A 369 -27.92 25.88 -36.56
C TYR A 369 -27.31 27.10 -37.25
N SER A 370 -28.14 28.08 -37.66
CA SER A 370 -27.67 29.31 -38.32
C SER A 370 -26.83 30.20 -37.42
N ILE A 371 -27.18 30.34 -36.13
CA ILE A 371 -26.38 31.12 -35.17
C ILE A 371 -25.03 30.45 -34.93
N ILE A 372 -24.99 29.13 -34.76
CA ILE A 372 -23.73 28.41 -34.56
C ILE A 372 -22.80 28.66 -35.76
N GLU A 373 -23.29 28.57 -36.99
CA GLU A 373 -22.49 28.87 -38.19
C GLU A 373 -21.95 30.30 -38.21
N TYR A 374 -22.77 31.29 -37.83
CA TYR A 374 -22.33 32.69 -37.72
C TYR A 374 -21.17 32.85 -36.72
N PHE A 375 -21.30 32.31 -35.50
CA PHE A 375 -20.25 32.46 -34.48
C PHE A 375 -18.99 31.66 -34.80
N LEU A 376 -19.11 30.51 -35.48
CA LEU A 376 -17.97 29.74 -35.95
C LEU A 376 -17.21 30.44 -37.09
N SER A 377 -17.89 31.28 -37.88
CA SER A 377 -17.31 31.99 -39.03
C SER A 377 -16.74 33.39 -38.71
N LEU A 378 -16.77 33.81 -37.44
CA LEU A 378 -16.21 35.11 -37.03
C LEU A 378 -14.75 35.29 -37.45
N ASP A 379 -14.41 36.47 -37.98
CA ASP A 379 -13.06 36.82 -38.43
C ASP A 379 -11.97 36.53 -37.39
N ILE A 380 -12.25 36.79 -36.11
CA ILE A 380 -11.30 36.59 -35.02
C ILE A 380 -11.01 35.11 -34.76
N VAL A 381 -11.99 34.23 -34.98
CA VAL A 381 -11.86 32.77 -34.86
C VAL A 381 -10.90 32.27 -35.93
N ASN A 382 -11.10 32.68 -37.19
CA ASN A 382 -10.21 32.34 -38.29
C ASN A 382 -8.79 32.88 -38.09
N LYS A 383 -8.65 34.13 -37.63
CA LYS A 383 -7.34 34.73 -37.31
C LYS A 383 -6.60 34.01 -36.19
N LEU A 384 -7.30 33.54 -35.16
CA LEU A 384 -6.71 32.75 -34.07
C LEU A 384 -6.22 31.39 -34.57
N ILE A 385 -7.00 30.71 -35.40
CA ILE A 385 -6.62 29.41 -35.99
C ILE A 385 -5.41 29.57 -36.91
N GLU A 386 -5.42 30.56 -37.82
CA GLU A 386 -4.29 30.82 -38.73
C GLU A 386 -2.99 31.18 -38.00
N GLN A 387 -3.08 31.89 -36.87
CA GLN A 387 -1.89 32.19 -36.07
C GLN A 387 -1.44 30.98 -35.26
N GLY A 388 -2.38 30.19 -34.72
CA GLY A 388 -2.08 28.95 -34.03
C GLY A 388 -1.36 27.94 -34.93
N THR A 389 -1.80 27.79 -36.19
CA THR A 389 -1.13 26.91 -37.17
C THR A 389 0.27 27.42 -37.53
N LYS A 390 0.44 28.73 -37.77
CA LYS A 390 1.75 29.34 -38.04
C LYS A 390 2.75 29.17 -36.88
N ILE A 391 2.28 29.23 -35.63
CA ILE A 391 3.13 29.03 -34.45
C ILE A 391 3.53 27.55 -34.33
N HIS A 392 2.59 26.63 -34.60
CA HIS A 392 2.84 25.19 -34.56
C HIS A 392 3.84 24.73 -35.66
N GLU A 393 3.84 25.37 -36.82
CA GLU A 393 4.78 25.10 -37.92
C GLU A 393 6.19 25.68 -37.66
N ALA A 394 6.31 26.74 -36.86
CA ALA A 394 7.57 27.45 -36.62
C ALA A 394 8.45 26.83 -35.52
N GLU A 395 7.88 26.14 -34.52
CA GLU A 395 8.63 25.52 -33.41
C GLU A 395 8.05 24.17 -32.94
N PRO A 396 8.40 23.03 -33.56
CA PRO A 396 7.89 21.72 -33.16
C PRO A 396 8.50 21.14 -31.86
N ALA A 397 9.46 21.82 -31.23
CA ALA A 397 10.32 21.23 -30.18
C ALA A 397 10.07 21.71 -28.73
N ASN A 398 9.18 22.69 -28.50
CA ASN A 398 8.85 23.19 -27.15
C ASN A 398 7.40 22.83 -26.78
N ASN A 399 7.23 21.71 -26.07
CA ASN A 399 5.93 21.18 -25.60
C ASN A 399 5.10 22.14 -24.73
N ASN A 400 5.63 23.29 -24.28
CA ASN A 400 4.87 24.23 -23.44
C ASN A 400 4.00 25.21 -24.24
N ASN A 401 4.21 25.37 -25.56
CA ASN A 401 3.47 26.33 -26.38
C ASN A 401 2.37 25.71 -27.26
N SER A 402 2.27 24.37 -27.35
CA SER A 402 1.23 23.66 -28.10
C SER A 402 -0.17 23.76 -27.46
N HIS A 403 -0.29 24.42 -26.30
CA HIS A 403 -1.51 24.47 -25.50
C HIS A 403 -2.35 25.75 -25.68
N GLN A 404 -1.98 26.65 -26.60
CA GLN A 404 -2.57 28.00 -26.68
C GLN A 404 -3.96 28.10 -27.31
N LEU A 405 -4.52 27.02 -27.88
CA LEU A 405 -5.88 27.02 -28.45
C LEU A 405 -6.78 25.90 -27.90
N LYS A 406 -6.33 25.16 -26.88
CA LYS A 406 -7.05 23.99 -26.35
C LYS A 406 -8.47 24.32 -25.88
N ARG A 407 -8.66 25.43 -25.16
CA ARG A 407 -9.97 25.84 -24.60
C ARG A 407 -10.91 26.28 -25.71
N MET A 408 -10.37 26.92 -26.74
CA MET A 408 -11.14 27.28 -27.92
C MET A 408 -11.58 26.02 -28.67
N PHE A 409 -10.66 25.09 -28.98
CA PHE A 409 -11.01 23.85 -29.68
C PHE A 409 -12.03 23.01 -28.90
N GLU A 410 -11.87 22.91 -27.58
CA GLU A 410 -12.84 22.25 -26.70
C GLU A 410 -14.25 22.87 -26.84
N SER A 411 -14.37 24.19 -26.67
CA SER A 411 -15.66 24.89 -26.79
C SER A 411 -16.22 24.89 -28.23
N ARG A 412 -15.36 24.83 -29.25
CA ARG A 412 -15.75 24.73 -30.66
C ARG A 412 -16.30 23.34 -30.97
N GLY A 413 -15.64 22.29 -30.46
CA GLY A 413 -16.11 20.91 -30.54
C GLY A 413 -17.47 20.73 -29.86
N GLU A 414 -17.68 21.36 -28.69
CA GLU A 414 -18.98 21.37 -28.01
C GLU A 414 -20.10 22.04 -28.83
N LEU A 415 -19.82 23.17 -29.50
CA LEU A 415 -20.78 23.81 -30.40
C LEU A 415 -21.11 22.95 -31.63
N LYS A 416 -20.10 22.33 -32.25
CA LYS A 416 -20.31 21.41 -33.36
C LYS A 416 -21.07 20.15 -32.95
N LEU A 417 -20.87 19.64 -31.72
CA LEU A 417 -21.69 18.56 -31.16
C LEU A 417 -23.16 18.96 -31.03
N LEU A 418 -23.45 20.19 -30.58
CA LEU A 418 -24.81 20.72 -30.53
C LEU A 418 -25.41 20.80 -31.94
N GLN A 419 -24.64 21.30 -32.92
CA GLN A 419 -25.02 21.34 -34.33
C GLN A 419 -25.32 19.92 -34.89
N ARG A 420 -24.49 18.92 -34.56
CA ARG A 420 -24.69 17.51 -34.91
C ARG A 420 -25.95 16.94 -34.25
N SER A 421 -26.21 17.23 -32.98
CA SER A 421 -27.43 16.83 -32.26
C SER A 421 -28.68 17.41 -32.90
N SER A 422 -28.64 18.69 -33.27
CA SER A 422 -29.73 19.38 -33.96
C SER A 422 -30.01 18.80 -35.35
N LEU A 423 -28.96 18.44 -36.09
CA LEU A 423 -29.11 17.69 -37.35
C LEU A 423 -29.79 16.33 -37.12
N SER A 424 -29.39 15.58 -36.09
CA SER A 424 -30.02 14.28 -35.74
C SER A 424 -31.49 14.42 -35.35
N LYS A 425 -31.84 15.43 -34.54
CA LYS A 425 -33.23 15.71 -34.14
C LYS A 425 -34.12 16.03 -35.36
N LEU A 426 -33.62 16.80 -36.32
CA LEU A 426 -34.33 17.08 -37.57
C LEU A 426 -34.43 15.84 -38.47
N ALA A 427 -33.39 14.99 -38.52
CA ALA A 427 -33.41 13.74 -39.27
C ALA A 427 -34.44 12.74 -38.74
N GLN A 428 -34.54 12.57 -37.41
CA GLN A 428 -35.57 11.75 -36.76
C GLN A 428 -36.98 12.26 -37.11
N LYS A 429 -37.22 13.58 -37.06
CA LYS A 429 -38.49 14.19 -37.48
C LYS A 429 -38.79 13.98 -38.97
N ASN A 430 -37.77 13.76 -39.80
CA ASN A 430 -37.90 13.42 -41.23
C ASN A 430 -37.91 11.90 -41.52
N SER A 431 -38.05 11.04 -40.49
CA SER A 431 -38.01 9.56 -40.60
C SER A 431 -36.71 8.98 -41.18
N ILE A 432 -35.57 9.66 -40.98
CA ILE A 432 -34.24 9.15 -41.37
C ILE A 432 -33.53 8.65 -40.09
N GLU A 433 -33.36 7.34 -39.95
CA GLU A 433 -32.70 6.69 -38.81
C GLU A 433 -31.42 5.91 -39.23
N ILE A 434 -30.42 5.91 -38.34
CA ILE A 434 -29.17 5.14 -38.47
C ILE A 434 -29.33 3.86 -37.65
N LYS A 435 -29.29 2.69 -38.30
CA LYS A 435 -29.53 1.43 -37.60
C LYS A 435 -28.28 1.04 -36.82
N GLY A 436 -28.32 1.19 -35.49
CA GLY A 436 -27.26 0.74 -34.58
C GLY A 436 -26.81 1.77 -33.54
N LEU A 437 -27.00 3.07 -33.77
CA LEU A 437 -26.74 4.10 -32.76
C LEU A 437 -27.78 4.06 -31.63
N ASP A 438 -29.05 3.83 -31.97
CA ASP A 438 -30.18 3.82 -31.03
C ASP A 438 -30.12 2.67 -30.00
N GLN A 439 -29.30 1.63 -30.22
CA GLN A 439 -29.12 0.52 -29.27
C GLN A 439 -27.98 0.75 -28.27
N VAL A 440 -27.15 1.78 -28.48
CA VAL A 440 -25.87 1.96 -27.78
C VAL A 440 -25.88 3.18 -26.86
N PHE A 441 -26.57 4.27 -27.24
CA PHE A 441 -26.58 5.54 -26.48
C PHE A 441 -27.98 6.16 -26.42
N GLU A 442 -28.99 5.41 -25.96
CA GLU A 442 -30.28 6.02 -25.63
C GLU A 442 -30.09 6.87 -24.37
N ASP A 443 -30.17 8.20 -24.50
CA ASP A 443 -30.26 9.11 -23.35
C ASP A 443 -31.60 8.81 -22.65
N VAL A 444 -31.52 8.12 -21.50
CA VAL A 444 -32.68 7.89 -20.66
C VAL A 444 -33.10 9.23 -20.06
N SER A 445 -34.15 9.83 -20.62
CA SER A 445 -34.81 10.99 -20.01
C SER A 445 -35.31 10.59 -18.61
N LEU A 446 -34.78 11.25 -17.57
CA LEU A 446 -35.17 11.00 -16.18
C LEU A 446 -36.53 11.61 -15.80
N ASP A 447 -37.18 12.35 -16.71
CA ASP A 447 -38.37 13.15 -16.43
C ASP A 447 -39.63 12.74 -17.23
N GLU A 448 -39.64 11.58 -17.90
CA GLU A 448 -40.82 11.12 -18.66
C GLU A 448 -41.70 10.14 -17.89
N GLU A 449 -42.47 10.63 -16.91
CA GLU A 449 -43.63 9.89 -16.37
C GLU A 449 -45.00 10.33 -16.92
N GLU A 450 -45.12 11.35 -17.79
CA GLU A 450 -46.46 11.80 -18.25
C GLU A 450 -46.69 12.01 -19.77
N ALA A 451 -45.74 11.72 -20.66
CA ALA A 451 -45.94 12.01 -22.11
C ALA A 451 -46.12 10.80 -23.05
N LEU A 452 -46.24 9.56 -22.55
CA LEU A 452 -46.31 8.36 -23.42
C LEU A 452 -47.74 7.81 -23.65
N LYS A 453 -48.72 8.69 -23.86
CA LYS A 453 -50.04 8.31 -24.40
C LYS A 453 -50.64 9.37 -25.30
N GLU A 454 -49.97 9.70 -26.40
CA GLU A 454 -50.65 10.09 -27.64
C GLU A 454 -49.63 10.06 -28.79
N HIS A 455 -50.05 9.54 -29.95
CA HIS A 455 -49.31 9.46 -31.23
C HIS A 455 -48.36 8.26 -31.47
N ARG A 456 -48.96 7.08 -31.70
CA ARG A 456 -48.43 6.08 -32.66
C ARG A 456 -49.49 5.59 -33.66
N ASP A 457 -50.32 6.51 -34.14
CA ASP A 457 -51.17 6.25 -35.31
C ASP A 457 -51.38 7.54 -36.13
N SER A 458 -50.38 7.87 -36.97
CA SER A 458 -50.62 8.63 -38.21
C SER A 458 -49.42 8.52 -39.14
N THR A 459 -49.50 7.62 -40.12
CA THR A 459 -48.73 7.64 -41.36
C THR A 459 -49.15 8.86 -42.19
N LYS A 460 -48.61 10.03 -41.85
CA LYS A 460 -48.56 11.20 -42.72
C LYS A 460 -47.12 11.70 -42.73
N GLU A 461 -46.49 11.65 -43.90
CA GLU A 461 -45.24 12.35 -44.19
C GLU A 461 -45.43 13.84 -43.87
N THR A 462 -45.03 14.28 -42.69
CA THR A 462 -44.89 15.70 -42.38
C THR A 462 -43.63 16.19 -43.06
N LYS A 463 -43.77 16.75 -44.27
CA LYS A 463 -42.71 17.56 -44.88
C LYS A 463 -42.34 18.68 -43.91
N LEU A 464 -41.13 18.63 -43.38
CA LEU A 464 -40.53 19.73 -42.63
C LEU A 464 -40.41 20.96 -43.55
N ASP A 465 -40.98 22.08 -43.14
CA ASP A 465 -40.82 23.37 -43.84
C ASP A 465 -39.50 24.02 -43.40
N LEU A 466 -38.38 23.55 -43.96
CA LEU A 466 -37.04 24.07 -43.67
C LEU A 466 -36.68 25.19 -44.66
N SER A 467 -36.07 26.25 -44.14
CA SER A 467 -35.65 27.42 -44.92
C SER A 467 -34.13 27.47 -45.17
N HIS A 468 -33.34 26.75 -44.37
CA HIS A 468 -31.88 26.77 -44.39
C HIS A 468 -31.30 25.83 -45.46
N PRO A 469 -30.48 26.34 -46.41
CA PRO A 469 -30.09 25.59 -47.61
C PRO A 469 -29.20 24.37 -47.33
N LYS A 470 -28.30 24.43 -46.34
CA LYS A 470 -27.44 23.29 -45.97
C LYS A 470 -28.23 22.17 -45.29
N LEU A 471 -29.19 22.51 -44.43
CA LEU A 471 -30.05 21.52 -43.77
C LEU A 471 -30.98 20.86 -44.78
N LEU A 472 -31.53 21.64 -45.73
CA LEU A 472 -32.29 21.12 -46.86
C LEU A 472 -31.48 20.13 -47.70
N GLN A 473 -30.18 20.37 -47.91
CA GLN A 473 -29.29 19.45 -48.64
C GLN A 473 -28.96 18.19 -47.82
N ALA A 474 -28.64 18.36 -46.54
CA ALA A 474 -28.30 17.25 -45.65
C ALA A 474 -29.46 16.27 -45.45
N LEU A 475 -30.70 16.76 -45.45
CA LEU A 475 -31.91 15.95 -45.20
C LEU A 475 -32.64 15.49 -46.47
N GLN A 476 -32.02 15.59 -47.66
CA GLN A 476 -32.65 15.15 -48.92
C GLN A 476 -32.88 13.64 -48.99
N ASN A 477 -31.91 12.86 -48.51
CA ASN A 477 -31.96 11.40 -48.49
C ASN A 477 -31.00 10.85 -47.42
N LYS A 478 -31.13 9.56 -47.10
CA LYS A 478 -30.32 8.90 -46.06
C LYS A 478 -28.81 8.98 -46.30
N ASN A 479 -28.35 8.93 -47.56
CA ASN A 479 -26.92 9.01 -47.87
C ASN A 479 -26.37 10.43 -47.66
N ALA A 480 -27.10 11.47 -48.08
CA ALA A 480 -26.72 12.86 -47.86
C ALA A 480 -26.64 13.20 -46.37
N PHE A 481 -27.55 12.65 -45.57
CA PHE A 481 -27.52 12.80 -44.11
C PHE A 481 -26.30 12.10 -43.50
N ILE A 482 -26.02 10.86 -43.89
CA ILE A 482 -24.86 10.12 -43.40
C ILE A 482 -23.55 10.82 -43.79
N ASP A 483 -23.44 11.36 -45.01
CA ASP A 483 -22.24 12.08 -45.46
C ASP A 483 -22.03 13.37 -44.66
N GLU A 484 -23.09 14.15 -44.43
CA GLU A 484 -22.99 15.37 -43.62
C GLU A 484 -22.73 15.07 -42.13
N PHE A 485 -23.37 14.03 -41.59
CA PHE A 485 -23.13 13.55 -40.22
C PHE A 485 -21.69 13.06 -40.04
N THR A 486 -21.14 12.37 -41.03
CA THR A 486 -19.73 11.91 -41.03
C THR A 486 -18.79 13.12 -41.02
N LYS A 487 -18.98 14.08 -41.92
CA LYS A 487 -18.16 15.31 -41.98
C LYS A 487 -18.21 16.12 -40.69
N LEU A 488 -19.40 16.28 -40.09
CA LEU A 488 -19.54 16.96 -38.80
C LEU A 488 -18.81 16.19 -37.69
N THR A 489 -18.93 14.86 -37.65
CA THR A 489 -18.26 14.02 -36.64
C THR A 489 -16.73 14.05 -36.78
N GLU A 490 -16.20 14.00 -38.01
CA GLU A 490 -14.77 14.16 -38.30
C GLU A 490 -14.27 15.55 -37.87
N GLY A 491 -15.01 16.60 -38.20
CA GLY A 491 -14.67 17.97 -37.80
C GLY A 491 -14.75 18.23 -36.29
N ILE A 492 -15.52 17.42 -35.54
CA ILE A 492 -15.56 17.43 -34.07
C ILE A 492 -14.36 16.66 -33.50
N LEU A 493 -14.01 15.51 -34.10
CA LEU A 493 -12.84 14.73 -33.72
C LEU A 493 -11.56 15.55 -33.90
N GLU A 494 -11.39 16.28 -35.00
CA GLU A 494 -10.27 17.20 -35.22
C GLU A 494 -10.13 18.24 -34.09
N ASP A 495 -11.25 18.80 -33.65
CA ASP A 495 -11.27 19.78 -32.56
C ASP A 495 -10.90 19.14 -31.22
N PHE A 496 -11.46 17.97 -30.89
CA PHE A 496 -11.16 17.30 -29.63
C PHE A 496 -9.77 16.67 -29.59
N MET A 497 -9.22 16.25 -30.73
CA MET A 497 -7.80 15.89 -30.86
C MET A 497 -6.91 17.09 -30.54
N GLY A 498 -7.28 18.29 -31.01
CA GLY A 498 -6.59 19.53 -30.68
C GLY A 498 -6.60 19.92 -29.18
N CYS A 499 -7.47 19.30 -28.36
CA CYS A 499 -7.55 19.56 -26.92
C CYS A 499 -7.31 18.33 -26.02
N ASP A 500 -6.86 17.20 -26.56
CA ASP A 500 -6.56 15.94 -25.86
C ASP A 500 -7.75 15.34 -25.06
N ARG A 501 -9.00 15.51 -25.54
CA ARG A 501 -10.19 14.90 -24.90
C ARG A 501 -10.39 13.43 -25.36
N SER A 502 -9.51 12.54 -24.90
CA SER A 502 -9.49 11.11 -25.31
C SER A 502 -10.84 10.39 -25.18
N LYS A 503 -11.55 10.55 -24.05
CA LYS A 503 -12.83 9.85 -23.82
C LYS A 503 -13.91 10.18 -24.86
N THR A 504 -14.04 11.46 -25.23
CA THR A 504 -15.02 11.90 -26.21
C THR A 504 -14.60 11.49 -27.62
N ILE A 505 -13.29 11.45 -27.88
CA ILE A 505 -12.73 10.89 -29.13
C ILE A 505 -13.10 9.41 -29.26
N ASP A 506 -12.94 8.61 -28.21
CA ASP A 506 -13.25 7.18 -28.22
C ASP A 506 -14.74 6.92 -28.51
N VAL A 507 -15.64 7.67 -27.85
CA VAL A 507 -17.10 7.57 -28.08
C VAL A 507 -17.47 7.95 -29.51
N LEU A 508 -16.96 9.07 -30.04
CA LEU A 508 -17.24 9.50 -31.41
C LEU A 508 -16.62 8.57 -32.46
N SER A 509 -15.50 7.93 -32.13
CA SER A 509 -14.89 6.90 -32.98
C SER A 509 -15.75 5.65 -33.06
N ILE A 510 -16.44 5.28 -31.98
CA ILE A 510 -17.45 4.20 -32.00
C ILE A 510 -18.60 4.55 -32.94
N ASP A 511 -19.11 5.78 -32.91
CA ASP A 511 -20.18 6.21 -33.83
C ASP A 511 -19.75 6.04 -35.30
N LEU A 512 -18.51 6.40 -35.64
CA LEU A 512 -17.94 6.16 -36.96
C LEU A 512 -17.75 4.67 -37.28
N ALA A 513 -17.34 3.85 -36.30
CA ALA A 513 -17.20 2.41 -36.49
C ALA A 513 -18.55 1.72 -36.78
N ILE A 514 -19.61 2.11 -36.07
CA ILE A 514 -20.98 1.63 -36.27
C ILE A 514 -21.49 2.04 -37.66
N LEU A 515 -21.22 3.28 -38.08
CA LEU A 515 -21.55 3.75 -39.43
C LEU A 515 -20.81 2.97 -40.52
N ASN A 516 -19.53 2.67 -40.32
CA ASN A 516 -18.75 1.85 -41.25
C ASN A 516 -19.26 0.41 -41.31
N TYR A 517 -19.75 -0.14 -40.19
CA TYR A 517 -20.43 -1.43 -40.16
C TYR A 517 -21.72 -1.43 -41.01
N GLU A 518 -22.56 -0.40 -40.89
CA GLU A 518 -23.79 -0.26 -41.68
C GLU A 518 -23.50 -0.06 -43.18
N LYS A 519 -22.44 0.69 -43.52
CA LYS A 519 -21.96 0.89 -44.91
C LYS A 519 -21.34 -0.39 -45.53
N GLY A 520 -21.04 -1.42 -44.73
CA GLY A 520 -20.38 -2.64 -45.18
C GLY A 520 -18.85 -2.56 -45.28
N ASN A 521 -18.25 -1.49 -44.76
CA ASN A 521 -16.80 -1.27 -44.70
C ASN A 521 -16.19 -1.99 -43.48
N TYR A 522 -16.26 -3.32 -43.45
CA TYR A 522 -15.89 -4.12 -42.28
C TYR A 522 -14.41 -4.01 -41.88
N SER A 523 -13.50 -3.76 -42.84
CA SER A 523 -12.06 -3.62 -42.55
C SER A 523 -11.74 -2.34 -41.77
N GLU A 524 -12.37 -1.23 -42.13
CA GLU A 524 -12.18 0.06 -41.45
C GLU A 524 -12.84 0.04 -40.06
N CYS A 525 -13.98 -0.64 -39.94
CA CYS A 525 -14.61 -0.93 -38.66
C CYS A 525 -13.72 -1.75 -37.71
N LEU A 526 -12.99 -2.76 -38.23
CA LEU A 526 -12.05 -3.56 -37.43
C LEU A 526 -10.90 -2.73 -36.85
N GLU A 527 -10.30 -1.86 -37.68
CA GLU A 527 -9.20 -0.99 -37.24
C GLU A 527 -9.65 -0.02 -36.15
N ILE A 528 -10.81 0.62 -36.32
CA ILE A 528 -11.35 1.56 -35.32
C ILE A 528 -11.71 0.83 -34.02
N LEU A 529 -12.31 -0.36 -34.11
CA LEU A 529 -12.77 -1.07 -32.92
C LEU A 529 -11.65 -1.76 -32.12
N ARG A 530 -10.51 -2.07 -32.74
CA ARG A 530 -9.44 -2.92 -32.18
C ARG A 530 -9.01 -2.54 -30.77
N ASP A 531 -8.85 -1.25 -30.52
CA ASP A 531 -8.40 -0.72 -29.23
C ASP A 531 -9.55 -0.18 -28.36
N SER A 532 -10.72 0.05 -28.97
CA SER A 532 -11.86 0.69 -28.30
C SER A 532 -12.56 -0.21 -27.28
N TYR A 533 -12.80 -1.49 -27.59
CA TYR A 533 -13.60 -2.37 -26.72
C TYR A 533 -12.86 -2.72 -25.42
N ASP A 534 -11.52 -2.83 -25.46
CA ASP A 534 -10.70 -3.15 -24.27
C ASP A 534 -10.76 -2.03 -23.23
N PHE A 535 -10.82 -0.77 -23.66
CA PHE A 535 -11.00 0.38 -22.79
C PHE A 535 -12.31 0.29 -21.97
N PHE A 536 -13.43 -0.04 -22.62
CA PHE A 536 -14.72 -0.12 -21.92
C PHE A 536 -14.75 -1.26 -20.91
N ILE A 537 -14.22 -2.44 -21.26
CA ILE A 537 -14.16 -3.61 -20.37
C ILE A 537 -13.27 -3.32 -19.16
N GLN A 538 -12.09 -2.70 -19.36
CA GLN A 538 -11.20 -2.34 -18.26
C GLN A 538 -11.81 -1.30 -17.32
N ASN A 539 -12.62 -0.37 -17.84
CA ASN A 539 -13.33 0.63 -17.04
C ASN A 539 -14.66 0.12 -16.45
N GLY A 540 -14.95 -1.18 -16.57
CA GLY A 540 -16.13 -1.83 -15.99
C GLY A 540 -17.41 -1.70 -16.82
N TRP A 541 -17.37 -1.11 -18.02
CA TRP A 541 -18.50 -0.99 -18.96
C TRP A 541 -18.70 -2.27 -19.79
N ASN A 542 -18.93 -3.39 -19.11
CA ASN A 542 -19.00 -4.71 -19.73
C ASN A 542 -20.17 -4.85 -20.72
N TYR A 543 -21.28 -4.15 -20.53
CA TYR A 543 -22.40 -4.15 -21.48
C TYR A 543 -21.97 -3.58 -22.84
N LEU A 544 -21.43 -2.36 -22.84
CA LEU A 544 -20.97 -1.67 -24.06
C LEU A 544 -19.77 -2.40 -24.68
N GLY A 545 -18.78 -2.78 -23.87
CA GLY A 545 -17.64 -3.56 -24.31
C GLY A 545 -18.03 -4.89 -24.94
N GLY A 546 -19.04 -5.58 -24.40
CA GLY A 546 -19.58 -6.82 -24.96
C GLY A 546 -20.28 -6.63 -26.31
N ILE A 547 -21.08 -5.58 -26.49
CA ILE A 547 -21.73 -5.26 -27.78
C ILE A 547 -20.67 -4.93 -28.84
N LEU A 548 -19.68 -4.11 -28.49
CA LEU A 548 -18.59 -3.77 -29.41
C LEU A 548 -17.77 -5.01 -29.79
N LEU A 549 -17.54 -5.93 -28.86
CA LEU A 549 -16.89 -7.22 -29.13
C LEU A 549 -17.74 -8.12 -30.06
N GLU A 550 -19.08 -8.11 -29.96
CA GLU A 550 -19.94 -8.84 -30.90
C GLU A 550 -19.87 -8.26 -32.32
N ILE A 551 -19.87 -6.94 -32.45
CA ILE A 551 -19.70 -6.24 -33.74
C ILE A 551 -18.32 -6.55 -34.32
N TYR A 552 -17.28 -6.47 -33.49
CA TYR A 552 -15.90 -6.81 -33.85
C TYR A 552 -15.78 -8.27 -34.33
N TYR A 553 -16.33 -9.22 -33.57
CA TYR A 553 -16.41 -10.62 -33.98
C TYR A 553 -17.16 -10.80 -35.31
N GLY A 554 -18.30 -10.11 -35.49
CA GLY A 554 -19.09 -10.13 -36.72
C GLY A 554 -18.32 -9.60 -37.93
N CYS A 555 -17.47 -8.59 -37.74
CA CYS A 555 -16.55 -8.11 -38.78
C CYS A 555 -15.47 -9.15 -39.11
N MET A 556 -14.86 -9.80 -38.11
CA MET A 556 -13.85 -10.85 -38.33
C MET A 556 -14.43 -12.04 -39.11
N GLU A 557 -15.67 -12.43 -38.82
CA GLU A 557 -16.37 -13.52 -39.51
C GLU A 557 -16.66 -13.17 -40.98
N LYS A 558 -17.21 -11.96 -41.24
CA LYS A 558 -17.53 -11.49 -42.60
C LYS A 558 -16.29 -11.24 -43.46
N THR A 559 -15.17 -10.86 -42.84
CA THR A 559 -13.88 -10.62 -43.52
C THR A 559 -13.08 -11.93 -43.72
N LYS A 560 -13.56 -13.06 -43.17
CA LYS A 560 -12.94 -14.40 -43.25
C LYS A 560 -11.48 -14.43 -42.77
N SER A 561 -11.21 -13.82 -41.61
CA SER A 561 -9.86 -13.87 -41.01
C SER A 561 -9.41 -15.30 -40.72
N THR A 562 -8.16 -15.63 -41.07
CA THR A 562 -7.52 -16.93 -40.82
C THR A 562 -6.83 -17.04 -39.44
N ASN A 563 -6.88 -15.98 -38.63
CA ASN A 563 -6.24 -15.91 -37.32
C ASN A 563 -7.15 -16.52 -36.22
N TYR A 564 -7.10 -17.84 -36.05
CA TYR A 564 -7.92 -18.55 -35.07
C TYR A 564 -7.57 -18.21 -33.61
N GLU A 565 -6.34 -17.80 -33.31
CA GLU A 565 -5.92 -17.36 -31.96
C GLU A 565 -6.64 -16.09 -31.53
N GLU A 566 -6.73 -15.11 -32.44
CA GLU A 566 -7.42 -13.84 -32.20
C GLU A 566 -8.93 -14.05 -32.06
N ILE A 567 -9.52 -14.91 -32.90
CA ILE A 567 -10.94 -15.29 -32.78
C ILE A 567 -11.23 -15.97 -31.44
N LEU A 568 -10.38 -16.91 -31.01
CA LEU A 568 -10.54 -17.59 -29.72
C LEU A 568 -10.40 -16.60 -28.56
N SER A 569 -9.43 -15.68 -28.63
CA SER A 569 -9.24 -14.63 -27.63
C SER A 569 -10.47 -13.72 -27.53
N THR A 570 -11.06 -13.31 -28.66
CA THR A 570 -12.31 -12.53 -28.69
C THR A 570 -13.48 -13.31 -28.09
N CYS A 571 -13.64 -14.60 -28.41
CA CYS A 571 -14.68 -15.45 -27.83
C CYS A 571 -14.53 -15.60 -26.31
N LEU A 572 -13.30 -15.70 -25.81
CA LEU A 572 -13.01 -15.78 -24.38
C LEU A 572 -13.24 -14.43 -23.68
N LYS A 573 -12.87 -13.29 -24.28
CA LYS A 573 -13.21 -11.96 -23.76
C LYS A 573 -14.72 -11.74 -23.69
N LEU A 574 -15.47 -12.23 -24.67
CA LEU A 574 -16.94 -12.24 -24.63
C LEU A 574 -17.47 -13.09 -23.48
N LEU A 575 -16.84 -14.25 -23.22
CA LEU A 575 -17.21 -15.13 -22.12
C LEU A 575 -16.96 -14.47 -20.75
N SER A 576 -15.86 -13.74 -20.57
CA SER A 576 -15.58 -13.03 -19.31
C SER A 576 -16.57 -11.89 -19.05
N CYS A 577 -17.09 -11.24 -20.09
CA CYS A 577 -18.12 -10.20 -19.94
C CYS A 577 -19.47 -10.74 -19.41
N LEU A 578 -19.68 -12.07 -19.45
CA LEU A 578 -20.90 -12.73 -18.98
C LEU A 578 -20.86 -13.15 -17.50
N GLU A 579 -19.74 -12.95 -16.78
CA GLU A 579 -19.56 -13.37 -15.38
C GLU A 579 -20.39 -12.54 -14.36
N GLY A 580 -20.92 -11.38 -14.76
CA GLY A 580 -21.61 -10.42 -13.88
C GLY A 580 -22.99 -10.88 -13.35
N ASN A 581 -23.35 -10.37 -12.17
CA ASN A 581 -24.67 -10.60 -11.56
C ASN A 581 -25.80 -10.00 -12.42
N HIS A 582 -26.95 -10.69 -12.45
CA HIS A 582 -28.14 -10.35 -13.23
C HIS A 582 -28.80 -8.98 -12.91
N THR A 583 -28.27 -8.22 -11.96
CA THR A 583 -28.93 -7.03 -11.39
C THR A 583 -28.29 -5.70 -11.81
N ASP A 584 -27.13 -5.71 -12.46
CA ASP A 584 -26.48 -4.48 -12.90
C ASP A 584 -26.95 -4.11 -14.32
N ILE A 585 -27.33 -2.84 -14.50
CA ILE A 585 -27.71 -2.21 -15.78
C ILE A 585 -26.61 -2.40 -16.83
N ASN A 586 -25.37 -2.59 -16.38
CA ASN A 586 -24.16 -2.76 -17.19
C ASN A 586 -23.75 -4.24 -17.37
N SER A 587 -24.67 -5.19 -17.17
CA SER A 587 -24.40 -6.61 -17.40
C SER A 587 -24.69 -7.03 -18.84
N PHE A 588 -23.66 -7.48 -19.57
CA PHE A 588 -23.79 -8.02 -20.93
C PHE A 588 -24.68 -9.28 -21.02
N ARG A 589 -24.99 -9.87 -19.86
CA ARG A 589 -25.90 -11.01 -19.72
C ARG A 589 -27.38 -10.66 -19.95
N LEU A 590 -27.76 -9.38 -19.97
CA LEU A 590 -29.14 -8.92 -20.22
C LEU A 590 -29.65 -9.26 -21.63
N ILE A 591 -28.76 -9.25 -22.63
CA ILE A 591 -29.11 -9.49 -24.04
C ILE A 591 -28.96 -10.98 -24.43
N ASN A 592 -28.22 -11.76 -23.62
CA ASN A 592 -27.78 -13.10 -23.98
C ASN A 592 -28.56 -14.21 -23.26
N ASN A 593 -29.36 -14.96 -24.03
CA ASN A 593 -30.10 -16.14 -23.58
C ASN A 593 -29.20 -17.38 -23.43
N LYS A 594 -29.64 -18.40 -22.66
CA LYS A 594 -28.92 -19.69 -22.47
C LYS A 594 -28.50 -20.34 -23.81
N LEU A 595 -29.26 -20.14 -24.88
CA LEU A 595 -28.94 -20.60 -26.24
C LEU A 595 -27.77 -19.84 -26.90
N GLN A 596 -27.62 -18.54 -26.67
CA GLN A 596 -26.48 -17.75 -27.17
C GLN A 596 -25.20 -18.11 -26.42
N ILE A 597 -25.29 -18.29 -25.10
CA ILE A 597 -24.15 -18.75 -24.28
C ILE A 597 -23.69 -20.13 -24.75
N LYS A 598 -24.62 -21.07 -25.00
CA LYS A 598 -24.27 -22.38 -25.55
C LYS A 598 -23.56 -22.28 -26.89
N LYS A 599 -24.06 -21.45 -27.82
CA LYS A 599 -23.39 -21.19 -29.11
C LYS A 599 -21.97 -20.64 -28.94
N LEU A 600 -21.72 -19.82 -27.92
CA LEU A 600 -20.39 -19.31 -27.61
C LEU A 600 -19.45 -20.43 -27.14
N PHE A 601 -19.91 -21.31 -26.25
CA PHE A 601 -19.14 -22.49 -25.82
C PHE A 601 -18.84 -23.45 -26.99
N ASP A 602 -19.83 -23.73 -27.84
CA ASP A 602 -19.65 -24.56 -29.05
C ASP A 602 -18.59 -23.94 -30.00
N ARG A 603 -18.56 -22.60 -30.13
CA ARG A 603 -17.55 -21.89 -30.92
C ARG A 603 -16.16 -22.00 -30.28
N ILE A 604 -16.04 -21.79 -28.97
CA ILE A 604 -14.78 -21.91 -28.23
C ILE A 604 -14.20 -23.31 -28.44
N GLU A 605 -15.02 -24.36 -28.36
CA GLU A 605 -14.60 -25.74 -28.62
C GLU A 605 -14.08 -25.92 -30.06
N VAL A 606 -14.81 -25.43 -31.06
CA VAL A 606 -14.40 -25.53 -32.47
C VAL A 606 -13.07 -24.84 -32.74
N TYR A 607 -12.87 -23.62 -32.24
CA TYR A 607 -11.63 -22.87 -32.47
C TYR A 607 -10.47 -23.39 -31.62
N ALA A 608 -10.71 -23.81 -30.37
CA ALA A 608 -9.69 -24.47 -29.55
C ALA A 608 -9.16 -25.75 -30.23
N ASN A 609 -10.05 -26.55 -30.82
CA ASN A 609 -9.66 -27.78 -31.54
C ASN A 609 -8.96 -27.53 -32.89
N LYS A 610 -9.06 -26.32 -33.46
CA LYS A 610 -8.36 -25.92 -34.70
C LYS A 610 -6.95 -25.38 -34.46
N LEU A 611 -6.59 -25.09 -33.20
CA LEU A 611 -5.24 -24.67 -32.83
C LEU A 611 -4.28 -25.87 -32.80
N ASP A 612 -3.00 -25.59 -33.04
CA ASP A 612 -1.95 -26.61 -32.94
C ASP A 612 -1.93 -27.20 -31.53
N SER A 613 -2.17 -28.52 -31.43
CA SER A 613 -2.16 -29.26 -30.16
C SER A 613 -0.83 -29.21 -29.38
N THR A 614 0.24 -28.75 -30.02
CA THR A 614 1.56 -28.58 -29.41
C THR A 614 1.74 -27.24 -28.69
N LYS A 615 0.87 -26.25 -28.94
CA LYS A 615 0.91 -24.94 -28.28
C LYS A 615 -0.14 -24.86 -27.16
N ARG A 616 0.29 -24.52 -25.94
CA ARG A 616 -0.61 -24.24 -24.82
C ARG A 616 -1.13 -22.80 -24.94
N PHE A 617 -2.43 -22.65 -25.14
CA PHE A 617 -3.10 -21.36 -25.09
C PHE A 617 -3.56 -21.10 -23.66
N GLU A 618 -2.79 -20.28 -22.95
CA GLU A 618 -2.95 -20.02 -21.52
C GLU A 618 -3.77 -18.74 -21.26
N LYS A 619 -4.77 -18.82 -20.37
CA LYS A 619 -5.56 -17.66 -19.91
C LYS A 619 -5.78 -17.72 -18.40
N SER A 620 -6.03 -16.58 -17.78
CA SER A 620 -6.26 -16.51 -16.34
C SER A 620 -7.62 -17.10 -15.97
N LEU A 621 -7.63 -18.02 -15.00
CA LEU A 621 -8.84 -18.69 -14.51
C LEU A 621 -9.83 -17.72 -13.85
N ASN A 622 -9.31 -16.69 -13.15
CA ASN A 622 -10.11 -15.71 -12.41
C ASN A 622 -11.01 -14.84 -13.29
N GLN A 623 -10.78 -14.84 -14.62
CA GLN A 623 -11.62 -14.13 -15.59
C GLN A 623 -12.92 -14.88 -15.93
N PHE A 624 -13.04 -16.14 -15.49
CA PHE A 624 -14.15 -17.03 -15.88
C PHE A 624 -14.80 -17.72 -14.70
N PHE A 625 -14.00 -18.16 -13.73
CA PHE A 625 -14.46 -18.97 -12.61
C PHE A 625 -13.85 -18.46 -11.31
N LYS A 626 -14.69 -18.27 -10.30
CA LYS A 626 -14.23 -18.03 -8.92
C LYS A 626 -13.95 -19.37 -8.25
N THR A 627 -12.75 -19.53 -7.73
CA THR A 627 -12.30 -20.76 -7.09
C THR A 627 -11.91 -20.52 -5.63
N ASP A 628 -12.24 -21.49 -4.78
CA ASP A 628 -11.93 -21.47 -3.36
C ASP A 628 -11.38 -22.85 -2.96
N ILE A 629 -10.09 -22.90 -2.57
CA ILE A 629 -9.51 -24.11 -1.98
C ILE A 629 -10.07 -24.27 -0.57
N ILE A 630 -10.59 -25.47 -0.28
CA ILE A 630 -10.98 -25.88 1.06
C ILE A 630 -9.70 -26.34 1.78
N PRO A 631 -9.33 -25.73 2.92
CA PRO A 631 -7.99 -25.86 3.50
C PRO A 631 -7.79 -27.17 4.31
N TYR A 632 -8.24 -28.30 3.79
CA TYR A 632 -8.13 -29.60 4.45
C TYR A 632 -7.51 -30.63 3.50
N ILE A 633 -6.36 -31.18 3.90
CA ILE A 633 -5.75 -32.35 3.27
C ILE A 633 -6.14 -33.54 4.12
N ASN A 634 -6.97 -34.43 3.57
CA ASN A 634 -7.45 -35.61 4.28
C ASN A 634 -6.96 -36.87 3.56
N ALA A 635 -6.60 -37.87 4.35
CA ALA A 635 -6.44 -39.22 3.84
C ALA A 635 -7.78 -39.71 3.25
N ASP A 636 -7.76 -40.36 2.10
CA ASP A 636 -8.95 -41.03 1.56
C ASP A 636 -9.35 -42.18 2.49
N GLU A 637 -10.54 -42.08 3.10
CA GLU A 637 -11.14 -43.10 3.98
C GLU A 637 -12.01 -44.10 3.20
N SER A 638 -12.37 -43.76 1.96
CA SER A 638 -13.22 -44.62 1.13
C SER A 638 -12.44 -45.80 0.54
N THR A 639 -11.11 -45.68 0.51
CA THR A 639 -10.20 -46.70 0.01
C THR A 639 -9.20 -47.08 1.10
N SER A 640 -8.75 -48.34 1.11
CA SER A 640 -7.65 -48.79 1.98
C SER A 640 -6.27 -48.36 1.48
N ARG A 641 -6.21 -47.65 0.34
CA ARG A 641 -4.99 -47.21 -0.33
C ARG A 641 -4.43 -45.92 0.27
N ASP A 642 -3.15 -45.67 0.05
CA ASP A 642 -2.43 -44.52 0.59
C ASP A 642 -2.62 -43.23 -0.24
N LYS A 643 -3.87 -42.94 -0.63
CA LYS A 643 -4.27 -41.72 -1.34
C LYS A 643 -4.66 -40.58 -0.40
N TYR A 644 -4.29 -39.35 -0.75
CA TYR A 644 -4.66 -38.13 -0.04
C TYR A 644 -5.48 -37.21 -0.95
N LEU A 645 -6.40 -36.45 -0.36
CA LEU A 645 -7.43 -35.70 -1.06
C LEU A 645 -7.46 -34.25 -0.61
N ILE A 646 -7.70 -33.35 -1.56
CA ILE A 646 -8.04 -31.94 -1.32
C ILE A 646 -9.28 -31.56 -2.13
N ARG A 647 -10.10 -30.67 -1.58
CA ARG A 647 -11.36 -30.23 -2.22
C ARG A 647 -11.25 -28.79 -2.71
N LEU A 648 -11.73 -28.56 -3.93
CA LEU A 648 -11.77 -27.27 -4.59
C LEU A 648 -13.22 -26.89 -4.87
N LYS A 649 -13.67 -25.72 -4.39
CA LYS A 649 -14.97 -25.16 -4.77
C LYS A 649 -14.80 -24.29 -6.00
N ILE A 650 -15.59 -24.51 -7.03
CA ILE A 650 -15.64 -23.71 -8.25
C ILE A 650 -17.04 -23.18 -8.44
N LYS A 651 -17.15 -21.86 -8.63
CA LYS A 651 -18.41 -21.21 -8.97
C LYS A 651 -18.63 -21.22 -10.48
N ASN A 652 -19.73 -21.80 -10.93
CA ASN A 652 -20.15 -21.81 -12.33
C ASN A 652 -21.18 -20.69 -12.58
N PRO A 653 -20.77 -19.54 -13.15
CA PRO A 653 -21.68 -18.44 -13.43
C PRO A 653 -22.58 -18.72 -14.63
N PHE A 654 -22.25 -19.67 -15.51
CA PHE A 654 -22.86 -19.79 -16.85
C PHE A 654 -24.13 -20.66 -16.91
N SER A 655 -24.49 -21.35 -15.82
CA SER A 655 -25.67 -22.23 -15.74
C SER A 655 -25.73 -23.30 -16.85
N LEU A 656 -24.56 -23.74 -17.31
CA LEU A 656 -24.34 -24.79 -18.30
C LEU A 656 -23.46 -25.88 -17.69
N ALA A 657 -23.73 -27.13 -18.04
CA ALA A 657 -22.88 -28.26 -17.67
C ALA A 657 -21.77 -28.47 -18.72
N PHE A 658 -20.56 -28.71 -18.25
CA PHE A 658 -19.38 -28.98 -19.08
C PHE A 658 -18.37 -29.84 -18.30
N VAL A 659 -17.35 -30.35 -18.99
CA VAL A 659 -16.33 -31.24 -18.40
C VAL A 659 -14.95 -30.60 -18.52
N PHE A 660 -14.19 -30.57 -17.42
CA PHE A 660 -12.76 -30.28 -17.45
C PHE A 660 -11.99 -31.56 -17.73
N LYS A 661 -11.09 -31.56 -18.72
CA LYS A 661 -10.32 -32.76 -19.09
C LYS A 661 -9.35 -33.18 -17.99
N HIS A 662 -8.68 -32.21 -17.40
CA HIS A 662 -7.69 -32.42 -16.36
C HIS A 662 -7.65 -31.19 -15.44
N VAL A 663 -7.59 -31.42 -14.13
CA VAL A 663 -7.43 -30.38 -13.11
C VAL A 663 -6.23 -30.74 -12.24
N GLU A 664 -5.28 -29.82 -12.13
CA GLU A 664 -4.03 -29.98 -11.39
C GLU A 664 -3.85 -28.83 -10.41
N LEU A 665 -3.62 -29.15 -9.14
CA LEU A 665 -3.27 -28.18 -8.09
C LEU A 665 -1.89 -28.53 -7.54
N ILE A 666 -0.97 -27.57 -7.61
CA ILE A 666 0.38 -27.67 -7.07
C ILE A 666 0.45 -26.85 -5.78
N ILE A 667 0.89 -27.48 -4.70
CA ILE A 667 1.16 -26.83 -3.42
C ILE A 667 2.65 -26.98 -3.06
N VAL A 668 3.23 -25.99 -2.39
CA VAL A 668 4.68 -25.87 -2.17
C VAL A 668 4.97 -25.58 -0.69
N ASP A 669 6.00 -26.23 -0.13
CA ASP A 669 6.49 -25.99 1.24
C ASP A 669 7.55 -24.86 1.29
N GLU A 670 8.06 -24.54 2.49
CA GLU A 670 9.13 -23.53 2.67
C GLU A 670 10.42 -23.86 1.93
N GLU A 671 10.63 -25.13 1.61
CA GLU A 671 11.88 -25.67 1.09
C GLU A 671 11.83 -25.89 -0.43
N GLY A 672 10.69 -25.61 -1.06
CA GLY A 672 10.44 -25.73 -2.48
C GLY A 672 9.97 -27.12 -2.95
N SER A 673 9.66 -28.04 -2.03
CA SER A 673 9.06 -29.35 -2.35
C SER A 673 7.62 -29.18 -2.80
N GLU A 674 7.22 -29.89 -3.85
CA GLU A 674 5.90 -29.76 -4.47
C GLU A 674 5.04 -31.01 -4.25
N ILE A 675 3.79 -30.82 -3.84
CA ILE A 675 2.75 -31.87 -3.91
C ILE A 675 1.78 -31.50 -5.03
N VAL A 676 1.57 -32.46 -5.94
CA VAL A 676 0.62 -32.32 -7.06
C VAL A 676 -0.64 -33.12 -6.75
N PHE A 677 -1.79 -32.44 -6.71
CA PHE A 677 -3.11 -33.04 -6.62
C PHE A 677 -3.80 -32.96 -7.98
N GLN A 678 -4.33 -34.07 -8.46
CA GLN A 678 -4.92 -34.14 -9.80
C GLN A 678 -6.25 -34.89 -9.85
N ALA A 679 -7.06 -34.56 -10.86
CA ALA A 679 -8.27 -35.28 -11.26
C ALA A 679 -8.52 -35.16 -12.77
N ASP A 680 -8.92 -36.26 -13.39
CA ASP A 680 -9.27 -36.33 -14.82
C ASP A 680 -10.78 -36.34 -15.03
N ASN A 681 -11.23 -35.77 -16.15
CA ASN A 681 -12.64 -35.75 -16.60
C ASN A 681 -13.63 -35.28 -15.51
N VAL A 682 -13.38 -34.09 -14.96
CA VAL A 682 -14.20 -33.52 -13.89
C VAL A 682 -15.48 -32.89 -14.46
N GLU A 683 -16.63 -33.44 -14.08
CA GLU A 683 -17.94 -32.93 -14.48
C GLU A 683 -18.36 -31.73 -13.63
N ILE A 684 -18.69 -30.61 -14.28
CA ILE A 684 -19.23 -29.39 -13.63
C ILE A 684 -20.73 -29.30 -13.93
N THR A 685 -21.54 -29.23 -12.86
CA THR A 685 -22.99 -29.16 -12.99
C THR A 685 -23.47 -27.73 -13.29
N GLU A 686 -24.74 -27.59 -13.71
CA GLU A 686 -25.37 -26.28 -13.93
C GLU A 686 -25.55 -25.45 -12.65
N LYS A 687 -25.32 -26.05 -11.46
CA LYS A 687 -25.42 -25.34 -10.18
C LYS A 687 -24.32 -24.30 -10.06
N LEU A 688 -24.61 -23.24 -9.32
CA LEU A 688 -23.66 -22.15 -9.09
C LEU A 688 -22.43 -22.63 -8.32
N ASP A 689 -22.60 -23.42 -7.26
CA ASP A 689 -21.47 -23.97 -6.50
C ASP A 689 -21.23 -25.44 -6.86
N ASN A 690 -20.00 -25.78 -7.29
CA ASN A 690 -19.54 -27.14 -7.54
C ASN A 690 -18.31 -27.43 -6.67
N THR A 691 -18.21 -28.64 -6.12
CA THR A 691 -17.04 -29.08 -5.33
C THR A 691 -16.36 -30.22 -6.06
N ILE A 692 -15.06 -30.07 -6.32
CA ILE A 692 -14.21 -31.01 -7.02
C ILE A 692 -13.26 -31.64 -6.00
N GLN A 693 -12.99 -32.93 -6.14
CA GLN A 693 -12.04 -33.66 -5.33
C GLN A 693 -10.81 -33.99 -6.16
N LEU A 694 -9.64 -33.54 -5.71
CA LEU A 694 -8.34 -33.82 -6.33
C LEU A 694 -7.58 -34.80 -5.43
N SER A 695 -6.85 -35.74 -6.05
CA SER A 695 -6.13 -36.80 -5.33
C SER A 695 -4.64 -36.80 -5.63
N THR A 696 -3.84 -37.32 -4.69
CA THR A 696 -2.40 -37.53 -4.88
C THR A 696 -1.95 -38.87 -4.31
N ASN A 697 -0.92 -39.45 -4.95
CA ASN A 697 -0.19 -40.63 -4.49
C ASN A 697 1.20 -40.27 -3.93
N ASN A 698 1.58 -38.98 -3.99
CA ASN A 698 2.83 -38.46 -3.43
C ASN A 698 2.50 -37.63 -2.19
N PHE A 699 2.84 -38.14 -1.02
CA PHE A 699 2.61 -37.48 0.25
C PHE A 699 3.92 -36.94 0.82
N ILE A 700 3.93 -35.66 1.17
CA ILE A 700 5.04 -35.02 1.88
C ILE A 700 4.47 -34.45 3.18
N LEU A 701 5.06 -34.84 4.32
CA LEU A 701 4.70 -34.33 5.64
C LEU A 701 5.14 -32.87 5.78
N GLY A 702 4.24 -31.96 6.17
CA GLY A 702 4.60 -30.57 6.44
C GLY A 702 3.50 -29.54 6.18
N SER A 703 3.90 -28.27 6.21
CA SER A 703 3.06 -27.11 5.91
C SER A 703 3.28 -26.65 4.47
N PHE A 704 2.20 -26.37 3.77
CA PHE A 704 2.19 -26.03 2.35
C PHE A 704 1.35 -24.79 2.06
N SER A 705 1.70 -24.08 1.01
CA SER A 705 0.92 -22.99 0.43
C SER A 705 0.51 -23.35 -1.01
N PRO A 706 -0.67 -22.92 -1.48
CA PRO A 706 -1.05 -23.14 -2.87
C PRO A 706 -0.17 -22.30 -3.79
N TYR A 707 0.38 -22.92 -4.82
CA TYR A 707 1.25 -22.26 -5.81
C TYR A 707 0.51 -22.00 -7.11
N ARG A 708 0.05 -23.07 -7.77
CA ARG A 708 -0.58 -22.99 -9.09
C ARG A 708 -1.73 -23.97 -9.25
N LEU A 709 -2.85 -23.48 -9.77
CA LEU A 709 -4.00 -24.29 -10.19
C LEU A 709 -4.12 -24.21 -11.71
N THR A 710 -4.01 -25.35 -12.38
CA THR A 710 -4.13 -25.50 -13.83
C THR A 710 -5.37 -26.33 -14.17
N ILE A 711 -6.28 -25.76 -14.96
CA ILE A 711 -7.46 -26.44 -15.48
C ILE A 711 -7.33 -26.56 -16.99
N GLN A 712 -7.22 -27.78 -17.49
CA GLN A 712 -7.29 -28.07 -18.92
C GLN A 712 -8.76 -28.16 -19.33
N PHE A 713 -9.25 -27.15 -20.05
CA PHE A 713 -10.64 -27.12 -20.48
C PHE A 713 -10.85 -27.87 -21.81
N TYR A 714 -10.01 -27.58 -22.81
CA TYR A 714 -9.95 -28.29 -24.10
C TYR A 714 -8.51 -28.72 -24.41
N ASN A 715 -8.26 -29.37 -25.55
CA ASN A 715 -6.92 -29.92 -25.88
C ASN A 715 -5.80 -28.88 -25.77
N SER A 716 -6.03 -27.68 -26.27
CA SER A 716 -5.06 -26.58 -26.36
C SER A 716 -5.33 -25.44 -25.37
N LEU A 717 -6.48 -25.42 -24.68
CA LEU A 717 -6.89 -24.33 -23.79
C LEU A 717 -6.65 -24.68 -22.31
N PHE A 718 -5.80 -23.89 -21.66
CA PHE A 718 -5.44 -24.03 -20.26
C PHE A 718 -5.83 -22.77 -19.48
N LEU A 719 -6.57 -22.95 -18.39
CA LEU A 719 -6.93 -21.88 -17.46
C LEU A 719 -6.05 -21.98 -16.23
N ILE A 720 -5.31 -20.91 -15.92
CA ILE A 720 -4.28 -20.91 -14.87
C ILE A 720 -4.62 -19.86 -13.81
N LEU A 721 -4.46 -20.26 -12.56
CA LEU A 721 -4.46 -19.38 -11.40
C LEU A 721 -3.16 -19.57 -10.64
N ASP A 722 -2.32 -18.54 -10.67
CA ASP A 722 -1.11 -18.45 -9.86
C ASP A 722 -1.45 -17.70 -8.57
N TYR A 723 -1.12 -18.31 -7.43
CA TYR A 723 -1.42 -17.77 -6.09
C TYR A 723 -0.31 -16.84 -5.56
N GLY A 724 0.80 -16.66 -6.29
CA GLY A 724 1.92 -15.80 -5.92
C GLY A 724 3.23 -16.21 -6.59
N GLU A 725 4.30 -15.44 -6.36
CA GLU A 725 5.65 -15.82 -6.78
C GLU A 725 6.18 -16.92 -5.86
N LYS A 726 6.80 -17.96 -6.45
CA LYS A 726 7.29 -19.15 -5.74
C LYS A 726 8.23 -18.79 -4.57
N GLU A 727 9.05 -17.75 -4.74
CA GLU A 727 10.03 -17.28 -3.74
C GLU A 727 9.38 -16.60 -2.51
N LEU A 728 8.29 -15.85 -2.71
CA LEU A 728 7.56 -15.18 -1.61
C LEU A 728 6.71 -16.17 -0.79
N GLN A 729 6.24 -17.24 -1.42
CA GLN A 729 5.46 -18.28 -0.74
C GLN A 729 6.33 -19.20 0.12
N MET A 730 7.61 -19.38 -0.23
CA MET A 730 8.59 -20.12 0.56
C MET A 730 8.86 -19.49 1.95
N SER A 731 8.71 -18.17 2.12
CA SER A 731 8.88 -17.52 3.43
C SER A 731 7.63 -17.60 4.33
N HIS A 732 6.43 -17.74 3.75
CA HIS A 732 5.16 -17.64 4.48
C HIS A 732 4.59 -18.99 4.98
N ALA A 733 5.20 -20.13 4.64
CA ALA A 733 4.75 -21.44 5.11
C ALA A 733 5.13 -21.75 6.59
N SER A 734 5.87 -20.84 7.25
CA SER A 734 6.34 -21.01 8.63
C SER A 734 5.32 -20.58 9.67
N PHE A 735 4.48 -21.53 10.08
CA PHE A 735 3.64 -21.38 11.27
C PHE A 735 4.28 -21.92 12.56
N LEU A 736 5.47 -22.53 12.47
CA LEU A 736 6.05 -23.32 13.58
C LEU A 736 7.26 -22.68 14.26
N SER A 737 7.74 -21.51 13.81
CA SER A 737 8.82 -20.78 14.47
C SER A 737 8.30 -19.80 15.53
N ASP A 738 8.02 -20.29 16.74
CA ASP A 738 7.60 -19.48 17.91
C ASP A 738 8.69 -18.51 18.45
N THR A 739 9.70 -18.15 17.65
CA THR A 739 10.81 -17.27 18.08
C THR A 739 11.09 -16.07 17.17
N VAL A 740 10.36 -15.89 16.06
CA VAL A 740 10.61 -14.75 15.15
C VAL A 740 9.37 -13.86 15.05
N ILE A 741 9.45 -12.68 15.67
CA ILE A 741 8.56 -11.56 15.33
C ILE A 741 9.11 -10.97 14.04
N GLU A 742 8.53 -11.32 12.89
CA GLU A 742 8.85 -10.64 11.63
C GLU A 742 8.33 -9.21 11.68
N HIS A 743 9.25 -8.25 11.86
CA HIS A 743 8.99 -6.84 11.60
C HIS A 743 8.89 -6.66 10.08
N ASN A 744 7.66 -6.62 9.56
CA ASN A 744 7.41 -6.43 8.14
C ASN A 744 7.72 -4.96 7.77
N ASN A 745 8.97 -4.69 7.39
CA ASN A 745 9.40 -3.39 6.85
C ASN A 745 8.96 -3.27 5.38
N ASN A 746 7.69 -2.96 5.15
CA ASN A 746 7.25 -2.44 3.86
C ASN A 746 6.84 -0.98 3.99
N ASN A 747 7.72 -0.12 3.45
CA ASN A 747 7.49 1.29 3.19
C ASN A 747 6.32 1.43 2.19
N ASN A 748 5.09 1.53 2.68
CA ASN A 748 4.02 2.20 1.96
C ASN A 748 3.87 3.60 2.53
N VAL A 749 4.08 4.57 1.64
CA VAL A 749 3.91 6.00 1.84
C VAL A 749 2.55 6.26 2.52
N PHE A 750 2.61 6.85 3.71
CA PHE A 750 1.43 7.34 4.43
C PHE A 750 0.95 8.63 3.74
N ASP A 751 -0.16 8.56 3.01
CA ASP A 751 -0.98 9.74 2.74
C ASP A 751 -1.94 9.96 3.93
N TYR A 752 -1.81 11.14 4.53
CA TYR A 752 -2.60 11.63 5.65
C TYR A 752 -3.92 12.19 5.12
N GLU A 753 -5.03 11.45 5.21
CA GLU A 753 -6.36 12.05 5.35
C GLU A 753 -7.20 11.26 6.36
N GLY A 754 -7.83 12.00 7.26
CA GLY A 754 -8.29 11.49 8.55
C GLY A 754 -9.55 10.63 8.49
N SER A 755 -9.50 9.49 9.20
CA SER A 755 -10.57 9.08 10.12
C SER A 755 -10.00 8.06 11.11
N ASN A 756 -10.17 8.34 12.40
CA ASN A 756 -9.85 7.42 13.48
C ASN A 756 -10.79 6.22 13.43
N THR A 757 -10.35 5.13 12.81
CA THR A 757 -10.72 3.78 13.23
C THR A 757 -9.43 2.98 13.39
N LEU A 758 -9.17 2.48 14.60
CA LEU A 758 -8.16 1.46 14.81
C LEU A 758 -8.43 0.33 13.80
N PRO A 759 -7.46 -0.09 12.97
CA PRO A 759 -7.62 -1.26 12.16
C PRO A 759 -7.76 -2.43 13.12
N LEU A 760 -8.98 -2.95 13.23
CA LEU A 760 -9.20 -4.29 13.75
C LEU A 760 -8.32 -5.18 12.87
N PHE A 761 -7.23 -5.72 13.42
CA PHE A 761 -6.44 -6.75 12.78
C PHE A 761 -7.40 -7.90 12.43
N LYS A 762 -7.91 -7.91 11.20
CA LYS A 762 -8.36 -9.15 10.58
C LYS A 762 -7.04 -9.80 10.14
N PRO A 763 -6.58 -10.87 10.79
CA PRO A 763 -5.50 -11.65 10.21
C PRO A 763 -6.00 -12.04 8.80
N ARG A 764 -5.29 -11.60 7.76
CA ARG A 764 -5.41 -12.23 6.46
C ARG A 764 -5.01 -13.68 6.73
N HIS A 765 -6.00 -14.56 6.83
CA HIS A 765 -5.78 -15.99 6.89
C HIS A 765 -5.17 -16.39 5.54
N GLU A 766 -3.86 -16.27 5.40
CA GLU A 766 -3.14 -17.08 4.44
C GLU A 766 -3.42 -18.52 4.85
N LYS A 767 -4.20 -19.21 4.01
CA LYS A 767 -4.68 -20.57 4.25
C LYS A 767 -3.50 -21.54 4.10
N THR A 768 -2.59 -21.56 5.07
CA THR A 768 -1.54 -22.59 5.15
C THR A 768 -2.23 -23.95 5.25
N LEU A 769 -1.93 -24.84 4.32
CA LEU A 769 -2.40 -26.21 4.28
C LEU A 769 -1.44 -27.06 5.10
N LEU A 770 -1.95 -27.95 5.95
CA LEU A 770 -1.13 -28.87 6.72
C LEU A 770 -1.37 -30.29 6.25
N ALA A 771 -0.30 -30.97 5.82
CA ALA A 771 -0.29 -32.39 5.52
C ALA A 771 0.27 -33.13 6.74
N TYR A 772 -0.57 -33.94 7.41
CA TYR A 772 -0.20 -34.75 8.56
C TYR A 772 -0.42 -36.25 8.28
N GLN A 773 0.34 -37.11 8.94
CA GLN A 773 0.28 -38.57 8.72
C GLN A 773 -1.05 -39.15 9.21
N ASN A 774 -1.51 -40.25 8.61
CA ASN A 774 -2.65 -41.01 9.11
C ASN A 774 -2.19 -42.35 9.69
N ILE A 775 -2.61 -42.67 10.91
CA ILE A 775 -2.23 -43.90 11.62
C ILE A 775 -2.63 -45.21 10.90
N ASN A 776 -3.64 -45.14 10.04
CA ASN A 776 -4.14 -46.28 9.26
C ASN A 776 -3.42 -46.46 7.91
N LYS A 777 -2.51 -45.54 7.56
CA LYS A 777 -1.70 -45.51 6.33
C LYS A 777 -0.22 -45.71 6.67
N LEU A 778 0.67 -45.71 5.67
CA LEU A 778 2.11 -45.72 5.94
C LEU A 778 2.52 -44.55 6.85
N THR A 779 3.30 -44.85 7.89
CA THR A 779 3.89 -43.84 8.78
C THR A 779 5.39 -44.05 8.91
N ALA A 780 6.14 -42.96 9.04
CA ALA A 780 7.57 -42.99 9.28
C ALA A 780 8.00 -41.90 10.27
N GLN A 781 8.94 -42.24 11.14
CA GLN A 781 9.48 -41.32 12.14
C GLN A 781 10.97 -41.58 12.37
N PHE A 782 11.75 -40.50 12.46
CA PHE A 782 13.12 -40.58 12.96
C PHE A 782 13.17 -40.36 14.48
N CYS A 783 14.02 -41.13 15.16
CA CYS A 783 14.24 -41.10 16.60
C CYS A 783 15.73 -41.17 16.93
N CYS A 784 16.13 -40.75 18.13
CA CYS A 784 17.47 -41.03 18.65
C CYS A 784 17.66 -42.54 18.84
N ALA A 785 18.91 -43.00 18.71
CA ALA A 785 19.26 -44.37 19.03
C ALA A 785 19.18 -44.62 20.54
N ASN A 786 18.66 -45.78 20.94
CA ASN A 786 18.58 -46.17 22.34
C ASN A 786 19.95 -46.60 22.89
N ASP A 787 20.81 -47.19 22.05
CA ASP A 787 22.17 -47.59 22.42
C ASP A 787 23.16 -46.48 22.10
N LEU A 788 23.65 -45.80 23.14
CA LEU A 788 24.59 -44.69 23.04
C LEU A 788 25.99 -45.16 23.41
N LYS A 789 26.82 -45.39 22.38
CA LYS A 789 28.25 -45.68 22.53
C LYS A 789 29.06 -44.44 22.16
N LEU A 790 30.04 -44.08 23.00
CA LEU A 790 30.97 -43.00 22.67
C LEU A 790 31.71 -43.33 21.36
N GLY A 791 31.70 -42.39 20.41
CA GLY A 791 32.40 -42.50 19.12
C GLY A 791 31.56 -43.05 17.96
N SER A 792 30.34 -43.55 18.19
CA SER A 792 29.38 -43.90 17.13
C SER A 792 28.20 -42.93 17.11
N THR A 793 27.84 -42.46 15.93
CA THR A 793 26.70 -41.55 15.71
C THR A 793 25.66 -42.24 14.86
N GLU A 794 24.52 -42.57 15.46
CA GLU A 794 23.45 -43.35 14.83
C GLU A 794 22.08 -42.69 15.07
N VAL A 795 21.20 -42.76 14.07
CA VAL A 795 19.80 -42.35 14.14
C VAL A 795 18.91 -43.54 13.80
N VAL A 796 17.75 -43.62 14.43
CA VAL A 796 16.77 -44.68 14.18
C VAL A 796 15.68 -44.18 13.23
N LEU A 797 15.38 -44.92 12.16
CA LEU A 797 14.18 -44.73 11.34
C LEU A 797 13.17 -45.86 11.63
N LYS A 798 12.00 -45.51 12.15
CA LYS A 798 10.87 -46.42 12.37
C LYS A 798 9.87 -46.24 11.23
N ILE A 799 9.54 -47.33 10.53
CA ILE A 799 8.52 -47.37 9.48
C ILE A 799 7.44 -48.34 9.93
N LYS A 800 6.18 -47.93 9.82
CA LYS A 800 5.03 -48.76 10.12
C LYS A 800 4.06 -48.76 8.93
N SER A 801 3.73 -49.95 8.44
CA SER A 801 2.68 -50.14 7.42
C SER A 801 1.30 -49.83 7.99
N GLY A 802 0.43 -49.35 7.11
CA GLY A 802 -0.96 -49.08 7.43
C GLY A 802 -1.82 -50.34 7.46
N SER A 803 -3.06 -50.19 7.02
CA SER A 803 -4.05 -51.28 6.97
C SER A 803 -3.75 -52.30 5.86
N ASN A 804 -3.02 -51.92 4.81
CA ASN A 804 -2.63 -52.78 3.71
C ASN A 804 -1.14 -53.17 3.82
N PRO A 805 -0.75 -54.38 3.34
CA PRO A 805 0.65 -54.72 3.14
C PRO A 805 1.25 -53.89 2.00
N ILE A 806 2.56 -53.65 2.09
CA ILE A 806 3.32 -52.85 1.11
C ILE A 806 4.50 -53.67 0.57
N SER A 807 4.84 -53.47 -0.70
CA SER A 807 5.89 -54.22 -1.42
C SER A 807 6.80 -53.28 -2.23
N ASP A 808 8.01 -53.75 -2.59
CA ASP A 808 9.05 -52.99 -3.33
C ASP A 808 9.35 -51.63 -2.68
N ILE A 809 9.70 -51.65 -1.39
CA ILE A 809 9.94 -50.44 -0.61
C ILE A 809 11.39 -50.00 -0.82
N ARG A 810 11.57 -48.81 -1.39
CA ARG A 810 12.87 -48.16 -1.57
C ARG A 810 12.93 -46.89 -0.74
N ILE A 811 13.90 -46.84 0.15
CA ILE A 811 14.07 -45.74 1.09
C ILE A 811 15.33 -44.98 0.71
N LYS A 812 15.18 -43.71 0.36
CA LYS A 812 16.28 -42.77 0.12
C LYS A 812 16.36 -41.78 1.26
N MET A 813 17.50 -41.72 1.93
CA MET A 813 17.74 -40.90 3.10
C MET A 813 18.72 -39.80 2.79
N PHE A 814 18.42 -38.60 3.27
CA PHE A 814 19.26 -37.42 3.05
C PHE A 814 19.16 -36.48 4.25
N SER A 815 20.13 -35.58 4.39
CA SER A 815 20.16 -34.57 5.44
C SER A 815 20.40 -33.20 4.82
N THR A 816 19.69 -32.18 5.32
CA THR A 816 19.99 -30.77 4.99
C THR A 816 20.98 -30.13 5.95
N THR A 817 21.47 -30.87 6.95
CA THR A 817 22.44 -30.36 7.93
C THR A 817 23.82 -30.22 7.27
N PRO A 818 24.42 -29.02 7.23
CA PRO A 818 25.71 -28.83 6.59
C PRO A 818 26.81 -29.65 7.27
N GLY A 819 27.52 -30.48 6.50
CA GLY A 819 28.64 -31.28 6.99
C GLY A 819 28.27 -32.61 7.66
N LEU A 820 26.99 -33.02 7.56
CA LEU A 820 26.52 -34.36 7.94
C LEU A 820 26.50 -35.28 6.72
N THR A 821 27.15 -36.43 6.82
CA THR A 821 27.18 -37.47 5.77
C THR A 821 26.64 -38.79 6.30
N ILE A 822 25.64 -39.34 5.64
CA ILE A 822 25.03 -40.64 5.95
C ILE A 822 25.88 -41.73 5.30
N VAL A 823 26.25 -42.77 6.05
CA VAL A 823 27.14 -43.84 5.57
C VAL A 823 26.44 -44.73 4.55
N GLU A 824 25.14 -45.01 4.74
CA GLU A 824 24.30 -45.79 3.83
C GLU A 824 22.98 -45.04 3.55
N PRO A 825 22.91 -44.24 2.46
CA PRO A 825 21.75 -43.38 2.20
C PRO A 825 20.58 -44.10 1.51
N GLU A 826 20.76 -45.34 1.02
CA GLU A 826 19.71 -46.09 0.32
C GLU A 826 19.49 -47.46 0.96
N LEU A 827 18.22 -47.82 1.18
CA LEU A 827 17.80 -49.12 1.72
C LEU A 827 16.64 -49.70 0.88
N GLU A 828 16.64 -51.02 0.68
CA GLU A 828 15.58 -51.74 -0.03
C GLU A 828 14.96 -52.82 0.85
N ILE A 829 13.64 -52.93 0.82
CA ILE A 829 12.86 -53.94 1.57
C ILE A 829 11.86 -54.58 0.61
N SER A 830 11.77 -55.91 0.66
CA SER A 830 10.89 -56.68 -0.23
C SER A 830 9.40 -56.51 0.07
N GLU A 831 9.01 -56.66 1.34
CA GLU A 831 7.61 -56.64 1.78
C GLU A 831 7.53 -56.26 3.27
N LEU A 832 6.43 -55.62 3.67
CA LEU A 832 6.06 -55.31 5.05
C LEU A 832 4.57 -55.65 5.23
N ASP A 833 4.26 -56.54 6.17
CA ASP A 833 2.90 -57.01 6.45
C ASP A 833 2.03 -55.90 7.04
N SER A 834 0.70 -56.04 7.00
CA SER A 834 -0.22 -55.05 7.58
C SER A 834 0.05 -54.78 9.07
N GLN A 835 0.10 -53.50 9.46
CA GLN A 835 0.42 -53.02 10.82
C GLN A 835 1.79 -53.43 11.38
N GLU A 836 2.68 -53.99 10.58
CA GLU A 836 4.06 -54.32 10.98
C GLU A 836 4.91 -53.05 11.13
N THR A 837 5.76 -53.02 12.17
CA THR A 837 6.70 -51.92 12.42
C THR A 837 8.13 -52.44 12.27
N ARG A 838 8.91 -51.77 11.41
CA ARG A 838 10.32 -52.09 11.17
C ARG A 838 11.21 -50.92 11.52
N THR A 839 12.34 -51.22 12.16
CA THR A 839 13.27 -50.22 12.71
C THR A 839 14.65 -50.36 12.06
N PHE A 840 15.23 -49.26 11.59
CA PHE A 840 16.54 -49.20 10.93
C PHE A 840 17.49 -48.32 11.72
N LEU A 841 18.72 -48.81 11.96
CA LEU A 841 19.81 -48.04 12.54
C LEU A 841 20.63 -47.42 11.40
N ILE A 842 20.78 -46.10 11.42
CA ILE A 842 21.39 -45.31 10.35
C ILE A 842 22.64 -44.62 10.90
N PRO A 843 23.83 -45.14 10.61
CA PRO A 843 25.07 -44.48 11.00
C PRO A 843 25.32 -43.23 10.16
N TYR A 844 25.72 -42.15 10.82
CA TYR A 844 26.09 -40.88 10.20
C TYR A 844 27.45 -40.39 10.70
N THR A 845 28.08 -39.48 9.95
CA THR A 845 29.34 -38.82 10.30
C THR A 845 29.13 -37.30 10.25
N TYR A 846 29.69 -36.56 11.21
CA TYR A 846 29.46 -35.12 11.32
C TYR A 846 30.77 -34.35 11.54
N VAL A 847 31.19 -33.57 10.53
CA VAL A 847 32.53 -32.95 10.47
C VAL A 847 32.61 -31.61 11.22
N ARG A 848 31.48 -30.99 11.58
CA ARG A 848 31.40 -29.71 12.31
C ARG A 848 30.45 -29.81 13.51
N SER A 849 30.92 -30.32 14.64
CA SER A 849 30.14 -30.65 15.85
C SER A 849 29.53 -29.46 16.63
N VAL A 850 29.23 -28.33 16.00
CA VAL A 850 28.69 -27.14 16.71
C VAL A 850 27.18 -27.26 16.96
N ASN A 851 26.41 -27.81 16.01
CA ASN A 851 24.97 -27.97 16.16
C ASN A 851 24.63 -29.36 16.70
N LYS A 852 23.88 -29.41 17.81
CA LYS A 852 23.36 -30.66 18.39
C LYS A 852 22.03 -31.11 17.77
N ILE A 853 21.38 -30.25 16.99
CA ILE A 853 20.16 -30.58 16.27
C ILE A 853 20.51 -30.89 14.82
N ILE A 854 20.12 -32.07 14.35
CA ILE A 854 20.32 -32.52 12.96
C ILE A 854 18.96 -32.70 12.27
N ASN A 855 18.85 -32.31 11.01
CA ASN A 855 17.69 -32.60 10.17
C ASN A 855 17.91 -33.91 9.40
N MET A 856 16.99 -34.86 9.50
CA MET A 856 17.00 -36.13 8.77
C MET A 856 15.74 -36.28 7.92
N ARG A 857 15.91 -36.72 6.68
CA ARG A 857 14.83 -36.91 5.71
C ARG A 857 14.85 -38.30 5.12
N ALA A 858 13.66 -38.82 4.86
CA ALA A 858 13.46 -40.08 4.15
C ALA A 858 12.40 -39.89 3.08
N LYS A 859 12.71 -40.33 1.86
CA LYS A 859 11.75 -40.53 0.77
C LYS A 859 11.57 -42.04 0.58
N ILE A 860 10.35 -42.51 0.77
CA ILE A 860 9.96 -43.91 0.71
C ILE A 860 9.10 -44.09 -0.53
N GLU A 861 9.55 -44.90 -1.48
CA GLU A 861 8.79 -45.30 -2.66
C GLU A 861 8.32 -46.75 -2.46
N TYR A 862 7.04 -47.05 -2.66
CA TYR A 862 6.45 -48.35 -2.34
C TYR A 862 5.19 -48.63 -3.17
N ASN A 863 4.81 -49.90 -3.28
CA ASN A 863 3.59 -50.33 -3.95
C ASN A 863 2.58 -50.85 -2.92
N VAL A 864 1.33 -50.39 -3.02
CA VAL A 864 0.20 -50.91 -2.25
C VAL A 864 -0.62 -51.80 -3.18
N ASP A 865 -0.92 -53.04 -2.75
CA ASP A 865 -1.68 -54.02 -3.53
C ASP A 865 -1.11 -54.36 -4.93
N GLY A 866 0.20 -54.16 -5.15
CA GLY A 866 0.94 -54.65 -6.33
C GLY A 866 0.77 -53.90 -7.66
N GLU A 867 -0.02 -52.82 -7.73
CA GLU A 867 -0.35 -52.16 -9.01
C GLU A 867 0.00 -50.66 -9.10
N GLU A 868 -0.09 -49.89 -8.01
CA GLU A 868 0.16 -48.43 -8.02
C GLU A 868 1.39 -48.07 -7.18
N GLN A 869 2.28 -47.24 -7.75
CA GLN A 869 3.46 -46.70 -7.06
C GLN A 869 3.08 -45.46 -6.24
N TYR A 870 3.47 -45.47 -4.97
CA TYR A 870 3.28 -44.39 -4.00
C TYR A 870 4.62 -43.81 -3.57
N SER A 871 4.63 -42.55 -3.16
CA SER A 871 5.78 -41.91 -2.54
C SER A 871 5.38 -41.22 -1.25
N PHE A 872 6.20 -41.39 -0.21
CA PHE A 872 5.98 -40.85 1.11
C PHE A 872 7.27 -40.22 1.63
N GLN A 873 7.22 -38.94 2.00
CA GLN A 873 8.39 -38.19 2.44
C GLN A 873 8.17 -37.59 3.83
N VAL A 874 9.19 -37.72 4.68
CA VAL A 874 9.23 -37.15 6.03
C VAL A 874 10.53 -36.40 6.29
N SER A 875 10.46 -35.37 7.12
CA SER A 875 11.58 -34.54 7.57
C SER A 875 11.44 -34.28 9.07
N TYR A 876 12.47 -34.61 9.85
CA TYR A 876 12.47 -34.41 11.30
C TYR A 876 13.77 -33.75 11.77
N ASN A 877 13.64 -32.83 12.72
CA ASN A 877 14.76 -32.29 13.47
C ASN A 877 14.97 -33.12 14.74
N ILE A 878 16.16 -33.68 14.90
CA ILE A 878 16.51 -34.61 15.98
C ILE A 878 17.56 -33.93 16.86
N ASP A 879 17.26 -33.80 18.15
CA ASP A 879 18.22 -33.32 19.15
C ASP A 879 19.12 -34.49 19.59
N THR A 880 20.39 -34.41 19.23
CA THR A 880 21.42 -35.41 19.55
C THR A 880 22.17 -35.07 20.84
N ALA A 881 21.72 -34.08 21.61
CA ALA A 881 22.27 -33.77 22.91
C ALA A 881 22.04 -34.94 23.89
N LEU A 882 23.13 -35.44 24.48
CA LEU A 882 23.06 -36.40 25.58
C LEU A 882 22.32 -35.78 26.76
N THR A 883 21.32 -36.48 27.31
CA THR A 883 20.50 -36.05 28.45
C THR A 883 21.10 -36.45 29.81
N VAL A 884 22.13 -37.30 29.79
CA VAL A 884 22.87 -37.79 30.97
C VAL A 884 24.27 -37.17 31.06
N SER A 885 24.73 -36.92 32.28
CA SER A 885 26.09 -36.51 32.60
C SER A 885 26.72 -37.51 33.59
N VAL A 886 27.99 -37.87 33.38
CA VAL A 886 28.72 -38.76 34.27
C VAL A 886 30.04 -38.10 34.65
N THR A 887 30.30 -38.00 35.95
CA THR A 887 31.58 -37.53 36.49
C THR A 887 32.19 -38.60 37.38
N VAL A 888 33.51 -38.74 37.35
CA VAL A 888 34.23 -39.75 38.13
C VAL A 888 35.22 -39.06 39.04
N GLN A 889 35.27 -39.50 40.29
CA GLN A 889 36.27 -39.07 41.26
C GLN A 889 36.91 -40.31 41.87
N ASP A 890 38.23 -40.45 41.70
CA ASP A 890 39.00 -41.58 42.19
C ASP A 890 39.76 -41.19 43.45
N ILE A 891 39.71 -42.06 44.46
CA ILE A 891 40.44 -41.89 45.71
C ILE A 891 41.38 -43.09 45.86
N PHE A 892 42.68 -42.84 45.78
CA PHE A 892 43.69 -43.89 45.94
C PHE A 892 43.82 -44.31 47.41
N LYS A 893 43.86 -45.62 47.63
CA LYS A 893 44.20 -46.23 48.92
C LYS A 893 45.38 -47.17 48.74
N ARG A 894 45.97 -47.60 49.85
CA ARG A 894 47.09 -48.56 49.85
C ARG A 894 46.90 -49.75 48.90
N ASP A 895 45.75 -50.43 48.97
CA ASP A 895 45.53 -51.72 48.31
C ASP A 895 44.36 -51.72 47.29
N PHE A 896 43.64 -50.61 47.16
CA PHE A 896 42.47 -50.49 46.28
C PHE A 896 42.24 -49.03 45.88
N ILE A 897 41.45 -48.81 44.84
CA ILE A 897 40.92 -47.51 44.47
C ILE A 897 39.45 -47.46 44.87
N TYR A 898 39.02 -46.32 45.41
CA TYR A 898 37.62 -46.03 45.66
C TYR A 898 37.14 -45.02 44.62
N SER A 899 36.37 -45.50 43.65
CA SER A 899 35.86 -44.69 42.55
C SER A 899 34.41 -44.28 42.81
N LYS A 900 34.16 -42.98 42.83
CA LYS A 900 32.84 -42.36 42.95
C LYS A 900 32.38 -41.89 41.57
N PHE A 901 31.40 -42.59 41.01
CA PHE A 901 30.72 -42.21 39.78
C PHE A 901 29.47 -41.41 40.14
N GLN A 902 29.41 -40.14 39.74
CA GLN A 902 28.22 -39.30 39.89
C GLN A 902 27.49 -39.25 38.55
N VAL A 903 26.29 -39.82 38.49
CA VAL A 903 25.41 -39.84 37.32
C VAL A 903 24.32 -38.78 37.53
N GLY A 904 24.36 -37.74 36.72
CA GLY A 904 23.43 -36.62 36.74
C GLY A 904 22.71 -36.43 35.40
N THR A 905 21.84 -35.44 35.35
CA THR A 905 21.29 -34.94 34.07
C THR A 905 22.24 -33.91 33.46
N SER A 906 22.30 -33.83 32.13
CA SER A 906 23.04 -32.77 31.42
C SER A 906 22.27 -31.45 31.39
N ASN A 907 20.95 -31.51 31.55
CA ASN A 907 20.06 -30.35 31.56
C ASN A 907 19.21 -30.38 32.83
N PRO A 908 19.36 -29.41 33.75
CA PRO A 908 18.69 -29.43 35.04
C PRO A 908 17.15 -29.42 34.94
N LYS A 909 16.59 -29.04 33.79
CA LYS A 909 15.13 -29.05 33.54
C LYS A 909 14.55 -30.43 33.28
N TYR A 910 15.37 -31.40 32.86
CA TYR A 910 14.93 -32.74 32.46
C TYR A 910 15.60 -33.78 33.36
N PRO A 911 14.95 -34.15 34.48
CA PRO A 911 15.45 -35.21 35.33
C PRO A 911 15.46 -36.56 34.61
N ILE A 912 16.37 -37.43 35.01
CA ILE A 912 16.50 -38.78 34.46
C ILE A 912 16.26 -39.83 35.55
N ARG A 913 15.64 -40.95 35.19
CA ARG A 913 15.49 -42.12 36.06
C ARG A 913 16.56 -43.15 35.72
N ILE A 914 17.31 -43.58 36.72
CA ILE A 914 18.35 -44.60 36.57
C ILE A 914 17.72 -45.95 36.89
N ILE A 915 17.70 -46.82 35.89
CA ILE A 915 17.15 -48.18 35.99
C ILE A 915 18.24 -49.13 36.45
N ASN A 916 19.44 -49.01 35.89
CA ASN A 916 20.58 -49.87 36.19
C ASN A 916 21.90 -49.11 36.02
N ASN A 917 22.90 -49.48 36.82
CA ASN A 917 24.23 -48.89 36.79
C ASN A 917 25.26 -49.95 37.18
N ASP A 918 26.08 -50.39 36.22
CA ASP A 918 27.08 -51.43 36.47
C ASP A 918 28.45 -51.03 35.95
N LEU A 919 29.48 -51.42 36.69
CA LEU A 919 30.88 -51.21 36.33
C LEU A 919 31.54 -52.57 36.15
N THR A 920 32.03 -52.83 34.94
CA THR A 920 32.69 -54.07 34.55
C THR A 920 34.10 -53.79 34.05
N THR A 921 34.95 -54.81 34.00
CA THR A 921 36.33 -54.71 33.54
C THR A 921 36.72 -56.00 32.85
N GLU A 922 37.44 -55.89 31.73
CA GLU A 922 38.10 -57.04 31.09
C GLU A 922 39.53 -57.23 31.63
N SER A 923 40.11 -56.16 32.20
CA SER A 923 41.42 -56.16 32.86
C SER A 923 41.44 -56.88 34.22
N ASN A 924 42.64 -57.13 34.77
CA ASN A 924 42.89 -57.95 35.95
C ASN A 924 42.54 -57.28 37.31
N TYR A 925 41.33 -56.75 37.42
CA TYR A 925 40.81 -56.11 38.64
C TYR A 925 39.60 -56.87 39.20
N GLU A 926 39.38 -56.74 40.49
CA GLU A 926 38.19 -57.16 41.21
C GLU A 926 37.38 -55.92 41.58
N ILE A 927 36.17 -55.80 41.02
CA ILE A 927 35.25 -54.70 41.31
C ILE A 927 34.25 -55.16 42.37
N ILE A 928 34.32 -54.55 43.54
CA ILE A 928 33.39 -54.78 44.64
C ILE A 928 32.33 -53.68 44.59
N LYS A 929 31.09 -54.10 44.34
CA LYS A 929 29.90 -53.24 44.29
C LYS A 929 28.96 -53.53 45.47
N PRO A 930 28.14 -52.55 45.91
CA PRO A 930 27.17 -52.75 46.98
C PRO A 930 26.19 -53.89 46.67
N SER A 931 25.91 -54.74 47.66
CA SER A 931 25.01 -55.88 47.50
C SER A 931 23.56 -55.42 47.64
N ARG A 932 22.84 -55.38 46.50
CA ARG A 932 21.42 -55.00 46.29
C ARG A 932 21.21 -53.53 45.92
N PHE A 933 20.76 -53.31 44.69
CA PHE A 933 19.90 -52.19 44.36
C PHE A 933 18.53 -52.48 45.01
N SER A 934 18.12 -51.70 46.00
CA SER A 934 16.73 -51.75 46.47
C SER A 934 15.84 -51.15 45.37
N SER A 935 14.89 -51.96 44.91
CA SER A 935 13.77 -51.70 44.02
C SER A 935 13.54 -50.24 43.58
N TYR A 936 13.69 -50.02 42.27
CA TYR A 936 13.04 -49.02 41.40
C TYR A 936 12.72 -47.63 41.99
N ASP A 937 13.47 -46.60 41.53
CA ASP A 937 13.17 -45.15 41.53
C ASP A 937 14.35 -44.24 41.93
N ILE A 938 15.58 -44.55 41.49
CA ILE A 938 16.67 -43.56 41.60
C ILE A 938 16.45 -42.51 40.50
N ILE A 939 16.16 -41.28 40.89
CA ILE A 939 15.97 -40.15 39.96
C ILE A 939 17.08 -39.14 40.22
N ALA A 940 17.82 -38.79 39.17
CA ALA A 940 18.81 -37.73 39.23
C ALA A 940 18.19 -36.41 38.76
N PHE A 941 18.16 -35.43 39.65
CA PHE A 941 17.74 -34.05 39.35
C PHE A 941 18.97 -33.17 39.08
N GLY A 942 18.75 -31.99 38.50
CA GLY A 942 19.84 -31.07 38.11
C GLY A 942 20.88 -30.81 39.20
N GLU A 943 20.43 -30.44 40.40
CA GLU A 943 21.31 -30.16 41.55
C GLU A 943 21.58 -31.40 42.43
N GLN A 944 21.03 -32.56 42.08
CA GLN A 944 21.08 -33.78 42.89
C GLN A 944 21.42 -35.00 42.00
N PRO A 945 22.70 -35.13 41.59
CA PRO A 945 23.17 -36.32 40.88
C PRO A 945 23.20 -37.54 41.80
N SER A 946 23.05 -38.72 41.21
CA SER A 946 23.12 -40.00 41.91
C SER A 946 24.58 -40.46 42.02
N ASN A 947 25.02 -40.79 43.24
CA ASN A 947 26.40 -41.19 43.51
C ASN A 947 26.50 -42.71 43.67
N PHE A 948 27.32 -43.34 42.85
CA PHE A 948 27.62 -44.77 42.88
C PHE A 948 29.08 -44.98 43.25
N PHE A 949 29.33 -45.89 44.19
CA PHE A 949 30.66 -46.12 44.73
C PHE A 949 31.13 -47.53 44.43
N TYR A 950 32.32 -47.64 43.86
CA TYR A 950 32.97 -48.90 43.51
C TYR A 950 34.31 -49.00 44.21
N LYS A 951 34.59 -50.17 44.79
CA LYS A 951 35.90 -50.51 45.31
C LYS A 951 36.63 -51.39 44.29
N ILE A 952 37.67 -50.86 43.68
CA ILE A 952 38.44 -51.50 42.62
C ILE A 952 39.75 -52.03 43.22
N LYS A 953 39.93 -53.34 43.20
CA LYS A 953 41.11 -53.99 43.77
C LYS A 953 41.91 -54.69 42.67
N PRO A 954 43.18 -54.31 42.43
CA PRO A 954 44.01 -55.02 41.47
C PRO A 954 44.32 -56.43 41.99
N LYS A 955 44.22 -57.44 41.11
CA LYS A 955 44.54 -58.84 41.45
C LYS A 955 46.05 -59.11 41.39
N SER A 956 46.80 -58.29 40.66
CA SER A 956 48.27 -58.24 40.57
C SER A 956 48.84 -56.93 41.14
N ASP A 957 50.16 -56.83 41.31
CA ASP A 957 50.85 -55.58 41.68
C ASP A 957 51.21 -54.71 40.45
N GLU A 958 50.64 -55.02 39.30
CA GLU A 958 50.94 -54.38 38.01
C GLU A 958 49.70 -53.65 37.49
N VAL A 959 49.87 -52.40 37.07
CA VAL A 959 48.84 -51.50 36.53
C VAL A 959 49.34 -51.01 35.16
N TYR A 960 48.50 -51.08 34.13
CA TYR A 960 48.84 -50.69 32.76
C TYR A 960 48.02 -49.46 32.31
N LEU A 961 48.59 -48.62 31.45
CA LEU A 961 47.90 -47.43 30.93
C LEU A 961 46.69 -47.77 30.05
N ASN A 962 46.69 -48.97 29.46
CA ASN A 962 45.61 -49.45 28.59
C ASN A 962 44.50 -50.20 29.34
N ASP A 963 44.60 -50.36 30.67
CA ASP A 963 43.54 -51.00 31.44
C ASP A 963 42.27 -50.13 31.42
N THR A 964 41.11 -50.75 31.18
CA THR A 964 39.84 -50.04 31.03
C THR A 964 38.74 -50.57 31.94
N LEU A 965 37.90 -49.65 32.40
CA LEU A 965 36.68 -49.87 33.15
C LEU A 965 35.50 -49.50 32.26
N ASN A 966 34.55 -50.43 32.11
CA ASN A 966 33.35 -50.26 31.30
C ASN A 966 32.15 -49.99 32.21
N LEU A 967 31.69 -48.74 32.21
CA LEU A 967 30.47 -48.30 32.88
C LEU A 967 29.28 -48.43 31.92
N THR A 968 28.26 -49.16 32.35
CA THR A 968 26.96 -49.25 31.68
C THR A 968 25.90 -48.58 32.55
N VAL A 969 25.19 -47.60 31.98
CA VAL A 969 24.10 -46.90 32.65
C VAL A 969 22.83 -47.04 31.81
N ASP A 970 21.82 -47.70 32.38
CA ASP A 970 20.50 -47.80 31.77
C ASP A 970 19.58 -46.76 32.42
N TYR A 971 19.04 -45.85 31.63
CA TYR A 971 18.26 -44.73 32.13
C TYR A 971 17.12 -44.33 31.19
N THR A 972 16.16 -43.58 31.72
CA THR A 972 15.03 -43.03 30.97
C THR A 972 14.87 -41.54 31.28
N ASN A 973 14.36 -40.78 30.31
CA ASN A 973 14.03 -39.37 30.49
C ASN A 973 12.59 -39.23 31.00
N LEU A 974 12.39 -38.54 32.13
CA LEU A 974 11.05 -38.39 32.71
C LEU A 974 10.08 -37.63 31.80
N GLN A 975 10.58 -36.72 30.96
CA GLN A 975 9.75 -36.01 29.98
C GLN A 975 9.20 -37.00 28.95
N GLU A 976 10.05 -37.85 28.37
CA GLU A 976 9.67 -38.85 27.38
C GLU A 976 8.75 -39.92 27.98
N GLU A 977 8.96 -40.32 29.24
CA GLU A 977 8.04 -41.20 29.98
C GLU A 977 6.62 -40.61 30.04
N CYS A 978 6.49 -39.33 30.38
CA CYS A 978 5.21 -38.64 30.44
C CYS A 978 4.56 -38.51 29.06
N GLU A 979 5.33 -38.15 28.04
CA GLU A 979 4.85 -38.02 26.66
C GLU A 979 4.35 -39.36 26.11
N GLU A 980 5.06 -40.46 26.35
CA GLU A 980 4.63 -41.79 25.90
C GLU A 980 3.34 -42.22 26.58
N TYR A 981 3.23 -42.02 27.90
CA TYR A 981 2.03 -42.36 28.66
C TYR A 981 0.81 -41.57 28.15
N VAL A 982 0.95 -40.25 28.04
CA VAL A 982 -0.11 -39.37 27.56
C VAL A 982 -0.47 -39.69 26.11
N SER A 983 0.51 -40.05 25.27
CA SER A 983 0.26 -40.45 23.90
C SER A 983 -0.60 -41.71 23.81
N LYS A 984 -0.31 -42.75 24.60
CA LYS A 984 -1.11 -43.98 24.63
C LYS A 984 -2.54 -43.70 25.09
N GLU A 985 -2.70 -42.87 26.11
CA GLU A 985 -4.02 -42.55 26.66
C GLU A 985 -4.85 -41.68 25.71
N ILE A 986 -4.24 -40.71 25.03
CA ILE A 986 -4.90 -39.91 23.98
C ILE A 986 -5.30 -40.81 22.82
N ILE A 987 -4.42 -41.71 22.35
CA ILE A 987 -4.76 -42.67 21.27
C ILE A 987 -5.97 -43.51 21.69
N HIS A 988 -5.98 -44.08 22.91
CA HIS A 988 -7.10 -44.86 23.42
C HIS A 988 -8.42 -44.06 23.44
N CYS A 989 -8.36 -42.81 23.92
CA CYS A 989 -9.52 -41.92 23.90
C CYS A 989 -9.99 -41.59 22.48
N LEU A 990 -9.07 -41.38 21.53
CA LEU A 990 -9.40 -41.12 20.13
C LEU A 990 -10.00 -42.34 19.43
N GLU A 991 -9.50 -43.55 19.71
CA GLU A 991 -10.05 -44.82 19.21
C GLU A 991 -11.49 -45.03 19.68
N HIS A 992 -11.77 -44.83 20.97
CA HIS A 992 -13.12 -44.94 21.52
C HIS A 992 -14.12 -43.98 20.85
N ASN A 993 -13.65 -42.82 20.37
CA ASN A 993 -14.48 -41.81 19.68
C ASN A 993 -14.41 -41.88 18.15
N GLN A 994 -13.71 -42.86 17.56
CA GLN A 994 -13.48 -42.99 16.10
C GLN A 994 -12.74 -41.79 15.46
N LEU A 995 -11.91 -41.10 16.23
CA LEU A 995 -11.15 -39.91 15.82
C LEU A 995 -9.64 -40.16 15.69
N VAL A 996 -9.21 -41.43 15.70
CA VAL A 996 -7.79 -41.83 15.69
C VAL A 996 -7.00 -41.29 14.48
N LYS A 997 -7.69 -40.99 13.38
CA LYS A 997 -7.13 -40.35 12.18
C LYS A 997 -6.47 -38.99 12.45
N TYR A 998 -6.90 -38.28 13.50
CA TYR A 998 -6.34 -36.98 13.89
C TYR A 998 -5.18 -37.11 14.89
N TRP A 999 -4.73 -38.33 15.22
CA TRP A 999 -3.65 -38.55 16.18
C TRP A 999 -2.39 -37.76 15.85
N TYR A 1000 -1.88 -37.84 14.61
CA TYR A 1000 -0.66 -37.13 14.24
C TYR A 1000 -0.83 -35.60 14.18
N LEU A 1001 -2.04 -35.12 13.83
CA LEU A 1001 -2.36 -33.69 13.94
C LEU A 1001 -2.22 -33.20 15.39
N ILE A 1002 -2.73 -33.97 16.35
CA ILE A 1002 -2.64 -33.66 17.78
C ILE A 1002 -1.21 -33.87 18.29
N LYS A 1003 -0.55 -34.98 17.90
CA LYS A 1003 0.79 -35.34 18.33
C LYS A 1003 1.79 -34.25 17.96
N ASP A 1004 1.85 -33.91 16.67
CA ASP A 1004 2.92 -33.07 16.12
C ASP A 1004 2.78 -31.60 16.55
N ILE A 1005 1.55 -31.14 16.84
CA ILE A 1005 1.27 -29.74 17.19
C ILE A 1005 1.05 -29.51 18.70
N ILE A 1006 0.36 -30.44 19.37
CA ILE A 1006 -0.09 -30.27 20.76
C ILE A 1006 0.82 -31.06 21.69
N VAL A 1007 1.02 -32.37 21.45
CA VAL A 1007 1.76 -33.25 22.38
C VAL A 1007 3.24 -32.84 22.47
N THR A 1008 3.87 -32.49 21.35
CA THR A 1008 5.26 -31.98 21.29
C THR A 1008 5.49 -30.68 22.10
N LYS A 1009 4.42 -29.93 22.42
CA LYS A 1009 4.48 -28.68 23.19
C LYS A 1009 4.06 -28.84 24.66
N LEU A 1010 3.77 -30.07 25.13
CA LEU A 1010 3.34 -30.33 26.51
C LEU A 1010 4.47 -30.08 27.51
N LYS A 1011 4.15 -29.33 28.57
CA LYS A 1011 5.03 -29.11 29.73
C LYS A 1011 4.45 -29.82 30.93
N PHE A 1012 5.22 -30.74 31.49
CA PHE A 1012 4.81 -31.59 32.60
C PHE A 1012 5.38 -31.11 33.93
N ASP A 1013 4.64 -31.34 35.02
CA ASP A 1013 5.21 -31.27 36.38
C ASP A 1013 6.06 -32.52 36.66
N LEU A 1014 7.30 -32.50 36.18
CA LEU A 1014 8.24 -33.63 36.29
C LEU A 1014 8.59 -33.97 37.74
N ASN A 1015 8.62 -32.97 38.64
CA ASN A 1015 8.86 -33.19 40.06
C ASN A 1015 7.67 -33.88 40.73
N GLY A 1016 6.45 -33.45 40.40
CA GLY A 1016 5.22 -34.10 40.83
C GLY A 1016 5.12 -35.54 40.33
N PHE A 1017 5.48 -35.78 39.07
CA PHE A 1017 5.55 -37.11 38.49
C PHE A 1017 6.62 -37.99 39.16
N ALA A 1018 7.80 -37.44 39.43
CA ALA A 1018 8.89 -38.15 40.10
C ALA A 1018 8.50 -38.66 41.51
N VAL A 1019 7.84 -37.83 42.31
CA VAL A 1019 7.53 -38.11 43.72
C VAL A 1019 6.19 -38.80 43.91
N TYR A 1020 5.15 -38.31 43.23
CA TYR A 1020 3.77 -38.75 43.44
C TYR A 1020 3.24 -39.65 42.32
N LYS A 1021 4.02 -39.83 41.23
CA LYS A 1021 3.63 -40.62 40.06
C LYS A 1021 2.31 -40.15 39.41
N THR A 1022 2.02 -38.85 39.56
CA THR A 1022 0.86 -38.19 38.95
C THR A 1022 1.34 -37.27 37.83
N ILE A 1023 0.73 -37.35 36.66
CA ILE A 1023 1.05 -36.47 35.54
C ILE A 1023 0.09 -35.27 35.56
N LYS A 1024 0.66 -34.07 35.62
CA LYS A 1024 -0.06 -32.79 35.54
C LYS A 1024 0.56 -31.91 34.48
N PHE A 1025 -0.27 -31.20 33.73
CA PHE A 1025 0.16 -30.24 32.71
C PHE A 1025 0.31 -28.85 33.30
N LEU A 1026 1.47 -28.22 33.11
CA LEU A 1026 1.71 -26.83 33.50
C LEU A 1026 1.08 -25.83 32.52
N ASN A 1027 1.00 -26.20 31.23
CA ASN A 1027 0.48 -25.37 30.14
C ASN A 1027 -0.83 -25.91 29.52
N GLY A 1028 -1.61 -26.70 30.27
CA GLY A 1028 -2.83 -27.33 29.75
C GLY A 1028 -3.87 -26.34 29.21
N LEU A 1029 -4.07 -25.19 29.87
CA LEU A 1029 -5.00 -24.14 29.41
C LEU A 1029 -4.55 -23.49 28.09
N GLU A 1030 -3.26 -23.16 27.97
CA GLU A 1030 -2.70 -22.56 26.75
C GLU A 1030 -2.82 -23.53 25.56
N LEU A 1031 -2.51 -24.80 25.80
CA LEU A 1031 -2.63 -25.84 24.78
C LEU A 1031 -4.07 -26.16 24.42
N ASN A 1032 -5.02 -25.98 25.33
CA ASN A 1032 -6.44 -26.14 25.01
C ASN A 1032 -6.92 -25.02 24.07
N LEU A 1033 -6.47 -23.77 24.26
CA LEU A 1033 -6.75 -22.67 23.32
C LEU A 1033 -6.09 -22.91 21.96
N LEU A 1034 -4.87 -23.45 21.96
CA LEU A 1034 -4.17 -23.83 20.75
C LEU A 1034 -4.92 -24.97 20.03
N ALA A 1035 -5.36 -25.99 20.76
CA ALA A 1035 -6.19 -27.06 20.23
C ALA A 1035 -7.47 -26.51 19.60
N GLU A 1036 -8.13 -25.54 20.25
CA GLU A 1036 -9.33 -24.89 19.69
C GLU A 1036 -9.08 -24.28 18.32
N ARG A 1037 -8.00 -23.51 18.20
CA ARG A 1037 -7.59 -22.90 16.94
C ARG A 1037 -7.26 -23.95 15.85
N ILE A 1038 -6.45 -24.95 16.19
CA ILE A 1038 -5.97 -25.97 15.25
C ILE A 1038 -7.12 -26.84 14.74
N VAL A 1039 -8.03 -27.24 15.62
CA VAL A 1039 -9.18 -28.07 15.25
C VAL A 1039 -10.13 -27.31 14.33
N LEU A 1040 -10.40 -26.03 14.62
CA LEU A 1040 -11.23 -25.19 13.75
C LEU A 1040 -10.56 -24.93 12.38
N GLN A 1041 -9.23 -24.95 12.32
CA GLN A 1041 -8.47 -24.64 11.11
C GLN A 1041 -8.23 -25.86 10.20
N TYR A 1042 -8.01 -27.06 10.76
CA TYR A 1042 -7.54 -28.24 10.00
C TYR A 1042 -8.48 -29.45 10.04
N VAL A 1043 -9.55 -29.43 10.83
CA VAL A 1043 -10.56 -30.50 10.86
C VAL A 1043 -11.78 -30.06 10.07
N GLU A 1044 -12.13 -30.77 8.99
CA GLU A 1044 -13.25 -30.37 8.11
C GLU A 1044 -14.63 -30.62 8.74
N ASN A 1045 -14.81 -31.76 9.41
CA ASN A 1045 -16.12 -32.19 9.87
C ASN A 1045 -16.52 -31.48 11.17
N SER A 1046 -17.60 -30.71 11.13
CA SER A 1046 -18.13 -29.98 12.30
C SER A 1046 -18.50 -30.85 13.50
N VAL A 1047 -18.84 -32.12 13.29
CA VAL A 1047 -19.12 -33.08 14.38
C VAL A 1047 -17.81 -33.51 15.04
N ASP A 1048 -16.81 -33.86 14.23
CA ASP A 1048 -15.49 -34.26 14.69
C ASP A 1048 -14.81 -33.10 15.43
N GLN A 1049 -14.96 -31.86 14.95
CA GLN A 1049 -14.50 -30.66 15.65
C GLN A 1049 -15.06 -30.60 17.08
N LYS A 1050 -16.39 -30.69 17.25
CA LYS A 1050 -17.01 -30.63 18.58
C LYS A 1050 -16.54 -31.75 19.51
N ASN A 1051 -16.43 -32.97 18.98
CA ASN A 1051 -15.99 -34.12 19.76
C ASN A 1051 -14.52 -34.00 20.17
N LEU A 1052 -13.65 -33.56 19.26
CA LEU A 1052 -12.23 -33.38 19.53
C LEU A 1052 -11.98 -32.24 20.52
N LEU A 1053 -12.69 -31.10 20.39
CA LEU A 1053 -12.62 -30.00 21.36
C LEU A 1053 -13.05 -30.43 22.77
N LYS A 1054 -14.13 -31.20 22.87
CA LYS A 1054 -14.60 -31.75 24.15
C LYS A 1054 -13.58 -32.73 24.74
N LEU A 1055 -12.97 -33.57 23.92
CA LEU A 1055 -11.95 -34.52 24.34
C LEU A 1055 -10.67 -33.80 24.80
N MET A 1056 -10.17 -32.85 24.03
CA MET A 1056 -8.97 -32.08 24.37
C MET A 1056 -9.17 -31.23 25.63
N SER A 1057 -10.32 -30.57 25.79
CA SER A 1057 -10.61 -29.79 27.01
C SER A 1057 -10.70 -30.67 28.25
N ASN A 1058 -11.29 -31.86 28.14
CA ASN A 1058 -11.29 -32.82 29.24
C ASN A 1058 -9.86 -33.26 29.60
N ILE A 1059 -9.09 -33.68 28.60
CA ILE A 1059 -7.73 -34.21 28.79
C ILE A 1059 -6.78 -33.14 29.34
N LEU A 1060 -6.75 -31.95 28.74
CA LEU A 1060 -5.75 -30.92 29.07
C LEU A 1060 -6.09 -30.09 30.32
N VAL A 1061 -7.39 -29.94 30.67
CA VAL A 1061 -7.83 -29.04 31.75
C VAL A 1061 -8.40 -29.78 32.95
N ASN A 1062 -9.18 -30.85 32.73
CA ASN A 1062 -10.00 -31.47 33.77
C ASN A 1062 -9.42 -32.79 34.31
N HIS A 1063 -8.47 -33.40 33.61
CA HIS A 1063 -7.89 -34.69 33.98
C HIS A 1063 -6.46 -34.56 34.52
N ASN A 1064 -6.24 -35.13 35.70
CA ASN A 1064 -4.91 -35.51 36.17
C ASN A 1064 -4.76 -37.02 35.88
N PHE A 1065 -3.67 -37.42 35.24
CA PHE A 1065 -3.44 -38.85 35.03
C PHE A 1065 -2.79 -39.45 36.28
N GLU A 1066 -3.49 -40.38 36.91
CA GLU A 1066 -2.92 -41.24 37.97
C GLU A 1066 -2.33 -42.48 37.30
N THR A 1067 -1.01 -42.67 37.42
CA THR A 1067 -0.35 -43.83 36.79
C THR A 1067 -0.47 -45.06 37.70
N SER A 1068 -1.02 -46.17 37.20
CA SER A 1068 -1.05 -47.45 37.92
C SER A 1068 0.26 -48.21 37.68
N LEU A 1069 1.11 -48.31 38.70
CA LEU A 1069 2.54 -48.61 38.55
C LEU A 1069 2.96 -50.10 38.50
N ASP A 1070 2.06 -51.07 38.58
CA ASP A 1070 2.50 -52.46 38.81
C ASP A 1070 2.95 -53.22 37.54
N SER A 1071 2.88 -52.60 36.35
CA SER A 1071 3.16 -53.32 35.09
C SER A 1071 3.67 -52.43 33.94
N TYR A 1072 4.45 -51.38 34.21
CA TYR A 1072 5.08 -50.63 33.12
C TYR A 1072 6.46 -51.20 32.80
N GLU A 1073 6.55 -51.95 31.70
CA GLU A 1073 7.83 -52.21 31.05
C GLU A 1073 8.34 -50.89 30.47
N TYR A 1074 9.54 -50.46 30.87
CA TYR A 1074 10.16 -49.26 30.32
C TYR A 1074 10.49 -49.52 28.84
N ASN A 1075 9.65 -49.02 27.92
CA ASN A 1075 9.77 -49.34 26.49
C ASN A 1075 10.89 -48.59 25.76
N ASN A 1076 11.36 -47.47 26.31
CA ASN A 1076 12.41 -46.62 25.74
C ASN A 1076 13.58 -46.43 26.72
N VAL A 1077 14.21 -47.53 27.14
CA VAL A 1077 15.43 -47.45 27.95
C VAL A 1077 16.59 -47.00 27.06
N LEU A 1078 17.31 -45.97 27.52
CA LEU A 1078 18.56 -45.51 26.93
C LEU A 1078 19.71 -46.23 27.60
N HIS A 1079 20.61 -46.79 26.81
CA HIS A 1079 21.79 -47.53 27.26
C HIS A 1079 23.04 -46.70 26.98
N LEU A 1080 23.68 -46.19 28.03
CA LEU A 1080 24.94 -45.45 27.93
C LEU A 1080 26.11 -46.39 28.25
N HIS A 1081 27.04 -46.52 27.30
CA HIS A 1081 28.27 -47.27 27.49
C HIS A 1081 29.49 -46.36 27.45
N ILE A 1082 30.21 -46.27 28.58
CA ILE A 1082 31.43 -45.48 28.72
C ILE A 1082 32.58 -46.40 29.11
N SER A 1083 33.64 -46.41 28.29
CA SER A 1083 34.92 -47.02 28.63
C SER A 1083 35.89 -45.94 29.13
N VAL A 1084 36.29 -46.05 30.40
CA VAL A 1084 37.18 -45.11 31.11
C VAL A 1084 38.49 -45.84 31.42
N PRO A 1085 39.67 -45.21 31.28
CA PRO A 1085 40.92 -45.84 31.71
C PRO A 1085 40.94 -46.01 33.22
N VAL A 1086 41.63 -47.05 33.71
CA VAL A 1086 41.91 -47.17 35.15
C VAL A 1086 42.81 -45.99 35.57
N PRO A 1087 42.47 -45.26 36.64
CA PRO A 1087 43.27 -44.13 37.10
C PRO A 1087 44.64 -44.62 37.59
N VAL A 1088 45.70 -43.89 37.22
CA VAL A 1088 47.08 -44.18 37.61
C VAL A 1088 47.65 -43.03 38.44
N LEU A 1089 48.58 -43.34 39.33
CA LEU A 1089 49.19 -42.35 40.22
C LEU A 1089 50.65 -42.72 40.47
N LYS A 1090 51.58 -41.80 40.19
CA LYS A 1090 53.02 -42.05 40.34
C LYS A 1090 53.41 -42.26 41.81
N TYR A 1091 52.92 -41.41 42.71
CA TYR A 1091 53.22 -41.46 44.15
C TYR A 1091 51.98 -41.30 45.01
N LEU A 1092 51.69 -42.31 45.85
CA LEU A 1092 50.74 -42.19 46.97
C LEU A 1092 51.53 -42.07 48.28
N GLN A 1093 51.45 -40.93 48.95
CA GLN A 1093 52.09 -40.70 50.25
C GLN A 1093 51.12 -41.05 51.37
N ILE A 1094 51.37 -42.14 52.07
CA ILE A 1094 50.58 -42.48 53.26
C ILE A 1094 51.21 -41.83 54.49
N VAL A 1095 50.46 -40.97 55.16
CA VAL A 1095 50.91 -40.25 56.37
C VAL A 1095 50.14 -40.75 57.59
N GLU A 1096 50.89 -41.13 58.62
CA GLU A 1096 50.36 -41.62 59.90
C GLU A 1096 51.04 -40.89 61.07
N TYR A 1097 50.23 -40.41 62.01
CA TYR A 1097 50.71 -39.87 63.28
C TYR A 1097 50.62 -40.97 64.34
N GLN A 1098 51.77 -41.43 64.85
CA GLN A 1098 51.84 -42.43 65.90
C GLN A 1098 52.19 -41.80 67.25
N TYR A 1099 51.32 -41.99 68.24
CA TYR A 1099 51.45 -41.43 69.59
C TYR A 1099 50.83 -42.37 70.63
N ASP A 1100 51.29 -42.28 71.88
CA ASP A 1100 51.09 -43.37 72.86
C ASP A 1100 49.73 -43.37 73.57
N LYS A 1101 49.13 -42.19 73.81
CA LYS A 1101 47.87 -42.02 74.55
C LYS A 1101 46.84 -41.26 73.71
N LYS A 1102 45.54 -41.51 73.94
CA LYS A 1102 44.46 -40.72 73.31
C LYS A 1102 44.00 -39.52 74.13
N GLN A 1103 44.51 -39.39 75.36
CA GLN A 1103 44.16 -38.32 76.30
C GLN A 1103 45.42 -37.68 76.90
N TYR A 1104 45.48 -36.36 76.89
CA TYR A 1104 46.58 -35.55 77.43
C TYR A 1104 46.07 -34.33 78.20
N THR A 1105 46.93 -33.70 78.99
CA THR A 1105 46.65 -32.42 79.64
C THR A 1105 47.10 -31.22 78.80
N VAL A 1106 46.43 -30.07 78.94
CA VAL A 1106 46.86 -28.82 78.26
C VAL A 1106 48.31 -28.50 78.66
N GLY A 1107 49.17 -28.24 77.69
CA GLY A 1107 50.60 -28.00 77.93
C GLY A 1107 51.47 -29.26 78.06
N GLU A 1108 50.89 -30.47 78.11
CA GLU A 1108 51.65 -31.73 78.15
C GLU A 1108 52.33 -31.98 76.78
N PRO A 1109 53.67 -32.13 76.72
CA PRO A 1109 54.35 -32.43 75.47
C PRO A 1109 54.05 -33.85 74.99
N ILE A 1110 53.45 -33.95 73.81
CA ILE A 1110 53.13 -35.21 73.13
C ILE A 1110 54.24 -35.52 72.15
N ASN A 1111 54.99 -36.60 72.40
CA ASN A 1111 55.96 -37.10 71.42
C ASN A 1111 55.21 -37.89 70.34
N VAL A 1112 55.28 -37.41 69.11
CA VAL A 1112 54.60 -38.02 67.96
C VAL A 1112 55.63 -38.44 66.92
N ASN A 1113 55.53 -39.69 66.48
CA ASN A 1113 56.28 -40.20 65.34
C ASN A 1113 55.42 -40.02 64.09
N LEU A 1114 55.82 -39.10 63.20
CA LEU A 1114 55.21 -38.94 61.89
C LEU A 1114 55.83 -39.96 60.94
N LYS A 1115 55.06 -40.99 60.58
CA LYS A 1115 55.45 -42.06 59.66
C LYS A 1115 54.89 -41.77 58.28
N ILE A 1116 55.76 -41.83 57.28
CA ILE A 1116 55.41 -41.60 55.88
C ILE A 1116 55.86 -42.81 55.08
N ASN A 1117 54.92 -43.36 54.31
CA ASN A 1117 55.17 -44.46 53.42
C ASN A 1117 54.79 -44.07 51.99
N THR A 1118 55.80 -43.94 51.12
CA THR A 1118 55.58 -43.68 49.70
C THR A 1118 55.25 -44.99 48.98
N ILE A 1119 54.07 -45.06 48.37
CA ILE A 1119 53.63 -46.18 47.55
C ILE A 1119 53.72 -45.78 46.08
N ILE A 1120 54.37 -46.65 45.30
CA ILE A 1120 54.61 -46.48 43.85
C ILE A 1120 53.82 -47.52 43.03
N ARG A 1121 52.99 -48.33 43.69
CA ARG A 1121 52.26 -49.46 43.09
C ARG A 1121 51.26 -49.01 42.00
N TRP A 1122 50.73 -47.81 42.12
CA TRP A 1122 49.78 -47.23 41.17
C TRP A 1122 50.46 -46.59 39.95
N SER A 1123 51.81 -46.62 39.89
CA SER A 1123 52.58 -46.12 38.76
C SER A 1123 52.45 -47.10 37.58
N PRO A 1124 52.24 -46.59 36.35
CA PRO A 1124 52.26 -47.43 35.16
C PRO A 1124 53.67 -48.01 34.94
N LYS A 1125 53.78 -49.22 34.37
CA LYS A 1125 55.06 -49.85 33.99
C LYS A 1125 55.35 -49.67 32.48
N ASP A 1126 56.60 -49.38 32.13
CA ASP A 1126 57.11 -48.99 30.80
C ASP A 1126 57.02 -50.06 29.66
N GLN A 1127 56.20 -51.10 29.75
CA GLN A 1127 55.99 -51.99 28.59
C GLN A 1127 55.15 -51.35 27.47
N ASP A 1128 54.65 -50.12 27.65
CA ASP A 1128 53.86 -49.38 26.66
C ASP A 1128 54.70 -48.78 25.50
N HIS A 1129 56.00 -49.08 25.41
CA HIS A 1129 56.89 -48.61 24.33
C HIS A 1129 57.06 -49.59 23.15
N GLU A 1130 56.64 -50.85 23.26
CA GLU A 1130 56.77 -51.86 22.20
C GLU A 1130 55.41 -52.46 21.80
N PHE A 1131 54.45 -51.64 21.33
CA PHE A 1131 53.39 -52.16 20.45
C PHE A 1131 53.11 -51.24 19.27
N ASP A 1132 53.08 -51.90 18.12
CA ASP A 1132 53.10 -51.40 16.76
C ASP A 1132 51.86 -50.57 16.38
N TYR A 1133 52.04 -49.64 15.43
CA TYR A 1133 50.94 -48.95 14.75
C TYR A 1133 50.16 -49.96 13.90
N SER A 1134 49.19 -50.63 14.51
CA SER A 1134 48.13 -51.33 13.79
C SER A 1134 46.77 -50.93 14.37
N GLU A 1135 45.91 -50.46 13.47
CA GLU A 1135 44.53 -50.06 13.73
C GLU A 1135 43.74 -51.20 14.39
N ASN A 1136 42.89 -50.85 15.36
CA ASN A 1136 41.86 -51.68 16.02
C ASN A 1136 42.12 -52.20 17.45
N GLN A 1137 42.68 -51.37 18.34
CA GLN A 1137 42.29 -51.44 19.76
C GLN A 1137 41.90 -50.05 20.28
N SER A 1138 40.70 -49.98 20.84
CA SER A 1138 39.99 -48.78 21.28
C SER A 1138 40.77 -48.02 22.34
N GLN A 1139 41.34 -46.86 21.97
CA GLN A 1139 41.76 -45.87 22.95
C GLN A 1139 40.52 -45.37 23.72
N PRO A 1140 40.59 -45.22 25.06
CA PRO A 1140 39.47 -44.72 25.82
C PRO A 1140 39.15 -43.27 25.45
N LEU A 1141 37.90 -43.02 25.05
CA LEU A 1141 37.41 -41.72 24.58
C LEU A 1141 37.08 -40.75 25.74
N ALA A 1142 36.97 -41.26 26.96
CA ALA A 1142 36.74 -40.47 28.17
C ALA A 1142 38.01 -40.47 29.03
N VAL A 1143 38.63 -39.31 29.23
CA VAL A 1143 39.84 -39.15 30.04
C VAL A 1143 39.46 -38.38 31.31
N SER A 1144 39.73 -38.95 32.48
CA SER A 1144 39.44 -38.37 33.80
C SER A 1144 40.44 -37.29 34.24
N SER A 1145 41.47 -37.01 33.44
CA SER A 1145 42.56 -36.08 33.76
C SER A 1145 42.93 -35.20 32.55
N PRO A 1146 43.33 -33.93 32.75
CA PRO A 1146 43.82 -33.08 31.66
C PRO A 1146 44.99 -33.76 30.92
N GLN A 1147 44.99 -33.65 29.59
CA GLN A 1147 45.99 -34.30 28.75
C GLN A 1147 47.41 -33.91 29.18
N ARG A 1148 48.22 -34.92 29.55
CA ARG A 1148 49.64 -34.80 29.87
C ARG A 1148 50.37 -34.24 28.63
N ASN A 1149 50.69 -32.95 28.65
CA ASN A 1149 51.46 -32.32 27.58
C ASN A 1149 52.86 -32.95 27.54
N LYS A 1150 53.10 -33.85 26.58
CA LYS A 1150 54.44 -34.33 26.25
C LYS A 1150 55.23 -33.14 25.67
N SER A 1151 56.05 -32.47 26.50
CA SER A 1151 57.06 -31.56 25.99
C SER A 1151 58.05 -32.37 25.14
N LYS A 1152 58.05 -32.17 23.83
CA LYS A 1152 59.10 -32.64 22.93
C LYS A 1152 60.41 -31.94 23.31
N ASN A 1153 61.26 -32.59 24.10
CA ASN A 1153 62.69 -32.33 24.09
C ASN A 1153 63.39 -33.59 23.58
N SER A 1154 63.52 -33.65 22.26
CA SER A 1154 64.48 -34.50 21.59
C SER A 1154 65.88 -33.95 21.89
N ASN A 1155 66.64 -34.67 22.71
CA ASN A 1155 68.09 -34.72 22.56
C ASN A 1155 68.52 -36.16 22.74
N GLU A 1156 68.84 -36.77 21.60
CA GLU A 1156 69.58 -38.01 21.50
C GLU A 1156 70.92 -37.85 22.21
N ASN A 1157 71.24 -38.77 23.14
CA ASN A 1157 72.55 -39.41 23.22
C ASN A 1157 72.48 -40.67 24.10
N MET A 1158 73.10 -41.72 23.56
CA MET A 1158 73.28 -43.07 24.10
C MET A 1158 73.80 -43.10 25.55
N ASP A 1159 73.28 -44.00 26.37
CA ASP A 1159 74.08 -45.13 26.88
C ASP A 1159 73.24 -46.13 27.69
N ASN A 1160 73.51 -47.42 27.45
CA ASN A 1160 73.05 -48.54 28.26
C ASN A 1160 73.54 -48.39 29.70
N SER A 1161 72.63 -48.10 30.64
CA SER A 1161 72.83 -48.44 32.04
C SER A 1161 71.48 -48.73 32.72
N THR A 1162 71.52 -49.76 33.57
CA THR A 1162 70.51 -50.19 34.56
C THR A 1162 69.58 -49.09 35.07
N PRO A 1163 68.29 -49.39 35.38
CA PRO A 1163 67.36 -48.38 35.88
C PRO A 1163 67.85 -47.87 37.25
N VAL A 1164 68.47 -46.71 37.24
CA VAL A 1164 68.75 -45.94 38.45
C VAL A 1164 67.42 -45.34 38.86
N VAL A 1165 66.88 -45.80 39.99
CA VAL A 1165 65.79 -45.11 40.69
C VAL A 1165 66.29 -43.70 40.98
N THR A 1166 65.88 -42.72 40.17
CA THR A 1166 65.99 -41.31 40.55
C THR A 1166 65.14 -41.17 41.81
N LYS A 1167 65.82 -40.86 42.92
CA LYS A 1167 65.17 -40.66 44.21
C LYS A 1167 64.53 -39.27 44.19
N ASP A 1168 63.35 -39.18 43.59
CA ASP A 1168 62.55 -37.95 43.60
C ASP A 1168 62.41 -37.48 45.05
N GLN A 1169 62.80 -36.23 45.32
CA GLN A 1169 62.78 -35.65 46.65
C GLN A 1169 61.44 -34.97 46.89
N PHE A 1170 60.85 -35.23 48.05
CA PHE A 1170 59.62 -34.60 48.49
C PHE A 1170 59.92 -33.71 49.68
N GLN A 1171 59.08 -32.70 49.86
CA GLN A 1171 59.12 -31.82 50.99
C GLN A 1171 57.77 -31.79 51.68
N LEU A 1172 57.79 -32.13 52.96
CA LEU A 1172 56.64 -32.07 53.83
C LEU A 1172 56.67 -30.80 54.66
N VAL A 1173 55.55 -30.08 54.69
CA VAL A 1173 55.29 -28.93 55.54
C VAL A 1173 54.10 -29.26 56.44
N ILE A 1174 54.28 -29.13 57.75
CA ILE A 1174 53.14 -29.19 58.69
C ILE A 1174 52.52 -27.79 58.74
N GLN A 1175 51.21 -27.70 58.46
CA GLN A 1175 50.50 -26.43 58.48
C GLN A 1175 50.43 -25.89 59.91
N GLN A 1176 50.44 -24.56 60.05
CA GLN A 1176 50.27 -23.92 61.35
C GLN A 1176 48.82 -24.06 61.81
N ASP A 1177 48.64 -24.54 63.04
CA ASP A 1177 47.34 -24.69 63.67
C ASP A 1177 47.41 -24.02 65.05
N ASP A 1178 46.49 -23.08 65.31
CA ASP A 1178 46.43 -22.29 66.55
C ASP A 1178 46.20 -23.15 67.79
N ASN A 1179 45.77 -24.40 67.63
CA ASN A 1179 45.56 -25.33 68.74
C ASN A 1179 46.85 -25.99 69.23
N TRP A 1180 47.95 -25.92 68.46
CA TRP A 1180 49.16 -26.70 68.70
C TRP A 1180 50.42 -25.83 68.73
N LEU A 1181 51.15 -25.88 69.84
CA LEU A 1181 52.54 -25.41 69.88
C LEU A 1181 53.46 -26.56 69.47
N MET A 1182 54.15 -26.40 68.35
CA MET A 1182 55.02 -27.44 67.78
C MET A 1182 56.50 -27.19 68.08
N SER A 1183 57.20 -28.21 68.60
CA SER A 1183 58.65 -28.21 68.80
C SER A 1183 59.29 -29.33 67.97
N GLY A 1184 60.30 -29.00 67.16
CA GLY A 1184 60.93 -29.91 66.21
C GLY A 1184 61.01 -29.33 64.81
N PHE A 1185 60.87 -30.19 63.79
CA PHE A 1185 60.86 -29.78 62.39
C PHE A 1185 59.47 -29.26 61.97
N ARG A 1186 59.42 -28.16 61.20
CA ARG A 1186 58.19 -27.68 60.55
C ARG A 1186 58.13 -28.02 59.06
N ARG A 1187 59.32 -28.14 58.46
CA ARG A 1187 59.52 -28.51 57.06
C ARG A 1187 60.66 -29.51 57.01
N PHE A 1188 60.49 -30.62 56.31
CA PHE A 1188 61.57 -31.58 56.09
C PHE A 1188 61.48 -32.24 54.73
N THR A 1189 62.62 -32.63 54.19
CA THR A 1189 62.72 -33.31 52.91
C THR A 1189 62.97 -34.80 53.10
N PHE A 1190 62.40 -35.62 52.22
CA PHE A 1190 62.57 -37.07 52.20
C PHE A 1190 62.61 -37.58 50.77
N SER A 1191 63.25 -38.73 50.54
CA SER A 1191 63.30 -39.36 49.22
C SER A 1191 62.18 -40.38 49.03
N GLY A 1192 61.57 -40.41 47.85
CA GLY A 1192 60.59 -41.43 47.48
C GLY A 1192 61.14 -42.86 47.58
N GLY A 1193 60.29 -43.79 48.01
CA GLY A 1193 60.57 -45.24 48.05
C GLY A 1193 61.16 -45.78 49.35
N GLN A 1194 61.31 -44.98 50.40
CA GLN A 1194 61.70 -45.44 51.74
C GLN A 1194 60.66 -45.02 52.79
N GLU A 1195 60.35 -45.90 53.74
CA GLU A 1195 59.57 -45.54 54.91
C GLU A 1195 60.39 -44.54 55.74
N THR A 1196 59.86 -43.33 55.92
CA THR A 1196 60.50 -42.29 56.72
C THR A 1196 59.71 -42.04 57.99
N THR A 1197 60.40 -42.04 59.12
CA THR A 1197 59.81 -41.70 60.42
C THR A 1197 60.58 -40.53 61.00
N LYS A 1198 59.86 -39.49 61.42
CA LYS A 1198 60.43 -38.30 62.07
C LYS A 1198 59.70 -37.99 63.36
N GLN A 1199 60.45 -37.66 64.40
CA GLN A 1199 59.91 -37.35 65.72
C GLN A 1199 59.63 -35.86 65.86
N LEU A 1200 58.41 -35.52 66.26
CA LEU A 1200 58.01 -34.15 66.58
C LEU A 1200 57.31 -34.12 67.95
N THR A 1201 57.33 -32.97 68.61
CA THR A 1201 56.60 -32.79 69.87
C THR A 1201 55.47 -31.80 69.64
N LEU A 1202 54.23 -32.25 69.86
CA LEU A 1202 53.03 -31.41 69.85
C LEU A 1202 52.64 -31.05 71.28
N ILE A 1203 52.41 -29.78 71.55
CA ILE A 1203 51.92 -29.30 72.84
C ILE A 1203 50.54 -28.70 72.61
N PRO A 1204 49.46 -29.27 73.18
CA PRO A 1204 48.12 -28.74 72.99
C PRO A 1204 47.93 -27.46 73.80
N LEU A 1205 47.40 -26.42 73.16
CA LEU A 1205 47.16 -25.12 73.77
C LEU A 1205 45.72 -24.96 74.29
N ASN A 1206 44.78 -25.71 73.72
CA ASN A 1206 43.35 -25.63 74.04
C ASN A 1206 42.83 -26.92 74.71
N VAL A 1207 41.67 -26.85 75.34
CA VAL A 1207 40.94 -28.00 75.91
C VAL A 1207 39.91 -28.51 74.90
N GLY A 1208 39.73 -29.82 74.79
CA GLY A 1208 38.68 -30.43 73.96
C GLY A 1208 39.18 -31.56 73.07
N LYS A 1209 38.37 -31.96 72.08
CA LYS A 1209 38.78 -32.90 71.04
C LYS A 1209 39.44 -32.12 69.90
N ILE A 1210 40.77 -32.14 69.86
CA ILE A 1210 41.55 -31.33 68.91
C ILE A 1210 41.99 -32.21 67.75
N PRO A 1211 41.73 -31.83 66.49
CA PRO A 1211 42.25 -32.55 65.33
C PRO A 1211 43.77 -32.47 65.28
N LEU A 1212 44.40 -33.49 64.71
CA LEU A 1212 45.85 -33.45 64.46
C LEU A 1212 46.17 -32.37 63.39
N PRO A 1213 47.35 -31.73 63.46
CA PRO A 1213 47.77 -30.77 62.44
C PRO A 1213 47.75 -31.37 61.03
N GLN A 1214 47.27 -30.58 60.05
CA GLN A 1214 47.31 -30.98 58.64
C GLN A 1214 48.72 -30.89 58.08
N VAL A 1215 48.99 -31.73 57.07
CA VAL A 1215 50.28 -31.85 56.43
C VAL A 1215 50.13 -31.64 54.93
N VAL A 1216 51.07 -30.93 54.33
CA VAL A 1216 51.17 -30.78 52.87
C VAL A 1216 52.49 -31.37 52.42
N ILE A 1217 52.46 -32.19 51.36
CA ILE A 1217 53.66 -32.75 50.73
C ILE A 1217 53.73 -32.19 49.31
N LYS A 1218 54.89 -31.63 48.94
CA LYS A 1218 55.19 -31.13 47.59
C LYS A 1218 56.40 -31.87 47.03
N GLU A 1219 56.39 -32.18 45.73
CA GLU A 1219 57.56 -32.70 45.02
C GLU A 1219 58.59 -31.58 44.80
N LEU A 1220 59.87 -31.85 45.03
CA LEU A 1220 60.97 -30.93 44.75
C LEU A 1220 61.59 -31.30 43.41
N ALA A 1221 61.37 -30.47 42.38
CA ALA A 1221 62.01 -30.67 41.08
C ALA A 1221 63.53 -30.44 41.18
N ASP A 1222 64.32 -31.33 40.58
CA ASP A 1222 65.77 -31.23 40.56
C ASP A 1222 66.22 -29.99 39.75
N GLY A 1223 66.77 -28.99 40.44
CA GLY A 1223 67.71 -28.01 39.86
C GLY A 1223 67.14 -26.73 39.25
N VAL A 1224 66.54 -25.84 40.07
CA VAL A 1224 66.53 -24.38 39.81
C VAL A 1224 66.86 -23.62 41.11
N ASN A 1225 67.86 -22.74 41.06
CA ASN A 1225 68.28 -21.89 42.18
C ASN A 1225 67.13 -20.99 42.68
N PRO A 1226 66.97 -20.75 44.00
CA PRO A 1226 65.99 -19.81 44.51
C PRO A 1226 66.59 -18.39 44.46
N ILE A 1227 66.36 -17.68 43.37
CA ILE A 1227 66.44 -16.21 43.35
C ILE A 1227 65.26 -15.73 42.50
N ASN A 1228 64.17 -15.38 43.17
CA ASN A 1228 63.37 -14.18 42.95
C ASN A 1228 62.21 -14.23 43.93
N ASP A 1229 62.24 -13.30 44.89
CA ASP A 1229 61.02 -12.77 45.50
C ASP A 1229 60.26 -12.08 44.36
N ASP A 1230 59.08 -12.57 44.01
CA ASP A 1230 57.93 -11.77 43.56
C ASP A 1230 56.72 -12.71 43.41
N ASP A 1231 55.58 -12.20 43.86
CA ASP A 1231 54.28 -12.84 44.02
C ASP A 1231 53.76 -13.51 42.74
N ASP A 1232 53.69 -14.85 42.71
CA ASP A 1232 52.73 -15.65 41.92
C ASP A 1232 52.69 -17.07 42.50
N GLU A 1233 51.72 -17.34 43.39
CA GLU A 1233 51.36 -18.68 43.84
C GLU A 1233 50.66 -19.44 42.70
N GLU A 1234 51.42 -19.86 41.67
CA GLU A 1234 50.96 -20.95 40.81
C GLU A 1234 51.11 -22.26 41.61
N GLU A 1235 50.00 -22.73 42.18
CA GLU A 1235 49.84 -24.11 42.64
C GLU A 1235 50.06 -25.05 41.46
N ASN A 1236 51.32 -25.42 41.22
CA ASN A 1236 51.67 -26.63 40.49
C ASN A 1236 51.23 -27.82 41.35
N ASP A 1237 49.93 -28.10 41.37
CA ASP A 1237 49.42 -29.42 41.75
C ASP A 1237 49.95 -30.40 40.71
N SER A 1238 51.06 -31.06 41.04
CA SER A 1238 51.54 -32.18 40.26
C SER A 1238 50.50 -33.31 40.36
N ASP A 1239 49.73 -33.54 39.29
CA ASP A 1239 48.76 -34.66 39.15
C ASP A 1239 49.35 -36.06 39.44
N ASP A 1240 50.66 -36.16 39.65
CA ASP A 1240 51.42 -37.38 39.91
C ASP A 1240 51.52 -37.76 41.41
N LEU A 1241 51.00 -36.94 42.34
CA LEU A 1241 51.13 -37.11 43.78
C LEU A 1241 49.78 -37.00 44.51
N ASP A 1242 49.40 -38.02 45.29
CA ASP A 1242 48.24 -37.97 46.20
C ASP A 1242 48.65 -38.34 47.63
N ILE A 1243 47.87 -37.92 48.63
CA ILE A 1243 48.19 -38.09 50.05
C ILE A 1243 47.04 -38.80 50.78
N GLU A 1244 47.35 -39.96 51.36
CA GLU A 1244 46.43 -40.69 52.22
C GLU A 1244 46.77 -40.46 53.71
N PHE A 1245 45.86 -39.82 54.45
CA PHE A 1245 45.97 -39.67 55.90
C PHE A 1245 45.27 -40.81 56.64
N ILE A 1246 46.03 -41.65 57.35
CA ILE A 1246 45.46 -42.72 58.18
C ILE A 1246 44.67 -42.14 59.36
N ASN A 1247 45.23 -41.12 60.02
CA ASN A 1247 44.63 -40.46 61.19
C ASN A 1247 43.93 -39.13 60.85
N GLY A 1248 43.60 -38.86 59.58
CA GLY A 1248 43.18 -37.52 59.12
C GLY A 1248 41.90 -36.98 59.77
N LEU A 1249 41.05 -37.84 60.32
CA LEU A 1249 39.84 -37.48 61.08
C LEU A 1249 39.94 -37.82 62.58
N GLU A 1250 41.11 -38.27 63.04
CA GLU A 1250 41.31 -38.58 64.46
C GLU A 1250 41.49 -37.29 65.26
N THR A 1251 40.93 -37.27 66.46
CA THR A 1251 41.05 -36.13 67.40
C THR A 1251 41.66 -36.62 68.70
N ILE A 1252 42.54 -35.79 69.27
CA ILE A 1252 43.15 -36.03 70.58
C ILE A 1252 42.30 -35.32 71.64
N LEU A 1253 41.96 -36.02 72.72
CA LEU A 1253 41.23 -35.43 73.84
C LEU A 1253 42.21 -34.73 74.79
N VAL A 1254 42.12 -33.41 74.88
CA VAL A 1254 42.94 -32.60 75.81
C VAL A 1254 42.07 -32.14 76.96
N ILE A 1255 42.50 -32.43 78.20
CA ILE A 1255 41.82 -32.05 79.44
C ILE A 1255 42.63 -30.96 80.18
N PRO A 1256 41.98 -30.07 80.96
CA PRO A 1256 42.71 -29.11 81.77
C PRO A 1256 43.46 -29.83 82.90
N GLU A 1257 44.64 -29.32 83.27
CA GLU A 1257 45.38 -29.82 84.42
C GLU A 1257 44.60 -29.46 85.71
N VAL A 1258 44.24 -30.47 86.50
CA VAL A 1258 43.32 -30.32 87.66
C VAL A 1258 43.84 -29.32 88.70
N ASN A 1259 45.15 -29.07 88.75
CA ASN A 1259 45.81 -28.15 89.69
C ASN A 1259 45.92 -26.69 89.19
N SER A 1260 45.56 -26.38 87.94
CA SER A 1260 45.66 -25.03 87.36
C SER A 1260 44.29 -24.38 87.07
N ILE A 1261 43.19 -25.02 87.50
CA ILE A 1261 41.85 -24.45 87.40
C ILE A 1261 41.68 -23.38 88.50
N THR A 1262 42.06 -22.14 88.22
CA THR A 1262 41.56 -20.99 88.99
C THR A 1262 40.11 -20.74 88.59
N PHE A 1263 39.17 -21.20 89.41
CA PHE A 1263 37.79 -20.70 89.35
C PHE A 1263 37.80 -19.21 89.73
N SER A 1264 37.64 -18.32 88.75
CA SER A 1264 37.16 -16.98 89.02
C SER A 1264 35.66 -17.08 89.33
N PHE A 1265 35.33 -17.04 90.63
CA PHE A 1265 33.94 -16.85 91.06
C PHE A 1265 33.47 -15.42 90.77
#